data_AF-A0A8H5G254-F1
#
_entry.id   AF-A0A8H5G254-F1
#
_cell.length_a   1.000
_cell.length_b   1.000
_cell.length_c   1.000
_cell.angle_alpha   90.00
_cell.angle_beta   90.00
_cell.angle_gamma   90.00
#
_symmetry.space_group_name_H-M   'P 1'
#
loop_
_entity.id
_entity.type
_entity.pdbx_description
1 polymer ?
#
loop_
_entity_poly.entity_id
_entity_poly.type
_entity_poly.pdbx_seq_one_letter_code
_entity_poly.pdbx_strand_id
1 'polypeptide(L)'
;MSPPAESFRTCVVERNQPRKAYDFNASAEAPRLLYTSMSPQLELELSSPSLTVPDTSRSQLQVFSQSDKVSGQVFLDGSCHHTGRLSVTLEGAFYYEKVVPSTEDSATPLQPPTSKHVFLTSATHINVSPANDNIPLLPFQASFMKRRPSASRLQGSGSLKRSHPFYFEFPRGYRPGEELPCSFSFSSDTDTTPKPFSVAYRIFAHWEPSESLDNSSSLEVPIIIQADKDFQSIDASPRSQESWTEMPLKPERPVPFRCAVTLPSSITFSRSSAIPYFVVFTTTPRSPVLAKEIAADASISVVLIRQVTVTEQALPPTPPITPSSDDLDSPTGKTKLLRKVTRTVHQRQRSARPDSYTDPRDKPLPELPSQAWTQPFTETRQIRNDMCIGFQKRPRHQCGPGSHPPLDAQMALPDGLHKAKFSLKQDMLPSIDWNGLSVKAINHLNTPGPIVLWSLASTTTLLILELLHEADYYGGTPDHVMAGDAGGDRFLSPTTPLHGHREVTRPQRLHHRRLSWDQGKIIRFGWTLDERLVLLNEEGVYRLYDLQGEYQQHSLGAEAAELGIIDARIHDNGLVALTSSLTLLEVKNWDGGRPLTLANPGLSEPPHAWAIIPPDLNISRHVEVLLSVESTILSVDNLESIDQRLSRGPFTHISPSPNGKSLALLTFSGTLWVVSTDFQRNMAEFETNNVVGAEGPVKQVEWCGNDAILLTWDGLAVLVGPFGDTLQYFYAGALFTVTEMDGVRVIGPDVRLQIPESDLSSDKNTASTLSIFRPGSTAPSAILYDAWESFNSRSPKADESVRSIKPELAKAVDECIDAAGQEWEPYWQRRLLNAAKFGRGYLDFHNPADFVSMGQTLKVLNSVRFYEIGIPLTYSQYNYASPSHLITRLTSRNLHLLALRISSYLNLKPDAVLKHWACAKIAHTRPTATGAGKDAELSGDDEVCAMIVEKFRQLGRTDLSYADIAKRAWETGRPGLATKLLDHETQASGQVPLLLTMKEDRLALSKAVDSGDTDMGGFLWSLQLPLGTFFRLIEDGGEKLAPANKLLQVYAREQDREMLRDFYYSDDRRVESAVLALDEASRATDQAAKITSVKTAQKFFSDDKDRGFEAKMMDENVRLLTAQQQLEKDADGKISFFGLSVNGTIRQCIINGLSKRADKIKADFKVSDKRFWYLKLHSLTEIRDFEALDTFSKSKRSPIGYEPFVRHLVENGHTKEAIAYVARCDSPRRADLYVECGEWRLAGKECKERGDKAKLEEIRKKCPNAMILRELDQIATSMK
;
A
#
# COMPACT_ATOMS: atom_id res chain seq x y z
N MET A 1 59.02 5.69 -5.65
CA MET A 1 59.54 6.98 -5.16
C MET A 1 58.59 8.07 -5.60
N SER A 2 57.83 8.65 -4.67
CA SER A 2 57.29 10.01 -4.82
C SER A 2 58.45 10.97 -5.12
N PRO A 3 58.27 12.13 -5.78
CA PRO A 3 57.62 13.29 -5.14
C PRO A 3 56.94 14.25 -6.17
N PRO A 4 56.71 15.57 -5.93
CA PRO A 4 55.38 16.12 -5.66
C PRO A 4 55.02 17.39 -6.49
N ALA A 5 53.97 18.07 -6.03
CA ALA A 5 53.18 19.19 -6.53
C ALA A 5 53.88 20.50 -6.99
N GLU A 6 53.18 21.22 -7.89
CA GLU A 6 52.58 22.56 -7.71
C GLU A 6 52.83 23.64 -8.79
N SER A 7 51.73 24.30 -9.17
CA SER A 7 51.57 25.62 -9.84
C SER A 7 51.84 25.75 -11.36
N PHE A 8 50.88 26.34 -12.10
CA PHE A 8 51.04 27.62 -12.84
C PHE A 8 49.82 27.98 -13.74
N ARG A 9 49.23 29.15 -13.41
CA ARG A 9 48.77 30.26 -14.28
C ARG A 9 47.72 30.09 -15.40
N THR A 10 46.66 30.86 -15.18
CA THR A 10 45.72 31.49 -16.13
C THR A 10 46.27 32.78 -16.78
N CYS A 11 45.85 33.07 -18.02
CA CYS A 11 45.58 34.38 -18.67
C CYS A 11 45.02 34.09 -20.10
N VAL A 12 43.72 34.22 -20.40
CA VAL A 12 42.89 35.40 -20.81
C VAL A 12 43.14 35.91 -22.24
N VAL A 13 42.05 36.11 -23.02
CA VAL A 13 41.64 37.30 -23.84
C VAL A 13 40.38 36.91 -24.65
N GLU A 14 39.17 37.27 -24.21
CA GLU A 14 38.31 38.45 -24.55
C GLU A 14 37.36 38.29 -25.75
N ARG A 15 36.07 38.59 -25.52
CA ARG A 15 35.26 39.44 -26.40
C ARG A 15 34.18 40.20 -25.61
N ASN A 16 34.16 41.51 -25.84
CA ASN A 16 33.36 42.57 -25.22
C ASN A 16 31.85 42.50 -25.50
N GLN A 17 31.03 42.93 -24.53
CA GLN A 17 29.77 43.70 -24.71
C GLN A 17 29.41 44.48 -23.42
N PRO A 18 28.62 45.56 -23.50
CA PRO A 18 28.75 46.75 -22.64
C PRO A 18 28.00 46.68 -21.30
N ARG A 19 28.55 47.39 -20.31
CA ARG A 19 27.95 47.64 -19.00
C ARG A 19 26.80 48.65 -19.10
N LYS A 20 25.65 48.31 -18.50
CA LYS A 20 24.81 49.26 -17.76
C LYS A 20 24.75 48.76 -16.32
N ALA A 21 25.22 49.57 -15.39
CA ALA A 21 25.16 49.32 -13.95
C ALA A 21 23.73 49.57 -13.44
N TYR A 22 23.24 48.70 -12.56
CA TYR A 22 22.15 49.00 -11.65
C TYR A 22 22.65 48.76 -10.23
N ASP A 23 22.91 49.85 -9.53
CA ASP A 23 23.07 49.90 -8.08
C ASP A 23 21.69 49.68 -7.44
N PHE A 24 21.57 48.71 -6.53
CA PHE A 24 20.44 48.66 -5.59
C PHE A 24 20.96 49.09 -4.22
N ASN A 25 20.82 50.38 -3.94
CA ASN A 25 20.99 50.95 -2.62
C ASN A 25 19.74 51.79 -2.31
N ALA A 26 19.13 51.54 -1.15
CA ALA A 26 18.13 52.34 -0.46
C ALA A 26 16.81 52.68 -1.21
N SER A 27 15.70 52.38 -0.54
CA SER A 27 14.35 52.85 -0.83
C SER A 27 14.30 54.39 -0.89
N ALA A 28 14.45 54.94 -2.09
CA ALA A 28 13.99 56.27 -2.45
C ALA A 28 12.61 56.10 -3.10
N GLU A 29 11.55 56.52 -2.43
CA GLU A 29 10.22 56.60 -3.04
C GLU A 29 10.29 57.48 -4.29
N ALA A 30 9.90 56.94 -5.44
CA ALA A 30 9.73 57.72 -6.67
C ALA A 30 8.70 58.85 -6.45
N PRO A 31 8.87 60.03 -7.08
CA PRO A 31 7.94 61.14 -6.92
C PRO A 31 6.53 60.75 -7.40
N ARG A 32 5.57 60.67 -6.46
CA ARG A 32 4.16 60.38 -6.79
C ARG A 32 3.49 61.61 -7.39
N LEU A 33 2.81 61.43 -8.52
CA LEU A 33 2.08 62.47 -9.25
C LEU A 33 0.65 62.55 -8.73
N LEU A 34 0.20 63.76 -8.39
CA LEU A 34 -1.16 64.03 -7.92
C LEU A 34 -2.07 64.37 -9.11
N TYR A 35 -3.22 63.71 -9.17
CA TYR A 35 -4.28 63.99 -10.13
C TYR A 35 -5.55 64.40 -9.38
N THR A 36 -6.13 65.54 -9.74
CA THR A 36 -7.33 66.09 -9.11
C THR A 36 -8.49 66.08 -10.09
N SER A 37 -9.61 65.47 -9.69
CA SER A 37 -10.89 65.52 -10.41
C SER A 37 -11.94 66.20 -9.53
N MET A 38 -12.82 67.01 -10.12
CA MET A 38 -13.79 67.81 -9.35
C MET A 38 -15.20 67.67 -9.92
N SER A 39 -16.18 67.55 -9.02
CA SER A 39 -17.60 67.79 -9.23
C SER A 39 -18.04 69.03 -8.43
N PRO A 40 -19.30 69.51 -8.53
CA PRO A 40 -19.76 70.69 -7.81
C PRO A 40 -19.68 70.60 -6.28
N GLN A 41 -19.65 69.39 -5.71
CA GLN A 41 -19.71 69.14 -4.27
C GLN A 41 -18.58 68.23 -3.76
N LEU A 42 -17.84 67.56 -4.66
CA LEU A 42 -16.76 66.63 -4.35
C LEU A 42 -15.50 66.96 -5.14
N GLU A 43 -14.34 66.94 -4.50
CA GLU A 43 -13.03 67.01 -5.14
C GLU A 43 -12.23 65.77 -4.74
N LEU A 44 -11.78 64.97 -5.72
CA LEU A 44 -11.02 63.72 -5.51
C LEU A 44 -9.58 63.92 -5.98
N GLU A 45 -8.63 63.81 -5.06
CA GLU A 45 -7.19 63.79 -5.34
C GLU A 45 -6.65 62.37 -5.23
N LEU A 46 -5.95 61.91 -6.25
CA LEU A 46 -5.34 60.59 -6.32
C LEU A 46 -3.83 60.70 -6.51
N SER A 47 -3.08 59.89 -5.75
CA SER A 47 -1.63 59.79 -5.84
C SER A 47 -1.26 58.59 -6.72
N SER A 48 -0.65 58.84 -7.88
CA SER A 48 -0.24 57.80 -8.84
C SER A 48 1.28 57.78 -9.08
N PRO A 49 1.89 56.61 -9.33
CA PRO A 49 3.30 56.50 -9.66
C PRO A 49 3.64 56.95 -11.09
N SER A 50 2.67 56.89 -12.02
CA SER A 50 2.85 57.41 -13.38
C SER A 50 1.52 57.86 -14.03
N LEU A 51 1.61 58.75 -15.03
CA LEU A 51 0.49 59.23 -15.83
C LEU A 51 0.72 58.85 -17.30
N THR A 52 -0.33 58.42 -18.00
CA THR A 52 -0.30 58.18 -19.46
C THR A 52 -1.42 58.94 -20.17
N VAL A 53 -1.22 59.26 -21.45
CA VAL A 53 -2.24 59.85 -22.31
C VAL A 53 -2.60 58.80 -23.36
N PRO A 54 -3.81 58.20 -23.30
CA PRO A 54 -4.26 57.26 -24.33
C PRO A 54 -4.47 57.98 -25.67
N ASP A 55 -4.21 57.31 -26.80
CA ASP A 55 -4.46 57.86 -28.15
C ASP A 55 -5.93 58.25 -28.40
N THR A 56 -6.86 57.76 -27.58
CA THR A 56 -8.31 57.96 -27.71
C THR A 56 -8.88 59.09 -26.84
N SER A 57 -8.13 59.68 -25.90
CA SER A 57 -8.62 60.77 -25.02
C SER A 57 -7.60 61.88 -24.77
N ARG A 58 -8.02 63.15 -24.76
CA ARG A 58 -7.15 64.32 -24.49
C ARG A 58 -6.79 64.52 -22.99
N SER A 59 -7.21 63.63 -22.09
CA SER A 59 -6.98 63.71 -20.64
C SER A 59 -5.91 62.72 -20.17
N GLN A 60 -5.07 63.16 -19.22
CA GLN A 60 -4.06 62.31 -18.56
C GLN A 60 -4.77 61.32 -17.63
N LEU A 61 -4.43 60.03 -17.75
CA LEU A 61 -4.95 58.94 -16.91
C LEU A 61 -3.84 58.39 -16.00
N GLN A 62 -4.24 57.98 -14.80
CA GLN A 62 -3.34 57.42 -13.80
C GLN A 62 -3.06 55.95 -14.11
N VAL A 63 -1.78 55.57 -14.02
CA VAL A 63 -1.34 54.19 -14.27
C VAL A 63 -0.79 53.60 -12.98
N PHE A 64 -1.32 52.42 -12.66
CA PHE A 64 -0.90 51.61 -11.54
C PHE A 64 -0.45 50.22 -12.03
N SER A 65 0.53 49.66 -11.36
CA SER A 65 0.89 48.25 -11.44
C SER A 65 0.12 47.44 -10.40
N GLN A 66 0.19 46.11 -10.50
CA GLN A 66 -0.38 45.20 -9.49
C GLN A 66 0.31 45.34 -8.12
N SER A 67 1.54 45.84 -8.07
CA SER A 67 2.30 46.03 -6.82
C SER A 67 2.06 47.39 -6.16
N ASP A 68 1.39 48.32 -6.86
CA ASP A 68 1.09 49.66 -6.36
C ASP A 68 -0.14 49.71 -5.44
N LYS A 69 -0.16 50.70 -4.54
CA LYS A 69 -1.33 51.03 -3.71
C LYS A 69 -2.07 52.23 -4.28
N VAL A 70 -3.38 52.14 -4.42
CA VAL A 70 -4.22 53.27 -4.84
C VAL A 70 -4.56 54.09 -3.61
N SER A 71 -4.04 55.31 -3.49
CA SER A 71 -4.30 56.18 -2.32
C SER A 71 -4.67 57.60 -2.74
N GLY A 72 -5.56 58.24 -1.99
CA GLY A 72 -6.05 59.58 -2.31
C GLY A 72 -6.77 60.28 -1.16
N GLN A 73 -7.24 61.50 -1.44
CA GLN A 73 -8.08 62.29 -0.54
C GLN A 73 -9.35 62.76 -1.25
N VAL A 74 -10.48 62.73 -0.55
CA VAL A 74 -11.74 63.34 -0.99
C VAL A 74 -11.99 64.59 -0.17
N PHE A 75 -12.25 65.71 -0.83
CA PHE A 75 -12.67 66.96 -0.23
C PHE A 75 -14.16 67.16 -0.47
N LEU A 76 -14.91 67.38 0.61
CA LEU A 76 -16.30 67.82 0.56
C LEU A 76 -16.35 69.35 0.58
N ASP A 77 -17.16 69.93 -0.30
CA ASP A 77 -17.37 71.37 -0.31
C ASP A 77 -18.16 71.85 0.92
N GLY A 78 -18.01 73.14 1.26
CA GLY A 78 -18.70 73.78 2.38
C GLY A 78 -20.22 73.78 2.27
N SER A 79 -20.75 73.61 1.06
CA SER A 79 -22.20 73.51 0.80
C SER A 79 -22.81 72.15 1.16
N CYS A 80 -22.01 71.12 1.43
CA CYS A 80 -22.51 69.78 1.78
C CYS A 80 -22.99 69.72 3.23
N HIS A 81 -24.08 68.98 3.48
CA HIS A 81 -24.62 68.75 4.83
C HIS A 81 -23.55 68.34 5.86
N HIS A 82 -23.69 68.76 7.13
CA HIS A 82 -22.68 68.50 8.17
C HIS A 82 -22.61 67.02 8.58
N THR A 83 -23.64 66.23 8.27
CA THR A 83 -23.72 64.79 8.50
C THR A 83 -24.12 64.02 7.23
N GLY A 84 -23.47 62.89 6.98
CA GLY A 84 -23.74 62.04 5.82
C GLY A 84 -22.74 60.90 5.67
N ARG A 85 -22.93 60.05 4.67
CA ARG A 85 -22.08 58.92 4.33
C ARG A 85 -21.34 59.20 3.02
N LEU A 86 -20.01 59.27 3.09
CA LEU A 86 -19.14 59.31 1.91
C LEU A 86 -18.72 57.88 1.57
N SER A 87 -18.89 57.45 0.33
CA SER A 87 -18.53 56.12 -0.15
C SER A 87 -17.55 56.24 -1.31
N VAL A 88 -16.33 55.70 -1.18
CA VAL A 88 -15.37 55.61 -2.27
C VAL A 88 -15.29 54.16 -2.71
N THR A 89 -15.44 53.87 -4.01
CA THR A 89 -15.42 52.50 -4.53
C THR A 89 -14.44 52.36 -5.70
N LEU A 90 -13.56 51.36 -5.64
CA LEU A 90 -12.74 50.90 -6.74
C LEU A 90 -13.49 49.77 -7.46
N GLU A 91 -13.68 49.94 -8.77
CA GLU A 91 -14.43 49.00 -9.60
C GLU A 91 -13.58 48.57 -10.82
N GLY A 92 -13.52 47.27 -11.09
CA GLY A 92 -12.95 46.67 -12.29
C GLY A 92 -14.01 45.89 -13.05
N ALA A 93 -14.22 46.23 -14.32
CA ALA A 93 -15.31 45.69 -15.12
C ALA A 93 -14.89 45.27 -16.53
N PHE A 94 -15.52 44.20 -17.01
CA PHE A 94 -15.40 43.68 -18.36
C PHE A 94 -16.63 44.09 -19.17
N TYR A 95 -16.42 44.85 -20.24
CA TYR A 95 -17.46 45.31 -21.15
C TYR A 95 -17.54 44.40 -22.37
N TYR A 96 -18.75 43.96 -22.70
CA TYR A 96 -19.05 43.09 -23.83
C TYR A 96 -20.43 43.42 -24.41
N GLU A 97 -20.66 43.05 -25.67
CA GLU A 97 -21.96 43.26 -26.32
C GLU A 97 -22.79 41.98 -26.26
N LYS A 98 -24.01 42.07 -25.72
CA LYS A 98 -24.94 40.92 -25.64
C LYS A 98 -25.70 40.79 -26.96
N VAL A 99 -25.62 39.62 -27.60
CA VAL A 99 -26.43 39.34 -28.81
C VAL A 99 -27.86 39.06 -28.37
N VAL A 100 -28.77 40.02 -28.58
CA VAL A 100 -30.21 39.77 -28.47
C VAL A 100 -30.67 39.18 -29.80
N PRO A 101 -31.36 38.02 -29.83
CA PRO A 101 -31.97 37.53 -31.07
C PRO A 101 -33.06 38.51 -31.50
N SER A 102 -32.92 39.11 -32.67
CA SER A 102 -33.85 40.11 -33.22
C SER A 102 -35.19 39.47 -33.56
N THR A 103 -36.26 39.83 -32.86
CA THR A 103 -37.61 39.88 -33.45
C THR A 103 -37.73 41.12 -34.32
N GLU A 104 -38.31 40.95 -35.50
CA GLU A 104 -38.45 41.97 -36.55
C GLU A 104 -39.23 43.22 -36.08
N ASP A 105 -38.98 44.32 -36.79
CA ASP A 105 -39.67 45.62 -36.80
C ASP A 105 -39.45 46.61 -35.64
N SER A 106 -38.44 47.49 -35.81
CA SER A 106 -38.62 48.95 -35.76
C SER A 106 -37.36 49.69 -36.19
N ALA A 107 -37.54 50.71 -37.05
CA ALA A 107 -36.47 51.50 -37.63
C ALA A 107 -36.09 52.69 -36.75
N THR A 108 -34.98 52.59 -36.02
CA THR A 108 -34.13 53.73 -35.58
C THR A 108 -32.74 53.22 -35.17
N PRO A 109 -31.61 53.85 -35.58
CA PRO A 109 -30.28 53.37 -35.23
C PRO A 109 -29.90 53.86 -33.84
N LEU A 110 -30.19 53.08 -32.80
CA LEU A 110 -29.61 53.25 -31.46
C LEU A 110 -28.51 52.20 -31.28
N GLN A 111 -27.33 52.63 -30.83
CA GLN A 111 -26.19 51.74 -30.52
C GLN A 111 -26.62 50.55 -29.66
N PRO A 112 -26.11 49.33 -29.90
CA PRO A 112 -26.47 48.16 -29.08
C PRO A 112 -26.06 48.39 -27.61
N PRO A 113 -26.85 47.92 -26.62
CA PRO A 113 -26.53 48.10 -25.22
C PRO A 113 -25.26 47.31 -24.84
N THR A 114 -24.17 48.02 -24.54
CA THR A 114 -22.95 47.43 -23.97
C THR A 114 -23.27 46.88 -22.58
N SER A 115 -23.16 45.57 -22.41
CA SER A 115 -23.30 44.89 -21.12
C SER A 115 -21.97 44.93 -20.36
N LYS A 116 -22.03 45.00 -19.04
CA LYS A 116 -20.85 45.17 -18.16
C LYS A 116 -20.90 44.13 -17.04
N HIS A 117 -19.85 43.31 -16.96
CA HIS A 117 -19.64 42.41 -15.83
C HIS A 117 -18.60 43.01 -14.89
N VAL A 118 -19.01 43.37 -13.67
CA VAL A 118 -18.10 43.86 -12.63
C VAL A 118 -17.45 42.66 -11.97
N PHE A 119 -16.16 42.46 -12.20
CA PHE A 119 -15.40 41.34 -11.63
C PHE A 119 -14.61 41.74 -10.38
N LEU A 120 -14.40 43.04 -10.15
CA LEU A 120 -13.76 43.59 -8.96
C LEU A 120 -14.59 44.76 -8.43
N THR A 121 -14.93 44.73 -7.14
CA THR A 121 -15.50 45.88 -6.43
C THR A 121 -14.91 45.93 -5.02
N SER A 122 -14.40 47.08 -4.62
CA SER A 122 -13.89 47.34 -3.27
C SER A 122 -14.37 48.72 -2.83
N ALA A 123 -15.04 48.81 -1.68
CA ALA A 123 -15.68 50.03 -1.21
C ALA A 123 -15.20 50.41 0.19
N THR A 124 -14.94 51.70 0.40
CA THR A 124 -14.67 52.30 1.71
C THR A 124 -15.77 53.32 2.02
N HIS A 125 -16.44 53.14 3.15
CA HIS A 125 -17.49 54.05 3.61
C HIS A 125 -17.00 54.86 4.81
N ILE A 126 -17.15 56.18 4.74
CA ILE A 126 -16.71 57.15 5.75
C ILE A 126 -17.96 57.89 6.23
N ASN A 127 -18.32 57.69 7.50
CA ASN A 127 -19.40 58.45 8.14
C ASN A 127 -18.85 59.82 8.56
N VAL A 128 -19.44 60.89 8.02
CA VAL A 128 -19.05 62.27 8.32
C VAL A 128 -20.03 62.81 9.37
N SER A 129 -19.50 63.27 10.50
CA SER A 129 -20.23 63.89 11.61
C SER A 129 -19.74 65.33 11.86
N PRO A 130 -20.48 66.17 12.61
CA PRO A 130 -20.05 67.52 12.91
C PRO A 130 -18.81 67.47 13.81
N ALA A 131 -17.78 68.24 13.46
CA ALA A 131 -16.53 68.27 14.23
C ALA A 131 -16.78 68.83 15.64
N ASN A 132 -16.43 68.06 16.68
CA ASN A 132 -16.01 68.63 17.94
C ASN A 132 -14.54 69.03 17.76
N ASP A 133 -14.23 70.32 17.93
CA ASP A 133 -12.86 70.81 18.04
C ASP A 133 -12.18 70.13 19.24
N ASN A 134 -11.48 69.02 19.01
CA ASN A 134 -10.39 68.46 19.85
C ASN A 134 -9.99 67.06 19.35
N ILE A 135 -9.15 66.97 18.31
CA ILE A 135 -8.34 65.76 18.06
C ILE A 135 -6.89 66.21 17.73
N PRO A 136 -5.85 65.71 18.43
CA PRO A 136 -4.45 66.06 18.15
C PRO A 136 -3.97 65.47 16.81
N LEU A 137 -3.26 66.28 16.04
CA LEU A 137 -2.56 65.90 14.80
C LEU A 137 -1.50 64.82 15.07
N LEU A 138 -1.59 63.68 14.40
CA LEU A 138 -0.53 62.65 14.34
C LEU A 138 0.66 63.16 13.48
N PRO A 139 1.92 63.08 13.95
CA PRO A 139 3.07 63.71 13.29
C PRO A 139 3.71 62.82 12.19
N PHE A 140 2.93 62.31 11.24
CA PHE A 140 3.47 61.57 10.08
C PHE A 140 2.94 61.99 8.70
N GLN A 141 2.18 63.10 8.61
CA GLN A 141 1.66 63.63 7.33
C GLN A 141 2.05 65.09 7.03
N ALA A 142 2.87 65.73 7.87
CA ALA A 142 3.25 67.13 7.71
C ALA A 142 4.30 67.41 6.60
N SER A 143 4.80 66.39 5.91
CA SER A 143 5.92 66.56 4.95
C SER A 143 5.49 66.79 3.49
N PHE A 144 4.19 66.78 3.18
CA PHE A 144 3.66 66.88 1.81
C PHE A 144 3.01 68.23 1.46
N MET A 145 3.35 69.31 2.16
CA MET A 145 2.96 70.67 1.74
C MET A 145 4.15 71.40 1.13
N LYS A 146 4.46 71.12 -0.15
CA LYS A 146 5.35 71.94 -0.97
C LYS A 146 4.64 72.40 -2.25
N ARG A 147 4.41 73.72 -2.30
CA ARG A 147 4.21 74.61 -3.45
C ARG A 147 3.20 74.17 -4.52
N ARG A 148 2.02 74.77 -4.42
CA ARG A 148 0.97 74.86 -5.46
C ARG A 148 1.43 75.77 -6.61
N PRO A 149 1.43 75.33 -7.89
CA PRO A 149 1.37 76.23 -9.03
C PRO A 149 -0.10 76.54 -9.34
N SER A 150 -0.35 77.80 -9.66
CA SER A 150 -1.65 78.44 -9.84
C SER A 150 -2.53 77.83 -10.95
N ALA A 151 -3.78 77.50 -10.61
CA ALA A 151 -5.00 77.94 -11.32
C ALA A 151 -6.20 77.05 -10.92
N SER A 152 -6.99 77.46 -9.92
CA SER A 152 -8.39 77.05 -9.81
C SER A 152 -9.25 78.22 -9.31
N ARG A 153 -10.25 78.60 -10.13
CA ARG A 153 -11.24 79.62 -9.82
C ARG A 153 -12.32 79.03 -8.91
N LEU A 154 -12.06 79.01 -7.60
CA LEU A 154 -13.11 78.99 -6.57
C LEU A 154 -12.59 79.83 -5.40
N GLN A 155 -12.73 81.15 -5.50
CA GLN A 155 -12.67 82.04 -4.34
C GLN A 155 -14.10 82.46 -4.00
N GLY A 156 -14.56 82.00 -2.84
CA GLY A 156 -15.78 82.45 -2.19
C GLY A 156 -15.80 81.97 -0.75
N SER A 157 -15.41 82.86 0.18
CA SER A 157 -15.65 82.80 1.63
C SER A 157 -15.29 81.51 2.40
N GLY A 158 -14.13 81.52 3.07
CA GLY A 158 -13.96 81.09 4.48
C GLY A 158 -14.58 79.78 4.99
N SER A 159 -14.76 78.75 4.17
CA SER A 159 -15.21 77.41 4.60
C SER A 159 -14.03 76.44 4.68
N LEU A 160 -13.79 75.80 5.83
CA LEU A 160 -12.85 74.67 5.93
C LEU A 160 -13.34 73.54 5.01
N LYS A 161 -12.56 73.18 3.98
CA LYS A 161 -12.80 71.96 3.20
C LYS A 161 -12.59 70.75 4.12
N ARG A 162 -13.57 69.85 4.20
CA ARG A 162 -13.46 68.61 4.98
C ARG A 162 -12.75 67.56 4.13
N SER A 163 -11.52 67.19 4.50
CA SER A 163 -10.69 66.21 3.78
C SER A 163 -10.79 64.83 4.41
N HIS A 164 -11.05 63.80 3.61
CA HIS A 164 -11.16 62.41 4.04
C HIS A 164 -10.21 61.52 3.22
N PRO A 165 -9.15 60.92 3.81
CA PRO A 165 -8.24 60.04 3.09
C PRO A 165 -8.83 58.65 2.86
N PHE A 166 -8.45 58.01 1.76
CA PHE A 166 -8.76 56.61 1.47
C PHE A 166 -7.57 55.90 0.82
N TYR A 167 -7.56 54.57 0.90
CA TYR A 167 -6.63 53.73 0.17
C TYR A 167 -7.26 52.39 -0.20
N PHE A 168 -6.83 51.82 -1.33
CA PHE A 168 -7.15 50.47 -1.77
C PHE A 168 -5.85 49.73 -2.10
N GLU A 169 -5.80 48.44 -1.76
CA GLU A 169 -4.74 47.53 -2.19
C GLU A 169 -5.32 46.58 -3.24
N PHE A 170 -4.60 46.37 -4.34
CA PHE A 170 -5.04 45.39 -5.34
C PHE A 170 -4.89 43.97 -4.78
N PRO A 171 -5.83 43.05 -5.10
CA PRO A 171 -5.70 41.64 -4.73
C PRO A 171 -4.41 41.04 -5.31
N ARG A 172 -3.59 40.41 -4.47
CA ARG A 172 -2.36 39.73 -4.91
C ARG A 172 -2.68 38.31 -5.36
N GLY A 173 -2.34 37.97 -6.59
CA GLY A 173 -2.43 36.60 -7.11
C GLY A 173 -1.31 35.73 -6.55
N TYR A 174 -1.65 34.60 -5.95
CA TYR A 174 -0.66 33.62 -5.45
C TYR A 174 -0.50 32.43 -6.41
N ARG A 175 -1.29 32.37 -7.50
CA ARG A 175 -1.28 31.30 -8.52
C ARG A 175 -1.33 31.86 -9.96
N PRO A 176 -0.75 31.16 -10.96
CA PRO A 176 -0.88 31.53 -12.37
C PRO A 176 -2.36 31.52 -12.80
N GLY A 177 -2.86 32.65 -13.30
CA GLY A 177 -4.28 32.84 -13.67
C GLY A 177 -5.08 33.67 -12.67
N GLU A 178 -4.61 33.81 -11.42
CA GLU A 178 -5.17 34.72 -10.40
C GLU A 178 -4.50 36.11 -10.46
N GLU A 179 -4.05 36.54 -11.64
CA GLU A 179 -3.51 37.88 -11.82
C GLU A 179 -4.63 38.86 -12.19
N LEU A 180 -4.61 40.05 -11.59
CA LEU A 180 -5.58 41.08 -11.91
C LEU A 180 -5.46 41.45 -13.41
N PRO A 181 -6.55 41.36 -14.20
CA PRO A 181 -6.48 41.63 -15.63
C PRO A 181 -5.93 43.02 -15.95
N CYS A 182 -4.97 43.13 -16.86
CA CYS A 182 -4.51 44.46 -17.30
C CYS A 182 -5.64 45.19 -18.05
N SER A 183 -5.66 46.52 -17.95
CA SER A 183 -6.55 47.35 -18.76
C SER A 183 -6.32 47.08 -20.25
N PHE A 184 -7.40 46.78 -20.96
CA PHE A 184 -7.36 46.40 -22.37
C PHE A 184 -8.57 46.97 -23.10
N SER A 185 -8.37 47.44 -24.32
CA SER A 185 -9.44 47.89 -25.21
C SER A 185 -9.11 47.45 -26.63
N PHE A 186 -10.02 46.72 -27.25
CA PHE A 186 -9.88 46.28 -28.64
C PHE A 186 -10.60 47.27 -29.57
N SER A 187 -9.87 47.88 -30.51
CA SER A 187 -10.42 48.66 -31.62
C SER A 187 -10.19 47.92 -32.93
N SER A 188 -11.23 47.65 -33.71
CA SER A 188 -11.09 47.00 -35.01
C SER A 188 -10.57 47.95 -36.07
N ASP A 189 -9.45 47.62 -36.72
CA ASP A 189 -8.90 48.40 -37.84
C ASP A 189 -9.33 47.88 -39.23
N THR A 190 -10.31 46.98 -39.33
CA THR A 190 -10.77 46.45 -40.63
C THR A 190 -12.27 46.12 -40.68
N ASP A 191 -12.89 46.51 -41.79
CA ASP A 191 -14.31 46.59 -42.17
C ASP A 191 -15.16 45.28 -42.17
N THR A 192 -14.82 44.30 -41.33
CA THR A 192 -15.67 43.11 -41.11
C THR A 192 -15.99 42.98 -39.63
N THR A 193 -16.97 43.78 -39.21
CA THR A 193 -17.62 43.87 -37.88
C THR A 193 -17.06 42.98 -36.75
N PRO A 194 -16.04 43.44 -36.01
CA PRO A 194 -15.73 42.88 -34.69
C PRO A 194 -16.34 43.74 -33.58
N LYS A 195 -17.08 43.09 -32.67
CA LYS A 195 -17.68 43.73 -31.48
C LYS A 195 -16.59 44.06 -30.45
N PRO A 196 -16.55 45.27 -29.87
CA PRO A 196 -15.48 45.68 -28.95
C PRO A 196 -15.63 45.01 -27.58
N PHE A 197 -14.57 44.36 -27.09
CA PHE A 197 -14.43 43.92 -25.71
C PHE A 197 -13.40 44.81 -25.00
N SER A 198 -13.65 45.17 -23.73
CA SER A 198 -12.68 45.95 -22.94
C SER A 198 -12.70 45.60 -21.46
N VAL A 199 -11.54 45.75 -20.82
CA VAL A 199 -11.36 45.70 -19.37
C VAL A 199 -10.99 47.10 -18.91
N ALA A 200 -11.81 47.71 -18.04
CA ALA A 200 -11.56 49.04 -17.51
C ALA A 200 -11.73 49.10 -15.99
N TYR A 201 -10.98 50.01 -15.35
CA TYR A 201 -11.01 50.24 -13.92
C TYR A 201 -11.38 51.70 -13.62
N ARG A 202 -12.22 51.92 -12.61
CA ARG A 202 -12.75 53.24 -12.23
C ARG A 202 -12.80 53.37 -10.71
N ILE A 203 -12.65 54.60 -10.22
CA ILE A 203 -12.86 54.98 -8.82
C ILE A 203 -14.10 55.88 -8.77
N PHE A 204 -15.11 55.49 -8.00
CA PHE A 204 -16.31 56.28 -7.77
C PHE A 204 -16.29 56.86 -6.36
N ALA A 205 -16.50 58.15 -6.20
CA ALA A 205 -16.78 58.78 -4.91
C ALA A 205 -18.23 59.24 -4.89
N HIS A 206 -18.99 58.84 -3.87
CA HIS A 206 -20.41 59.14 -3.72
C HIS A 206 -20.72 59.71 -2.33
N TRP A 207 -21.38 60.86 -2.28
CA TRP A 207 -21.82 61.51 -1.05
C TRP A 207 -23.33 61.41 -0.89
N GLU A 208 -23.76 60.84 0.24
CA GLU A 208 -25.16 60.67 0.64
C GLU A 208 -25.43 61.43 1.95
N PRO A 209 -26.22 62.51 1.96
CA PRO A 209 -26.56 63.27 3.17
C PRO A 209 -27.53 62.49 4.09
N SER A 210 -27.44 62.70 5.41
CA SER A 210 -28.29 61.97 6.39
C SER A 210 -29.76 62.41 6.43
N GLU A 211 -30.09 63.60 5.92
CA GLU A 211 -31.47 64.09 5.79
C GLU A 211 -31.88 64.14 4.32
N SER A 212 -33.11 63.71 4.02
CA SER A 212 -33.62 63.44 2.68
C SER A 212 -33.94 64.67 1.81
N LEU A 213 -33.52 65.87 2.22
CA LEU A 213 -33.82 67.13 1.52
C LEU A 213 -32.68 67.61 0.59
N ASP A 214 -31.46 67.07 0.74
CA ASP A 214 -30.31 67.42 -0.09
C ASP A 214 -30.03 66.37 -1.19
N ASN A 215 -29.65 66.83 -2.38
CA ASN A 215 -29.28 65.95 -3.50
C ASN A 215 -27.93 65.24 -3.24
N SER A 216 -27.85 63.95 -3.55
CA SER A 216 -26.60 63.18 -3.50
C SER A 216 -25.64 63.59 -4.63
N SER A 217 -24.34 63.42 -4.39
CA SER A 217 -23.29 63.76 -5.37
C SER A 217 -22.45 62.54 -5.72
N SER A 218 -22.04 62.41 -6.99
CA SER A 218 -21.12 61.36 -7.41
C SER A 218 -20.03 61.90 -8.34
N LEU A 219 -18.85 61.29 -8.26
CA LEU A 219 -17.66 61.62 -9.06
C LEU A 219 -16.98 60.32 -9.49
N GLU A 220 -16.75 60.15 -10.79
CA GLU A 220 -16.11 58.97 -11.38
C GLU A 220 -14.74 59.35 -11.98
N VAL A 221 -13.70 58.57 -11.67
CA VAL A 221 -12.35 58.75 -12.21
C VAL A 221 -11.81 57.43 -12.77
N PRO A 222 -11.56 57.32 -14.09
CA PRO A 222 -10.96 56.13 -14.69
C PRO A 222 -9.47 55.99 -14.36
N ILE A 223 -9.01 54.75 -14.16
CA ILE A 223 -7.60 54.40 -13.93
C ILE A 223 -7.16 53.27 -14.87
N ILE A 224 -5.85 53.17 -15.13
CA ILE A 224 -5.24 52.14 -15.99
C ILE A 224 -4.40 51.20 -15.12
N ILE A 225 -4.56 49.90 -15.33
CA ILE A 225 -3.73 48.86 -14.72
C ILE A 225 -2.83 48.23 -15.78
N GLN A 226 -1.52 48.26 -15.57
CA GLN A 226 -0.52 47.69 -16.48
C GLN A 226 0.35 46.64 -15.75
N ALA A 227 0.77 45.60 -16.48
CA ALA A 227 1.75 44.64 -15.96
C ALA A 227 3.12 45.30 -15.78
N ASP A 228 3.85 44.91 -14.73
CA ASP A 228 5.18 45.43 -14.44
C ASP A 228 6.15 45.16 -15.61
N LYS A 229 6.71 46.23 -16.20
CA LYS A 229 7.66 46.13 -17.33
C LYS A 229 9.00 45.51 -16.93
N ASP A 230 9.32 45.54 -15.63
CA ASP A 230 10.60 45.08 -15.08
C ASP A 230 10.57 43.63 -14.57
N PHE A 231 9.39 43.01 -14.52
CA PHE A 231 9.25 41.58 -14.18
C PHE A 231 9.21 40.73 -15.45
N GLN A 232 10.36 40.54 -16.10
CA GLN A 232 10.54 39.41 -17.00
C GLN A 232 10.91 38.20 -16.15
N SER A 233 9.95 37.31 -15.88
CA SER A 233 10.31 36.00 -15.35
C SER A 233 11.32 35.37 -16.33
N ILE A 234 12.43 34.87 -15.80
CA ILE A 234 13.47 34.16 -16.58
C ILE A 234 12.85 32.98 -17.37
N ASP A 235 11.71 32.49 -16.92
CA ASP A 235 10.89 31.43 -17.53
C ASP A 235 10.18 31.85 -18.82
N ALA A 236 9.97 33.15 -19.05
CA ALA A 236 9.37 33.68 -20.28
C ALA A 236 10.42 34.04 -21.35
N SER A 237 11.72 33.92 -21.05
CA SER A 237 12.76 33.97 -22.07
C SER A 237 12.84 32.62 -22.80
N PRO A 238 12.93 32.57 -24.14
CA PRO A 238 12.98 31.30 -24.88
C PRO A 238 14.35 30.64 -24.67
N ARG A 239 14.56 30.02 -23.51
CA ARG A 239 15.67 29.09 -23.27
C ARG A 239 15.32 27.75 -23.90
N SER A 240 16.17 27.29 -24.81
CA SER A 240 16.20 25.97 -25.47
C SER A 240 14.88 25.17 -25.43
N GLN A 241 14.08 25.35 -26.47
CA GLN A 241 12.79 24.72 -26.73
C GLN A 241 12.94 23.21 -26.99
N GLU A 242 13.22 22.41 -25.96
CA GLU A 242 13.44 20.95 -26.08
C GLU A 242 12.30 20.09 -25.50
N SER A 243 11.35 20.66 -24.76
CA SER A 243 10.21 19.92 -24.20
C SER A 243 8.94 20.07 -25.06
N TRP A 244 8.50 18.94 -25.63
CA TRP A 244 7.31 18.83 -26.48
C TRP A 244 6.29 17.89 -25.83
N THR A 245 5.03 18.30 -25.78
CA THR A 245 3.91 17.50 -25.31
C THR A 245 3.25 16.82 -26.50
N GLU A 246 3.24 15.48 -26.50
CA GLU A 246 2.55 14.68 -27.51
C GLU A 246 1.11 14.36 -27.08
N MET A 247 0.16 14.64 -27.97
CA MET A 247 -1.27 14.43 -27.77
C MET A 247 -1.78 13.45 -28.83
N PRO A 248 -2.10 12.19 -28.46
CA PRO A 248 -2.64 11.23 -29.42
C PRO A 248 -4.04 11.65 -29.86
N LEU A 249 -4.28 11.64 -31.17
CA LEU A 249 -5.60 11.89 -31.75
C LEU A 249 -6.46 10.64 -31.60
N LYS A 250 -7.69 10.82 -31.10
CA LYS A 250 -8.66 9.75 -30.98
C LYS A 250 -9.37 9.57 -32.33
N PRO A 251 -9.29 8.39 -32.95
CA PRO A 251 -10.04 8.17 -34.17
C PRO A 251 -11.50 7.89 -33.81
N GLU A 252 -12.44 8.49 -34.53
CA GLU A 252 -13.88 8.21 -34.35
C GLU A 252 -14.26 6.78 -34.76
N ARG A 253 -13.40 6.10 -35.54
CA ARG A 253 -13.56 4.72 -36.01
C ARG A 253 -12.23 3.97 -35.94
N PRO A 254 -12.22 2.63 -35.78
CA PRO A 254 -10.99 1.86 -35.81
C PRO A 254 -10.30 1.98 -37.18
N VAL A 255 -9.13 2.63 -37.20
CA VAL A 255 -8.30 2.80 -38.40
C VAL A 255 -6.92 2.17 -38.18
N PRO A 256 -6.28 1.60 -39.21
CA PRO A 256 -5.00 0.88 -39.09
C PRO A 256 -3.77 1.81 -38.99
N PHE A 257 -3.92 2.99 -38.39
CA PHE A 257 -2.83 3.91 -38.12
C PHE A 257 -3.14 4.77 -36.88
N ARG A 258 -2.10 5.23 -36.19
CA ARG A 258 -2.17 6.16 -35.06
C ARG A 258 -1.64 7.52 -35.48
N CYS A 259 -2.28 8.58 -35.01
CA CYS A 259 -1.88 9.96 -35.28
C CYS A 259 -1.74 10.73 -33.97
N ALA A 260 -0.78 11.64 -33.87
CA ALA A 260 -0.57 12.47 -32.69
C ALA A 260 -0.14 13.89 -33.11
N VAL A 261 -0.50 14.87 -32.27
CA VAL A 261 -0.06 16.26 -32.42
C VAL A 261 0.87 16.62 -31.29
N THR A 262 1.98 17.27 -31.60
CA THR A 262 2.96 17.72 -30.63
C THR A 262 3.00 19.25 -30.58
N LEU A 263 2.93 19.77 -29.36
CA LEU A 263 2.98 21.20 -29.05
C LEU A 263 4.11 21.46 -28.05
N PRO A 264 4.70 22.67 -27.98
CA PRO A 264 5.63 23.04 -26.93
C PRO A 264 4.98 22.85 -25.57
N SER A 265 5.73 22.36 -24.58
CA SER A 265 5.20 22.11 -23.24
C SER A 265 4.86 23.38 -22.45
N SER A 266 5.25 24.57 -22.95
CA SER A 266 4.86 25.84 -22.33
C SER A 266 3.36 26.07 -22.53
N ILE A 267 2.64 26.28 -21.43
CA ILE A 267 1.20 26.57 -21.41
C ILE A 267 0.88 28.04 -21.69
N THR A 268 1.89 28.93 -21.68
CA THR A 268 1.76 30.37 -21.95
C THR A 268 2.69 30.80 -23.09
N PHE A 269 2.17 31.65 -23.96
CA PHE A 269 2.89 32.19 -25.12
C PHE A 269 2.80 33.71 -25.15
N SER A 270 3.90 34.39 -25.48
CA SER A 270 3.89 35.85 -25.66
C SER A 270 3.00 36.24 -26.84
N ARG A 271 2.32 37.39 -26.73
CA ARG A 271 1.43 37.94 -27.78
C ARG A 271 2.17 38.29 -29.09
N SER A 272 3.50 38.37 -29.06
CA SER A 272 4.37 38.58 -30.23
C SER A 272 5.04 37.29 -30.75
N SER A 273 4.68 36.13 -30.21
CA SER A 273 5.30 34.84 -30.55
C SER A 273 4.49 34.02 -31.55
N ALA A 274 5.10 32.97 -32.10
CA ALA A 274 4.41 31.97 -32.90
C ALA A 274 4.40 30.63 -32.17
N ILE A 275 3.28 29.92 -32.21
CA ILE A 275 3.10 28.58 -31.63
C ILE A 275 3.47 27.55 -32.71
N PRO A 276 4.64 26.91 -32.67
CA PRO A 276 4.95 25.80 -33.57
C PRO A 276 4.15 24.54 -33.17
N TYR A 277 3.75 23.74 -34.15
CA TYR A 277 3.13 22.43 -33.90
C TYR A 277 3.62 21.40 -34.92
N PHE A 278 3.59 20.12 -34.52
CA PHE A 278 3.77 19.03 -35.46
C PHE A 278 2.64 18.02 -35.39
N VAL A 279 2.36 17.38 -36.52
CA VAL A 279 1.44 16.24 -36.61
C VAL A 279 2.23 15.06 -37.13
N VAL A 280 2.15 13.90 -36.46
CA VAL A 280 2.84 12.67 -36.84
C VAL A 280 1.87 11.50 -36.92
N PHE A 281 2.13 10.55 -37.80
CA PHE A 281 1.35 9.30 -37.85
C PHE A 281 2.24 8.07 -38.04
N THR A 282 1.73 6.91 -37.60
CA THR A 282 2.37 5.60 -37.76
C THR A 282 1.33 4.52 -38.03
N THR A 283 1.56 3.67 -39.03
CA THR A 283 0.68 2.55 -39.41
C THR A 283 0.84 1.34 -38.48
N THR A 284 -0.25 0.63 -38.18
CA THR A 284 -0.26 -0.53 -37.27
C THR A 284 -1.09 -1.68 -37.86
N PRO A 285 -0.48 -2.81 -38.29
CA PRO A 285 0.97 -3.05 -38.40
C PRO A 285 1.63 -2.12 -39.43
N ARG A 286 2.95 -1.90 -39.28
CA ARG A 286 3.71 -1.00 -40.17
C ARG A 286 3.60 -1.45 -41.63
N SER A 287 2.97 -0.65 -42.48
CA SER A 287 2.79 -0.94 -43.91
C SER A 287 3.29 0.25 -44.76
N PRO A 288 4.35 0.07 -45.56
CA PRO A 288 4.92 1.16 -46.37
C PRO A 288 4.00 1.59 -47.53
N VAL A 289 3.06 0.71 -47.95
CA VAL A 289 2.08 1.02 -48.99
C VAL A 289 1.00 1.93 -48.42
N LEU A 290 0.39 1.54 -47.30
CA LEU A 290 -0.61 2.33 -46.59
C LEU A 290 -0.04 3.67 -46.10
N ALA A 291 1.21 3.68 -45.64
CA ALA A 291 1.88 4.92 -45.24
C ALA A 291 2.04 5.92 -46.40
N LYS A 292 2.27 5.45 -47.64
CA LYS A 292 2.36 6.32 -48.82
C LYS A 292 1.00 6.90 -49.21
N GLU A 293 -0.06 6.10 -49.13
CA GLU A 293 -1.43 6.56 -49.41
C GLU A 293 -1.87 7.62 -48.39
N ILE A 294 -1.68 7.36 -47.10
CA ILE A 294 -1.99 8.33 -46.03
C ILE A 294 -1.16 9.61 -46.18
N ALA A 295 0.13 9.48 -46.54
CA ALA A 295 0.99 10.65 -46.72
C ALA A 295 0.59 11.52 -47.93
N ALA A 296 -0.06 10.95 -48.96
CA ALA A 296 -0.50 11.69 -50.13
C ALA A 296 -1.89 12.33 -49.94
N ASP A 297 -2.84 11.58 -49.37
CA ASP A 297 -4.27 11.93 -49.45
C ASP A 297 -4.87 12.48 -48.13
N ALA A 298 -4.16 12.42 -47.00
CA ALA A 298 -4.70 12.89 -45.72
C ALA A 298 -4.83 14.42 -45.69
N SER A 299 -6.01 14.95 -45.30
CA SER A 299 -6.18 16.37 -45.00
C SER A 299 -6.05 16.61 -43.49
N ILE A 300 -5.23 17.59 -43.10
CA ILE A 300 -4.99 17.96 -41.71
C ILE A 300 -5.48 19.40 -41.54
N SER A 301 -6.49 19.61 -40.68
CA SER A 301 -6.93 20.94 -40.27
C SER A 301 -6.65 21.18 -38.79
N VAL A 302 -6.03 22.30 -38.48
CA VAL A 302 -5.71 22.73 -37.11
C VAL A 302 -6.32 24.09 -36.86
N VAL A 303 -7.11 24.19 -35.80
CA VAL A 303 -7.89 25.38 -35.49
C VAL A 303 -7.56 25.86 -34.07
N LEU A 304 -7.31 27.16 -33.93
CA LEU A 304 -7.24 27.85 -32.64
C LEU A 304 -8.60 28.47 -32.33
N ILE A 305 -9.21 28.11 -31.20
CA ILE A 305 -10.55 28.52 -30.76
C ILE A 305 -10.43 29.35 -29.48
N ARG A 306 -11.08 30.51 -29.41
CA ARG A 306 -11.29 31.28 -28.19
C ARG A 306 -12.63 30.91 -27.57
N GLN A 307 -12.67 30.73 -26.27
CA GLN A 307 -13.89 30.61 -25.49
C GLN A 307 -13.90 31.69 -24.42
N VAL A 308 -14.96 32.51 -24.37
CA VAL A 308 -15.23 33.53 -23.35
C VAL A 308 -16.48 33.11 -22.58
N THR A 309 -16.40 33.04 -21.26
CA THR A 309 -17.51 32.68 -20.37
C THR A 309 -17.65 33.76 -19.30
N VAL A 310 -18.86 34.30 -19.14
CA VAL A 310 -19.21 35.28 -18.10
C VAL A 310 -20.39 34.74 -17.28
N THR A 311 -20.22 34.65 -15.97
CA THR A 311 -21.22 34.20 -14.99
C THR A 311 -21.53 35.32 -13.99
N GLU A 312 -22.77 35.81 -13.93
CA GLU A 312 -23.20 36.82 -12.95
C GLU A 312 -23.50 36.17 -11.59
N GLN A 313 -22.95 36.71 -10.48
CA GLN A 313 -23.28 36.29 -9.10
C GLN A 313 -24.36 37.21 -8.52
N ALA A 314 -25.52 36.67 -8.10
CA ALA A 314 -26.55 37.45 -7.42
C ALA A 314 -26.26 37.58 -5.91
N LEU A 315 -26.40 38.76 -5.30
CA LEU A 315 -26.32 38.94 -3.83
C LEU A 315 -27.63 38.46 -3.14
N PRO A 316 -27.60 37.88 -1.92
CA PRO A 316 -28.81 37.50 -1.19
C PRO A 316 -29.52 38.71 -0.54
N PRO A 317 -30.87 38.71 -0.45
CA PRO A 317 -31.62 39.74 0.26
C PRO A 317 -31.54 39.55 1.78
N THR A 318 -31.39 40.65 2.52
CA THR A 318 -31.42 40.69 3.99
C THR A 318 -32.84 40.43 4.52
N PRO A 319 -33.06 39.59 5.55
CA PRO A 319 -34.39 39.34 6.10
C PRO A 319 -34.84 40.45 7.08
N PRO A 320 -36.16 40.70 7.23
CA PRO A 320 -36.69 41.68 8.18
C PRO A 320 -36.78 41.11 9.60
N ILE A 321 -36.69 42.00 10.59
CA ILE A 321 -36.80 41.70 12.03
C ILE A 321 -38.29 41.62 12.43
N THR A 322 -38.71 40.56 13.12
CA THR A 322 -39.97 40.57 13.90
C THR A 322 -39.88 39.73 15.19
N PRO A 323 -40.60 40.13 16.26
CA PRO A 323 -40.41 39.64 17.63
C PRO A 323 -41.25 38.40 18.00
N SER A 324 -40.99 37.91 19.21
CA SER A 324 -41.36 36.65 19.86
C SER A 324 -42.82 36.43 20.29
N SER A 325 -43.13 35.13 20.43
CA SER A 325 -44.01 34.44 21.41
C SER A 325 -45.46 34.05 21.07
N ASP A 326 -45.66 32.73 21.21
CA ASP A 326 -46.73 31.99 21.92
C ASP A 326 -47.95 31.39 21.19
N ASP A 327 -48.02 30.06 21.38
CA ASP A 327 -49.15 29.14 21.64
C ASP A 327 -50.13 28.65 20.55
N LEU A 328 -49.89 27.39 20.19
CA LEU A 328 -50.75 26.17 20.24
C LEU A 328 -52.25 26.18 19.83
N ASP A 329 -52.56 25.09 19.12
CA ASP A 329 -53.80 24.32 18.99
C ASP A 329 -54.88 24.65 17.94
N SER A 330 -55.43 23.55 17.42
CA SER A 330 -56.40 23.40 16.32
C SER A 330 -57.56 22.48 16.80
N PRO A 331 -58.61 22.08 16.02
CA PRO A 331 -59.25 22.61 14.79
C PRO A 331 -60.82 22.63 14.84
N THR A 332 -61.46 22.87 13.67
CA THR A 332 -62.89 22.60 13.25
C THR A 332 -63.96 23.68 13.57
N GLY A 333 -65.00 24.03 12.78
CA GLY A 333 -65.48 23.73 11.42
C GLY A 333 -66.89 24.33 11.12
N LYS A 334 -67.02 25.09 10.01
CA LYS A 334 -68.16 25.31 9.04
C LYS A 334 -69.54 25.94 9.40
N THR A 335 -70.03 26.69 8.38
CA THR A 335 -71.43 27.02 7.89
C THR A 335 -72.04 28.39 8.25
N LYS A 336 -72.96 29.04 7.50
CA LYS A 336 -73.35 29.18 6.07
C LYS A 336 -74.25 30.45 5.92
N LEU A 337 -74.32 31.00 4.69
CA LEU A 337 -75.48 31.62 3.97
C LEU A 337 -75.85 33.15 4.01
N LEU A 338 -76.42 33.57 2.87
CA LEU A 338 -76.67 34.89 2.26
C LEU A 338 -78.16 35.35 2.28
N ARG A 339 -78.45 36.67 2.22
CA ARG A 339 -79.44 37.37 1.33
C ARG A 339 -79.62 38.87 1.70
N LYS A 340 -79.45 39.83 0.76
CA LYS A 340 -80.47 40.60 -0.04
C LYS A 340 -81.35 41.59 0.79
N VAL A 341 -81.74 42.82 0.42
CA VAL A 341 -81.66 43.67 -0.80
C VAL A 341 -82.31 45.06 -0.54
N THR A 342 -81.70 46.14 -1.07
CA THR A 342 -82.20 47.42 -1.67
C THR A 342 -83.02 48.53 -0.97
N ARG A 343 -82.58 49.77 -1.30
CA ARG A 343 -83.31 51.05 -1.66
C ARG A 343 -84.10 51.75 -0.53
N THR A 344 -84.07 53.07 -0.29
CA THR A 344 -83.81 54.30 -1.09
C THR A 344 -83.68 55.51 -0.14
N VAL A 345 -82.73 56.41 -0.41
CA VAL A 345 -82.77 57.91 -0.41
C VAL A 345 -83.50 58.75 0.70
N HIS A 346 -82.72 59.74 1.19
CA HIS A 346 -83.02 61.06 1.83
C HIS A 346 -82.78 61.29 3.34
N GLN A 347 -82.28 62.52 3.61
CA GLN A 347 -82.13 63.30 4.86
C GLN A 347 -83.05 62.86 6.04
N ARG A 348 -82.68 62.95 7.32
CA ARG A 348 -81.86 63.93 8.07
C ARG A 348 -81.48 63.34 9.47
N GLN A 349 -80.30 63.76 9.96
CA GLN A 349 -79.81 63.92 11.34
C GLN A 349 -79.32 62.75 12.25
N ARG A 350 -78.08 63.00 12.72
CA ARG A 350 -77.42 62.81 14.04
C ARG A 350 -76.74 61.47 14.40
N SER A 351 -75.41 61.63 14.53
CA SER A 351 -74.46 61.11 15.54
C SER A 351 -74.15 59.62 15.70
N ALA A 352 -72.85 59.40 15.96
CA ALA A 352 -72.20 58.34 16.74
C ALA A 352 -71.51 57.19 15.97
N ARG A 353 -70.37 56.79 16.56
CA ARG A 353 -69.32 55.78 16.25
C ARG A 353 -69.36 54.70 17.35
N PRO A 354 -68.55 53.61 17.34
CA PRO A 354 -67.81 52.96 16.24
C PRO A 354 -67.83 51.40 16.27
N ASP A 355 -67.07 50.80 15.32
CA ASP A 355 -66.43 49.45 15.28
C ASP A 355 -66.94 48.36 14.32
N SER A 356 -65.95 47.63 13.75
CA SER A 356 -65.93 46.29 13.11
C SER A 356 -65.62 46.13 11.59
N TYR A 357 -65.23 44.90 11.25
CA TYR A 357 -64.24 44.34 10.27
C TYR A 357 -64.68 44.09 8.78
N THR A 358 -63.66 44.02 7.87
CA THR A 358 -63.46 43.24 6.59
C THR A 358 -64.47 43.36 5.43
N ASP A 359 -64.19 43.31 4.12
CA ASP A 359 -63.10 42.95 3.16
C ASP A 359 -63.41 43.76 1.85
N PRO A 360 -62.47 44.02 0.91
CA PRO A 360 -62.58 43.27 -0.34
C PRO A 360 -61.27 43.01 -1.11
N ARG A 361 -61.33 41.91 -1.88
CA ARG A 361 -60.42 41.55 -2.99
C ARG A 361 -60.49 42.51 -4.18
N ASP A 362 -59.42 42.39 -4.97
CA ASP A 362 -59.18 42.86 -6.33
C ASP A 362 -58.83 44.34 -6.53
N LYS A 363 -57.51 44.59 -6.54
CA LYS A 363 -56.82 45.56 -7.42
C LYS A 363 -55.38 45.07 -7.68
N PRO A 364 -54.82 45.35 -8.87
CA PRO A 364 -53.70 44.61 -9.45
C PRO A 364 -52.39 44.89 -8.70
N LEU A 365 -51.57 43.84 -8.57
CA LEU A 365 -50.21 43.91 -8.06
C LEU A 365 -49.35 44.83 -8.96
N PRO A 366 -48.39 45.58 -8.38
CA PRO A 366 -47.40 46.32 -9.15
C PRO A 366 -46.53 45.34 -9.96
N GLU A 367 -46.22 45.70 -11.21
CA GLU A 367 -45.37 44.92 -12.10
C GLU A 367 -44.01 44.64 -11.46
N LEU A 368 -43.73 43.36 -11.22
CA LEU A 368 -42.41 42.86 -10.88
C LEU A 368 -41.46 43.14 -12.06
N PRO A 369 -40.22 43.60 -11.85
CA PRO A 369 -39.24 43.57 -12.91
C PRO A 369 -39.07 42.12 -13.34
N SER A 370 -39.33 41.85 -14.62
CA SER A 370 -39.18 40.56 -15.27
C SER A 370 -37.72 40.10 -15.18
N GLN A 371 -37.37 39.40 -14.09
CA GLN A 371 -36.11 38.66 -13.97
C GLN A 371 -36.18 37.46 -14.92
N ALA A 372 -35.81 37.73 -16.17
CA ALA A 372 -35.38 36.71 -17.11
C ALA A 372 -34.24 35.90 -16.46
N TRP A 373 -34.37 34.59 -16.45
CA TRP A 373 -33.31 33.65 -16.15
C TRP A 373 -32.09 34.01 -17.00
N THR A 374 -31.08 34.69 -16.42
CA THR A 374 -29.88 35.10 -17.14
C THR A 374 -28.98 33.89 -17.34
N GLN A 375 -29.04 33.29 -18.53
CA GLN A 375 -28.07 32.30 -18.94
C GLN A 375 -26.65 32.89 -18.89
N PRO A 376 -25.63 32.12 -18.44
CA PRO A 376 -24.24 32.55 -18.50
C PRO A 376 -23.84 32.84 -19.95
N PHE A 377 -23.26 34.01 -20.20
CA PHE A 377 -22.81 34.36 -21.55
C PHE A 377 -21.61 33.50 -21.90
N THR A 378 -21.74 32.66 -22.94
CA THR A 378 -20.65 31.84 -23.46
C THR A 378 -20.47 32.11 -24.96
N GLU A 379 -19.30 32.59 -25.36
CA GLU A 379 -18.92 32.79 -26.76
C GLU A 379 -17.74 31.88 -27.11
N THR A 380 -17.93 30.97 -28.06
CA THR A 380 -16.86 30.15 -28.64
C THR A 380 -16.63 30.58 -30.09
N ARG A 381 -15.42 31.04 -30.42
CA ARG A 381 -15.08 31.57 -31.75
C ARG A 381 -13.77 31.01 -32.26
N GLN A 382 -13.74 30.55 -33.52
CA GLN A 382 -12.48 30.23 -34.19
C GLN A 382 -11.68 31.51 -34.44
N ILE A 383 -10.46 31.56 -33.91
CA ILE A 383 -9.50 32.65 -34.10
C ILE A 383 -8.72 32.43 -35.40
N ARG A 384 -8.31 31.19 -35.67
CA ARG A 384 -7.48 30.84 -36.83
C ARG A 384 -7.70 29.39 -37.25
N ASN A 385 -7.64 29.11 -38.55
CA ASN A 385 -7.71 27.77 -39.14
C ASN A 385 -6.54 27.62 -40.13
N ASP A 386 -5.74 26.57 -39.97
CA ASP A 386 -4.68 26.19 -40.91
C ASP A 386 -5.00 24.79 -41.46
N MET A 387 -5.03 24.65 -42.79
CA MET A 387 -5.43 23.43 -43.47
C MET A 387 -4.34 23.02 -44.47
N CYS A 388 -3.85 21.79 -44.36
CA CYS A 388 -2.88 21.24 -45.29
C CYS A 388 -3.32 19.87 -45.80
N ILE A 389 -2.85 19.53 -47.00
CA ILE A 389 -3.11 18.25 -47.68
C ILE A 389 -1.79 17.49 -47.76
N GLY A 390 -1.81 16.26 -47.27
CA GLY A 390 -0.69 15.32 -47.21
C GLY A 390 0.34 15.59 -46.11
N PHE A 391 1.10 14.56 -45.76
CA PHE A 391 2.28 14.67 -44.91
C PHE A 391 3.52 14.92 -45.78
N GLN A 392 3.96 16.19 -45.83
CA GLN A 392 5.01 16.65 -46.75
C GLN A 392 6.39 16.04 -46.51
N LYS A 393 6.68 15.47 -45.33
CA LYS A 393 8.01 14.96 -44.96
C LYS A 393 7.95 13.60 -44.26
N ARG A 394 8.86 12.71 -44.66
CA ARG A 394 9.22 11.52 -43.87
C ARG A 394 10.31 11.90 -42.87
N PRO A 395 10.16 11.63 -41.56
CA PRO A 395 11.20 11.88 -40.57
C PRO A 395 12.53 11.21 -40.94
N ARG A 396 13.65 11.90 -40.74
CA ARG A 396 15.01 11.38 -40.93
C ARG A 396 15.89 11.82 -39.76
N HIS A 397 16.75 10.94 -39.27
CA HIS A 397 17.84 11.34 -38.36
C HIS A 397 18.86 12.20 -39.10
N GLN A 398 19.34 13.27 -38.47
CA GLN A 398 20.47 14.05 -38.98
C GLN A 398 21.76 13.28 -38.67
N CYS A 399 22.49 12.87 -39.71
CA CYS A 399 23.83 12.30 -39.61
C CYS A 399 24.84 13.19 -40.34
N GLY A 400 26.09 13.18 -39.88
CA GLY A 400 27.19 13.85 -40.59
C GLY A 400 27.40 13.31 -42.01
N PRO A 401 28.02 14.08 -42.91
CA PRO A 401 28.24 13.64 -44.29
C PRO A 401 29.03 12.33 -44.33
N GLY A 402 28.43 11.28 -44.93
CA GLY A 402 29.04 9.95 -45.08
C GLY A 402 28.63 8.89 -44.05
N SER A 403 27.76 9.21 -43.09
CA SER A 403 27.27 8.27 -42.06
C SER A 403 25.79 7.95 -42.25
N HIS A 404 25.41 6.67 -42.20
CA HIS A 404 24.01 6.22 -42.19
C HIS A 404 23.57 5.84 -40.77
N PRO A 405 22.34 6.20 -40.34
CA PRO A 405 21.82 5.81 -39.04
C PRO A 405 21.53 4.29 -38.98
N PRO A 406 21.64 3.65 -37.80
CA PRO A 406 21.37 2.22 -37.63
C PRO A 406 19.90 1.89 -37.94
N LEU A 407 19.65 0.66 -38.44
CA LEU A 407 18.33 0.22 -38.92
C LEU A 407 17.25 0.35 -37.85
N ASP A 408 17.58 0.06 -36.58
CA ASP A 408 16.67 0.15 -35.44
C ASP A 408 16.24 1.61 -35.15
N ALA A 409 17.15 2.57 -35.31
CA ALA A 409 16.82 3.99 -35.19
C ALA A 409 15.93 4.48 -36.34
N GLN A 410 16.06 3.86 -37.51
CA GLN A 410 15.20 4.14 -38.66
C GLN A 410 13.80 3.51 -38.51
N MET A 411 13.69 2.37 -37.84
CA MET A 411 12.43 1.69 -37.51
C MET A 411 11.65 2.39 -36.38
N ALA A 412 12.32 3.16 -35.53
CA ALA A 412 11.70 3.94 -34.45
C ALA A 412 11.01 5.24 -34.93
N LEU A 413 11.33 5.74 -36.12
CA LEU A 413 10.78 6.99 -36.65
C LEU A 413 9.32 6.83 -37.11
N PRO A 414 8.45 7.86 -36.97
CA PRO A 414 7.08 7.81 -37.47
C PRO A 414 7.01 7.72 -39.00
N ASP A 415 5.91 7.21 -39.53
CA ASP A 415 5.73 7.00 -40.98
C ASP A 415 5.56 8.33 -41.74
N GLY A 416 4.99 9.37 -41.12
CA GLY A 416 4.93 10.72 -41.68
C GLY A 416 4.90 11.84 -40.64
N LEU A 417 5.34 13.04 -41.05
CA LEU A 417 5.46 14.25 -40.21
C LEU A 417 5.04 15.52 -40.99
N HIS A 418 4.20 16.33 -40.36
CA HIS A 418 3.84 17.68 -40.77
C HIS A 418 4.33 18.69 -39.72
N LYS A 419 4.90 19.82 -40.15
CA LYS A 419 5.45 20.89 -39.29
C LYS A 419 4.89 22.24 -39.72
N ALA A 420 4.25 22.97 -38.82
CA ALA A 420 3.70 24.30 -39.08
C ALA A 420 3.76 25.21 -37.83
N LYS A 421 3.32 26.47 -37.95
CA LYS A 421 3.32 27.45 -36.85
C LYS A 421 2.16 28.45 -36.93
N PHE A 422 1.48 28.70 -35.82
CA PHE A 422 0.49 29.78 -35.69
C PHE A 422 1.17 31.07 -35.24
N SER A 423 1.12 32.14 -36.05
CA SER A 423 1.59 33.45 -35.59
C SER A 423 0.49 34.15 -34.77
N LEU A 424 0.78 34.51 -33.52
CA LEU A 424 -0.15 35.26 -32.66
C LEU A 424 -0.04 36.75 -32.98
N LYS A 425 -1.18 37.46 -32.99
CA LYS A 425 -1.20 38.92 -33.17
C LYS A 425 -1.30 39.62 -31.81
N GLN A 426 -0.75 40.83 -31.71
CA GLN A 426 -0.65 41.58 -30.45
C GLN A 426 -2.01 42.10 -29.92
N ASP A 427 -2.98 42.24 -30.82
CA ASP A 427 -4.37 42.67 -30.58
C ASP A 427 -5.30 41.53 -30.10
N MET A 428 -4.78 40.30 -29.94
CA MET A 428 -5.56 39.19 -29.40
C MET A 428 -5.94 39.39 -27.93
N LEU A 429 -7.18 39.03 -27.60
CA LEU A 429 -7.70 39.06 -26.23
C LEU A 429 -6.90 38.06 -25.36
N PRO A 430 -6.29 38.49 -24.24
CA PRO A 430 -5.49 37.61 -23.41
C PRO A 430 -6.35 36.56 -22.71
N SER A 431 -5.74 35.44 -22.32
CA SER A 431 -6.38 34.50 -21.41
C SER A 431 -6.55 35.16 -20.03
N ILE A 432 -7.76 35.08 -19.48
CA ILE A 432 -8.17 35.68 -18.22
C ILE A 432 -8.96 34.62 -17.47
N ASP A 433 -8.70 34.38 -16.18
CA ASP A 433 -9.50 33.47 -15.37
C ASP A 433 -9.75 34.11 -13.99
N TRP A 434 -10.73 35.01 -13.94
CA TRP A 434 -10.93 35.90 -12.78
C TRP A 434 -12.42 36.09 -12.46
N ASN A 435 -12.81 35.79 -11.22
CA ASN A 435 -14.13 35.98 -10.59
C ASN A 435 -15.34 36.13 -11.55
N GLY A 436 -15.82 35.00 -12.04
CA GLY A 436 -16.96 34.92 -12.96
C GLY A 436 -16.68 35.30 -14.42
N LEU A 437 -15.43 35.61 -14.79
CA LEU A 437 -14.97 35.83 -16.17
C LEU A 437 -13.85 34.82 -16.50
N SER A 438 -14.06 33.99 -17.53
CA SER A 438 -13.04 33.05 -18.03
C SER A 438 -12.87 33.20 -19.54
N VAL A 439 -11.62 33.40 -19.99
CA VAL A 439 -11.22 33.48 -21.39
C VAL A 439 -10.12 32.44 -21.64
N LYS A 440 -10.42 31.42 -22.45
CA LYS A 440 -9.51 30.32 -22.77
C LYS A 440 -9.26 30.25 -24.28
N ALA A 441 -8.02 29.95 -24.68
CA ALA A 441 -7.67 29.67 -26.07
C ALA A 441 -7.31 28.17 -26.20
N ILE A 442 -8.07 27.43 -26.99
CA ILE A 442 -8.04 25.97 -27.12
C ILE A 442 -7.68 25.59 -28.56
N ASN A 443 -6.79 24.60 -28.74
CA ASN A 443 -6.47 24.05 -30.06
C ASN A 443 -7.35 22.81 -30.37
N HIS A 444 -8.03 22.79 -31.51
CA HIS A 444 -8.82 21.65 -31.99
C HIS A 444 -8.32 21.18 -33.37
N LEU A 445 -8.31 19.86 -33.63
CA LEU A 445 -8.08 19.26 -34.95
C LEU A 445 -9.31 18.47 -35.40
N ASN A 446 -9.81 18.75 -36.62
CA ASN A 446 -10.88 17.98 -37.27
C ASN A 446 -10.35 17.37 -38.59
N THR A 447 -10.62 16.09 -38.82
CA THR A 447 -10.53 15.45 -40.16
C THR A 447 -11.94 15.39 -40.76
N PRO A 448 -12.18 15.77 -42.04
CA PRO A 448 -13.55 15.99 -42.54
C PRO A 448 -14.24 14.70 -43.02
N GLY A 449 -15.49 14.47 -42.56
CA GLY A 449 -16.45 13.48 -43.08
C GLY A 449 -17.65 13.31 -42.11
N PRO A 450 -18.92 13.21 -42.56
CA PRO A 450 -20.05 13.93 -41.97
C PRO A 450 -20.69 13.31 -40.71
N ILE A 451 -21.24 14.23 -39.91
CA ILE A 451 -22.14 14.04 -38.76
C ILE A 451 -23.32 13.13 -39.13
N VAL A 452 -23.49 12.03 -38.40
CA VAL A 452 -24.80 11.37 -38.25
C VAL A 452 -24.99 11.00 -36.78
N LEU A 453 -25.89 11.74 -36.14
CA LEU A 453 -26.60 11.36 -34.91
C LEU A 453 -27.23 9.98 -35.07
N TRP A 454 -26.85 9.01 -34.23
CA TRP A 454 -27.76 7.93 -33.84
C TRP A 454 -27.79 7.83 -32.32
N SER A 455 -28.92 8.27 -31.78
CA SER A 455 -29.37 7.96 -30.43
C SER A 455 -29.48 6.45 -30.26
N LEU A 456 -29.15 5.97 -29.06
CA LEU A 456 -29.92 4.89 -28.44
C LEU A 456 -30.02 5.19 -26.95
N ALA A 457 -31.20 5.69 -26.58
CA ALA A 457 -31.73 5.57 -25.24
C ALA A 457 -31.95 4.07 -24.92
N SER A 458 -31.53 3.64 -23.74
CA SER A 458 -32.11 2.51 -23.05
C SER A 458 -32.10 2.80 -21.56
N THR A 459 -33.29 2.91 -21.01
CA THR A 459 -33.59 3.14 -19.60
C THR A 459 -33.21 1.89 -18.82
N THR A 460 -32.23 1.99 -17.92
CA THR A 460 -32.05 1.04 -16.82
C THR A 460 -31.53 1.84 -15.64
N THR A 461 -32.34 1.89 -14.59
CA THR A 461 -32.04 2.57 -13.34
C THR A 461 -30.79 1.93 -12.72
N LEU A 462 -29.68 2.65 -12.74
CA LEU A 462 -28.39 2.25 -12.17
C LEU A 462 -28.09 3.18 -10.99
N LEU A 463 -27.99 2.61 -9.80
CA LEU A 463 -27.41 3.28 -8.63
C LEU A 463 -25.91 3.47 -8.87
N ILE A 464 -25.44 4.72 -8.78
CA ILE A 464 -24.02 5.08 -8.81
C ILE A 464 -23.54 5.07 -7.36
N LEU A 465 -22.62 4.16 -7.02
CA LEU A 465 -21.84 4.22 -5.79
C LEU A 465 -20.45 4.78 -6.13
N GLU A 466 -20.13 5.93 -5.55
CA GLU A 466 -18.80 6.54 -5.60
C GLU A 466 -17.88 5.79 -4.62
N LEU A 467 -16.75 5.26 -5.10
CA LEU A 467 -15.72 4.68 -4.25
C LEU A 467 -14.65 5.74 -3.96
N LEU A 468 -14.93 6.52 -2.93
CA LEU A 468 -13.98 7.15 -2.03
C LEU A 468 -14.49 6.97 -0.60
N HIS A 469 -13.56 6.98 0.35
CA HIS A 469 -13.78 6.80 1.78
C HIS A 469 -14.99 7.59 2.31
N GLU A 470 -16.15 6.96 2.47
CA GLU A 470 -17.35 7.53 3.09
C GLU A 470 -18.12 6.39 3.73
N ALA A 471 -18.41 6.46 5.03
CA ALA A 471 -18.98 5.45 5.93
C ALA A 471 -20.53 5.38 6.01
N ASP A 472 -21.03 4.20 6.37
CA ASP A 472 -22.14 3.81 7.28
C ASP A 472 -23.42 4.65 7.52
N TYR A 473 -24.53 3.95 7.29
CA TYR A 473 -25.88 3.97 7.93
C TYR A 473 -26.80 5.20 7.91
N TYR A 474 -27.99 5.00 7.32
CA TYR A 474 -29.31 5.20 7.96
C TYR A 474 -30.31 4.14 7.49
N GLY A 475 -31.08 3.55 8.42
CA GLY A 475 -32.24 2.71 8.16
C GLY A 475 -33.53 3.46 8.57
N GLY A 476 -34.55 3.40 7.71
CA GLY A 476 -35.91 3.91 7.92
C GLY A 476 -36.71 3.84 6.62
N THR A 477 -37.81 3.09 6.60
CA THR A 477 -38.59 2.66 5.41
C THR A 477 -39.67 3.69 4.98
N PRO A 478 -40.56 3.44 3.98
CA PRO A 478 -40.58 4.19 2.72
C PRO A 478 -41.87 5.01 2.49
N ASP A 479 -41.81 6.12 1.76
CA ASP A 479 -42.99 6.67 1.08
C ASP A 479 -42.63 7.28 -0.28
N HIS A 480 -43.50 7.02 -1.25
CA HIS A 480 -43.32 7.27 -2.68
C HIS A 480 -43.30 8.77 -3.08
N VAL A 481 -42.70 9.04 -4.26
CA VAL A 481 -43.11 9.97 -5.34
C VAL A 481 -42.08 11.04 -5.76
N MET A 482 -41.48 10.79 -6.94
CA MET A 482 -41.14 11.68 -8.08
C MET A 482 -40.17 12.88 -7.95
N ALA A 483 -39.03 12.73 -8.64
CA ALA A 483 -38.31 13.67 -9.52
C ALA A 483 -38.42 15.21 -9.30
N GLY A 484 -37.27 15.86 -9.12
CA GLY A 484 -37.11 17.31 -9.31
C GLY A 484 -35.66 17.77 -9.12
N ASP A 485 -35.14 18.48 -10.12
CA ASP A 485 -33.79 19.05 -10.29
C ASP A 485 -33.48 20.25 -9.34
N ALA A 486 -32.20 20.65 -9.30
CA ALA A 486 -31.59 21.86 -8.67
C ALA A 486 -31.14 21.77 -7.20
N GLY A 487 -30.02 22.35 -6.72
CA GLY A 487 -29.04 23.26 -7.31
C GLY A 487 -28.79 24.48 -6.38
N GLY A 488 -27.62 24.54 -5.71
CA GLY A 488 -27.03 25.73 -5.02
C GLY A 488 -27.84 26.30 -3.83
N ASP A 489 -27.31 27.02 -2.84
CA ASP A 489 -26.17 27.94 -2.75
C ASP A 489 -26.19 28.56 -1.31
N ARG A 490 -25.07 29.17 -0.84
CA ARG A 490 -24.94 30.26 0.19
C ARG A 490 -24.76 29.95 1.70
N PHE A 491 -24.02 30.69 2.56
CA PHE A 491 -23.15 31.90 2.49
C PHE A 491 -22.30 32.08 3.81
N LEU A 492 -21.03 32.49 3.67
CA LEU A 492 -20.15 33.44 4.43
C LEU A 492 -20.29 33.73 5.96
N SER A 493 -19.14 33.76 6.66
CA SER A 493 -18.49 35.01 7.15
C SER A 493 -17.03 34.80 7.67
N PRO A 494 -16.19 35.84 7.76
CA PRO A 494 -14.73 35.73 7.80
C PRO A 494 -14.10 36.13 9.15
N THR A 495 -13.18 35.31 9.64
CA THR A 495 -12.15 35.70 10.62
C THR A 495 -10.76 35.41 10.04
N THR A 496 -9.90 36.42 10.11
CA THR A 496 -8.48 36.45 9.75
C THR A 496 -7.74 35.14 10.08
N PRO A 497 -7.01 34.52 9.13
CA PRO A 497 -6.09 33.46 9.49
C PRO A 497 -4.68 34.03 9.71
N LEU A 498 -4.18 33.78 10.92
CA LEU A 498 -2.76 33.56 11.20
C LEU A 498 -2.17 32.62 10.13
N HIS A 499 -0.90 32.82 9.76
CA HIS A 499 -0.18 31.94 8.83
C HIS A 499 -0.06 30.52 9.43
N GLY A 500 -1.09 29.71 9.23
CA GLY A 500 -1.09 28.26 9.37
C GLY A 500 -1.03 27.63 7.98
N HIS A 501 -0.19 26.60 7.82
CA HIS A 501 0.04 25.91 6.56
C HIS A 501 -1.24 25.19 6.11
N ARG A 502 -1.96 25.76 5.14
CA ARG A 502 -3.19 25.17 4.55
C ARG A 502 -2.91 24.75 3.11
N GLU A 503 -2.98 23.46 2.82
CA GLU A 503 -2.74 22.94 1.47
C GLU A 503 -3.94 22.16 0.91
N VAL A 504 -4.47 22.66 -0.21
CA VAL A 504 -5.62 22.08 -0.93
C VAL A 504 -5.12 21.23 -2.09
N THR A 505 -5.25 19.91 -1.99
CA THR A 505 -5.02 19.00 -3.13
C THR A 505 -6.29 18.84 -3.98
N ARG A 506 -6.20 19.16 -5.29
CA ARG A 506 -7.29 18.96 -6.26
C ARG A 506 -7.45 17.48 -6.63
N PRO A 507 -8.68 16.96 -6.81
CA PRO A 507 -8.88 15.62 -7.37
C PRO A 507 -8.75 15.67 -8.90
N GLN A 508 -7.79 14.96 -9.50
CA GLN A 508 -7.79 14.72 -10.96
C GLN A 508 -7.36 13.30 -11.34
N ARG A 509 -8.22 12.68 -12.17
CA ARG A 509 -8.18 11.32 -12.76
C ARG A 509 -8.16 10.16 -11.75
N LEU A 510 -9.24 10.03 -10.98
CA LEU A 510 -9.59 8.74 -10.37
C LEU A 510 -9.94 7.74 -11.49
N HIS A 511 -9.19 6.64 -11.57
CA HIS A 511 -9.66 5.44 -12.24
C HIS A 511 -10.84 4.89 -11.42
N HIS A 512 -12.05 5.36 -11.71
CA HIS A 512 -13.26 4.85 -11.07
C HIS A 512 -13.44 3.38 -11.44
N ARG A 513 -13.15 2.50 -10.49
CA ARG A 513 -13.42 1.08 -10.63
C ARG A 513 -14.73 0.76 -9.94
N ARG A 514 -15.70 0.26 -10.71
CA ARG A 514 -16.99 -0.16 -10.18
C ARG A 514 -16.83 -1.58 -9.63
N LEU A 515 -17.16 -1.77 -8.36
CA LEU A 515 -17.28 -3.08 -7.73
C LEU A 515 -18.76 -3.51 -7.79
N SER A 516 -19.02 -4.72 -8.28
CA SER A 516 -20.37 -5.29 -8.27
C SER A 516 -20.62 -6.00 -6.94
N TRP A 517 -21.70 -5.64 -6.26
CA TRP A 517 -22.16 -6.30 -5.03
C TRP A 517 -23.44 -7.09 -5.32
N ASP A 518 -23.38 -8.40 -5.09
CA ASP A 518 -24.43 -9.40 -5.39
C ASP A 518 -25.10 -9.98 -4.14
N GLN A 519 -24.69 -9.56 -2.95
CA GLN A 519 -25.15 -10.11 -1.67
C GLN A 519 -26.21 -9.18 -1.02
N GLY A 520 -26.72 -9.56 0.16
CA GLY A 520 -27.68 -8.77 0.95
C GLY A 520 -27.21 -7.36 1.32
N LYS A 521 -28.01 -6.62 2.10
CA LYS A 521 -27.73 -5.22 2.43
C LYS A 521 -26.37 -5.06 3.11
N ILE A 522 -25.59 -4.04 2.70
CA ILE A 522 -24.32 -3.68 3.34
C ILE A 522 -24.63 -2.96 4.66
N ILE A 523 -24.11 -3.51 5.76
CA ILE A 523 -24.22 -2.97 7.12
C ILE A 523 -23.08 -1.99 7.38
N ARG A 524 -21.85 -2.42 7.09
CA ARG A 524 -20.64 -1.70 7.45
C ARG A 524 -19.55 -1.95 6.42
N PHE A 525 -18.71 -0.96 6.18
CA PHE A 525 -17.47 -1.16 5.45
C PHE A 525 -16.33 -0.33 6.02
N GLY A 526 -15.12 -0.74 5.70
CA GLY A 526 -13.92 -0.12 6.24
C GLY A 526 -12.70 -0.60 5.47
N TRP A 527 -11.53 -0.11 5.89
CA TRP A 527 -10.26 -0.49 5.28
C TRP A 527 -9.39 -1.19 6.30
N THR A 528 -8.66 -2.19 5.83
CA THR A 528 -7.58 -2.82 6.60
C THR A 528 -6.30 -2.01 6.51
N LEU A 529 -5.34 -2.28 7.40
CA LEU A 529 -3.99 -1.69 7.36
C LEU A 529 -3.29 -1.87 6.00
N ASP A 530 -3.59 -2.98 5.31
CA ASP A 530 -3.06 -3.36 4.00
C ASP A 530 -3.83 -2.75 2.81
N GLU A 531 -4.74 -1.80 3.07
CA GLU A 531 -5.59 -1.14 2.07
C GLU A 531 -6.50 -2.11 1.30
N ARG A 532 -6.99 -3.15 1.97
CA ARG A 532 -8.09 -3.97 1.48
C ARG A 532 -9.42 -3.44 2.01
N LEU A 533 -10.42 -3.35 1.14
CA LEU A 533 -11.76 -2.89 1.47
C LEU A 533 -12.55 -4.06 2.07
N VAL A 534 -13.04 -3.86 3.28
CA VAL A 534 -13.91 -4.80 4.00
C VAL A 534 -15.36 -4.38 3.78
N LEU A 535 -16.21 -5.28 3.28
CA LEU A 535 -17.66 -5.07 3.21
C LEU A 535 -18.37 -6.15 4.04
N LEU A 536 -19.19 -5.77 5.00
CA LEU A 536 -20.00 -6.68 5.83
C LEU A 536 -21.48 -6.57 5.46
N ASN A 537 -22.12 -7.72 5.25
CA ASN A 537 -23.55 -7.82 4.95
C ASN A 537 -24.40 -8.10 6.20
N GLU A 538 -25.72 -7.99 6.06
CA GLU A 538 -26.70 -8.24 7.13
C GLU A 538 -26.74 -9.70 7.61
N GLU A 539 -26.33 -10.65 6.75
CA GLU A 539 -26.30 -12.09 7.01
C GLU A 539 -24.98 -12.55 7.69
N GLY A 540 -24.09 -11.63 8.05
CA GLY A 540 -22.81 -11.95 8.68
C GLY A 540 -21.74 -12.55 7.78
N VAL A 541 -21.82 -12.30 6.49
CA VAL A 541 -20.77 -12.54 5.49
C VAL A 541 -19.99 -11.24 5.28
N TYR A 542 -18.67 -11.30 5.43
CA TYR A 542 -17.79 -10.20 5.06
C TYR A 542 -16.88 -10.57 3.89
N ARG A 543 -16.63 -9.60 3.01
CA ARG A 543 -15.73 -9.73 1.86
C ARG A 543 -14.58 -8.73 1.96
N LEU A 544 -13.39 -9.23 1.68
CA LEU A 544 -12.15 -8.46 1.63
C LEU A 544 -11.77 -8.26 0.17
N TYR A 545 -11.94 -7.06 -0.36
CA TYR A 545 -11.56 -6.69 -1.72
C TYR A 545 -10.14 -6.14 -1.74
N ASP A 546 -9.33 -6.63 -2.66
CA ASP A 546 -8.08 -5.97 -3.02
C ASP A 546 -8.34 -4.74 -3.91
N LEU A 547 -7.31 -3.93 -4.14
CA LEU A 547 -7.39 -2.78 -5.06
C LEU A 547 -7.63 -3.23 -6.52
N GLN A 548 -7.40 -4.51 -6.80
CA GLN A 548 -7.68 -5.17 -8.07
C GLN A 548 -9.12 -5.68 -8.18
N GLY A 549 -9.98 -5.45 -7.18
CA GLY A 549 -11.38 -5.89 -7.17
C GLY A 549 -11.60 -7.40 -7.06
N GLU A 550 -10.55 -8.19 -6.83
CA GLU A 550 -10.68 -9.59 -6.42
C GLU A 550 -11.03 -9.63 -4.93
N TYR A 551 -11.78 -10.63 -4.48
CA TYR A 551 -12.21 -10.69 -3.09
C TYR A 551 -12.04 -12.07 -2.45
N GLN A 552 -11.83 -12.05 -1.14
CA GLN A 552 -11.93 -13.21 -0.25
C GLN A 552 -13.21 -13.08 0.56
N GLN A 553 -13.96 -14.18 0.67
CA GLN A 553 -15.24 -14.20 1.38
C GLN A 553 -15.13 -15.06 2.63
N HIS A 554 -15.62 -14.52 3.75
CA HIS A 554 -15.63 -15.18 5.04
C HIS A 554 -16.99 -14.96 5.73
N SER A 555 -17.31 -15.78 6.72
CA SER A 555 -18.57 -15.73 7.46
C SER A 555 -18.32 -15.67 8.96
N LEU A 556 -19.18 -14.93 9.66
CA LEU A 556 -19.27 -14.83 11.11
C LEU A 556 -20.00 -16.03 11.74
N GLY A 557 -20.19 -17.11 10.99
CA GLY A 557 -20.82 -18.34 11.47
C GLY A 557 -22.35 -18.37 11.29
N ALA A 558 -22.93 -19.52 11.61
CA ALA A 558 -24.37 -19.76 11.42
C ALA A 558 -25.24 -18.89 12.34
N GLU A 559 -24.77 -18.59 13.56
CA GLU A 559 -25.50 -17.76 14.52
C GLU A 559 -25.72 -16.34 13.99
N ALA A 560 -24.71 -15.74 13.35
CA ALA A 560 -24.83 -14.43 12.73
C ALA A 560 -25.76 -14.43 11.51
N ALA A 561 -25.81 -15.53 10.75
CA ALA A 561 -26.69 -15.66 9.59
C ALA A 561 -28.17 -15.83 9.99
N GLU A 562 -28.45 -16.50 11.11
CA GLU A 562 -29.82 -16.67 11.62
C GLU A 562 -30.34 -15.43 12.35
N LEU A 563 -29.48 -14.80 13.16
CA LEU A 563 -29.86 -13.63 13.97
C LEU A 563 -29.80 -12.32 13.17
N GLY A 564 -28.92 -12.23 12.17
CA GLY A 564 -28.63 -11.00 11.46
C GLY A 564 -27.78 -10.01 12.26
N ILE A 565 -27.16 -9.07 11.55
CA ILE A 565 -26.27 -8.05 12.12
C ILE A 565 -26.95 -6.67 12.09
N ILE A 566 -26.94 -5.99 13.23
CA ILE A 566 -27.44 -4.61 13.37
C ILE A 566 -26.35 -3.63 12.93
N ASP A 567 -25.18 -3.73 13.55
CA ASP A 567 -24.07 -2.81 13.36
C ASP A 567 -22.72 -3.53 13.53
N ALA A 568 -21.62 -2.94 13.08
CA ALA A 568 -20.28 -3.47 13.31
C ALA A 568 -19.28 -2.34 13.55
N ARG A 569 -18.03 -2.61 13.90
CA ARG A 569 -16.96 -1.61 13.91
C ARG A 569 -15.69 -2.31 13.42
N ILE A 570 -15.04 -1.71 12.44
CA ILE A 570 -13.86 -2.27 11.78
C ILE A 570 -12.64 -1.50 12.28
N HIS A 571 -11.58 -2.22 12.64
CA HIS A 571 -10.28 -1.68 12.98
C HIS A 571 -9.19 -2.36 12.14
N ASP A 572 -7.95 -1.89 12.23
CA ASP A 572 -6.85 -2.30 11.34
C ASP A 572 -6.70 -3.83 11.17
N ASN A 573 -6.82 -4.57 12.27
CA ASN A 573 -6.53 -6.00 12.37
C ASN A 573 -7.78 -6.86 12.61
N GLY A 574 -9.00 -6.31 12.50
CA GLY A 574 -10.21 -7.08 12.79
C GLY A 574 -11.51 -6.27 12.75
N LEU A 575 -12.60 -6.92 13.14
CA LEU A 575 -13.88 -6.26 13.34
C LEU A 575 -14.61 -6.84 14.55
N VAL A 576 -15.50 -6.05 15.13
CA VAL A 576 -16.54 -6.56 16.04
C VAL A 576 -17.90 -6.28 15.43
N ALA A 577 -18.79 -7.27 15.43
CA ALA A 577 -20.15 -7.15 14.95
C ALA A 577 -21.15 -7.29 16.10
N LEU A 578 -22.22 -6.49 16.07
CA LEU A 578 -23.35 -6.55 16.99
C LEU A 578 -24.52 -7.26 16.30
N THR A 579 -24.93 -8.39 16.86
CA THR A 579 -26.06 -9.19 16.34
C THR A 579 -27.41 -8.61 16.77
N SER A 580 -28.51 -9.09 16.16
CA SER A 580 -29.87 -8.70 16.56
C SER A 580 -30.25 -9.13 17.98
N SER A 581 -29.55 -10.10 18.57
CA SER A 581 -29.72 -10.50 19.98
C SER A 581 -28.85 -9.69 20.94
N LEU A 582 -28.22 -8.61 20.46
CA LEU A 582 -27.34 -7.71 21.21
C LEU A 582 -26.07 -8.41 21.75
N THR A 583 -25.64 -9.48 21.08
CA THR A 583 -24.34 -10.13 21.35
C THR A 583 -23.24 -9.56 20.46
N LEU A 584 -22.03 -9.48 20.98
CA LEU A 584 -20.86 -8.98 20.27
C LEU A 584 -19.98 -10.13 19.79
N LEU A 585 -19.63 -10.13 18.50
CA LEU A 585 -18.80 -11.12 17.84
C LEU A 585 -17.52 -10.46 17.31
N GLU A 586 -16.36 -10.90 17.80
CA GLU A 586 -15.04 -10.42 17.40
C GLU A 586 -14.43 -11.33 16.32
N VAL A 587 -13.86 -10.72 15.27
CA VAL A 587 -13.00 -11.38 14.28
C VAL A 587 -11.60 -10.83 14.37
N LYS A 588 -10.62 -11.73 14.52
CA LYS A 588 -9.19 -11.40 14.56
C LYS A 588 -8.50 -11.70 13.23
N ASN A 589 -7.54 -10.85 12.86
CA ASN A 589 -6.52 -11.04 11.82
C ASN A 589 -7.01 -11.29 10.39
N TRP A 590 -8.29 -11.08 10.08
CA TRP A 590 -8.83 -11.27 8.72
C TRP A 590 -8.62 -12.66 8.09
N ASP A 591 -8.18 -13.65 8.87
CA ASP A 591 -7.82 -15.01 8.39
C ASP A 591 -9.03 -15.92 8.14
N GLY A 592 -10.26 -15.43 8.34
CA GLY A 592 -11.47 -16.24 8.26
C GLY A 592 -11.62 -17.26 9.40
N GLY A 593 -10.94 -17.02 10.53
CA GLY A 593 -11.08 -17.85 11.74
C GLY A 593 -12.50 -17.78 12.32
N ARG A 594 -12.82 -18.72 13.24
CA ARG A 594 -14.10 -18.68 13.97
C ARG A 594 -14.18 -17.38 14.79
N PRO A 595 -15.30 -16.64 14.71
CA PRO A 595 -15.49 -15.45 15.53
C PRO A 595 -15.57 -15.82 17.01
N LEU A 596 -15.09 -14.91 17.85
CA LEU A 596 -15.10 -15.04 19.29
C LEU A 596 -16.26 -14.23 19.87
N THR A 597 -17.13 -14.87 20.66
CA THR A 597 -18.22 -14.18 21.35
C THR A 597 -17.69 -13.48 22.59
N LEU A 598 -17.90 -12.17 22.71
CA LEU A 598 -17.50 -11.39 23.90
C LEU A 598 -18.46 -11.61 25.07
N ALA A 599 -18.09 -11.11 26.27
CA ALA A 599 -18.92 -11.19 27.46
C ALA A 599 -20.30 -10.54 27.22
N ASN A 600 -21.37 -11.15 27.74
CA ASN A 600 -22.72 -10.65 27.52
C ASN A 600 -22.96 -9.35 28.32
N PRO A 601 -23.24 -8.22 27.67
CA PRO A 601 -23.48 -6.94 28.35
C PRO A 601 -24.85 -6.85 29.05
N GLY A 602 -25.77 -7.80 28.83
CA GLY A 602 -27.09 -7.81 29.48
C GLY A 602 -28.03 -6.70 29.00
N LEU A 603 -27.87 -6.24 27.76
CA LEU A 603 -28.65 -5.16 27.17
C LEU A 603 -30.10 -5.57 26.89
N SER A 604 -31.06 -4.68 27.16
CA SER A 604 -32.46 -4.82 26.74
C SER A 604 -32.76 -4.13 25.41
N GLU A 605 -32.02 -3.07 25.10
CA GLU A 605 -32.15 -2.24 23.90
C GLU A 605 -30.76 -2.02 23.26
N PRO A 606 -30.68 -1.74 21.95
CA PRO A 606 -29.39 -1.46 21.31
C PRO A 606 -28.73 -0.21 21.92
N PRO A 607 -27.38 -0.19 22.01
CA PRO A 607 -26.65 0.94 22.59
C PRO A 607 -26.82 2.21 21.75
N HIS A 608 -26.85 3.38 22.40
CA HIS A 608 -27.00 4.68 21.72
C HIS A 608 -25.79 4.99 20.84
N ALA A 609 -24.61 4.62 21.31
CA ALA A 609 -23.34 4.77 20.61
C ALA A 609 -22.35 3.74 21.16
N TRP A 610 -21.43 3.28 20.32
CA TRP A 610 -20.37 2.39 20.75
C TRP A 610 -19.11 2.53 19.90
N ALA A 611 -17.97 2.23 20.53
CA ALA A 611 -16.64 2.28 19.94
C ALA A 611 -15.78 1.12 20.43
N ILE A 612 -14.67 0.88 19.73
CA ILE A 612 -13.70 -0.17 20.05
C ILE A 612 -12.35 0.46 20.38
N ILE A 613 -11.70 -0.05 21.41
CA ILE A 613 -10.26 0.12 21.63
C ILE A 613 -9.56 -1.14 21.11
N PRO A 614 -8.76 -1.03 20.03
CA PRO A 614 -7.99 -2.14 19.48
C PRO A 614 -7.08 -2.82 20.52
N PRO A 615 -6.77 -4.12 20.35
CA PRO A 615 -5.99 -4.88 21.32
C PRO A 615 -4.54 -4.38 21.39
N ASP A 616 -4.03 -3.76 20.33
CA ASP A 616 -2.69 -3.21 20.25
C ASP A 616 -2.48 -1.98 21.15
N LEU A 617 -3.58 -1.31 21.53
CA LEU A 617 -3.58 -0.12 22.37
C LEU A 617 -3.90 -0.44 23.84
N ASN A 618 -4.42 -1.65 24.13
CA ASN A 618 -4.76 -2.06 25.48
C ASN A 618 -3.65 -2.89 26.14
N ILE A 619 -3.47 -2.74 27.45
CA ILE A 619 -2.49 -3.50 28.24
C ILE A 619 -2.87 -4.98 28.31
N SER A 620 -4.18 -5.28 28.32
CA SER A 620 -4.71 -6.65 28.34
C SER A 620 -4.49 -7.42 27.03
N ARG A 621 -4.16 -6.72 25.92
CA ARG A 621 -4.10 -7.26 24.55
C ARG A 621 -5.40 -7.91 24.08
N HIS A 622 -6.51 -7.49 24.66
CA HIS A 622 -7.84 -7.88 24.21
C HIS A 622 -8.59 -6.65 23.68
N VAL A 623 -9.58 -6.92 22.83
CA VAL A 623 -10.45 -5.88 22.27
C VAL A 623 -11.41 -5.43 23.37
N GLU A 624 -11.38 -4.14 23.67
CA GLU A 624 -12.28 -3.53 24.64
C GLU A 624 -13.36 -2.74 23.89
N VAL A 625 -14.63 -3.09 24.14
CA VAL A 625 -15.79 -2.47 23.51
C VAL A 625 -16.47 -1.56 24.51
N LEU A 626 -16.64 -0.29 24.15
CA LEU A 626 -17.31 0.72 24.97
C LEU A 626 -18.73 0.94 24.46
N LEU A 627 -19.73 0.71 25.31
CA LEU A 627 -21.16 0.80 24.97
C LEU A 627 -21.82 1.92 25.80
N SER A 628 -22.42 2.91 25.14
CA SER A 628 -23.26 3.94 25.77
C SER A 628 -24.64 3.38 26.07
N VAL A 629 -24.95 3.21 27.36
CA VAL A 629 -26.22 2.64 27.83
C VAL A 629 -26.82 3.59 28.86
N GLU A 630 -28.05 4.06 28.61
CA GLU A 630 -28.77 5.00 29.48
C GLU A 630 -27.91 6.20 29.92
N SER A 631 -27.43 6.22 31.17
CA SER A 631 -26.62 7.30 31.75
C SER A 631 -25.13 6.98 31.88
N THR A 632 -24.72 5.74 31.56
CA THR A 632 -23.37 5.20 31.81
C THR A 632 -22.72 4.59 30.55
N ILE A 633 -21.46 4.16 30.69
CA ILE A 633 -20.74 3.39 29.68
C ILE A 633 -20.39 2.02 30.25
N LEU A 634 -20.70 0.96 29.51
CA LEU A 634 -20.23 -0.39 29.79
C LEU A 634 -18.94 -0.65 28.99
N SER A 635 -17.90 -1.11 29.67
CA SER A 635 -16.70 -1.67 29.04
C SER A 635 -16.84 -3.19 28.99
N VAL A 636 -16.77 -3.76 27.79
CA VAL A 636 -16.94 -5.18 27.52
C VAL A 636 -15.67 -5.72 26.88
N ASP A 637 -15.10 -6.74 27.50
CA ASP A 637 -14.00 -7.54 26.97
C ASP A 637 -14.48 -8.99 26.76
N ASN A 638 -13.59 -9.88 26.32
CA ASN A 638 -13.84 -11.30 26.19
C ASN A 638 -14.15 -11.99 27.54
N LEU A 639 -13.66 -11.44 28.66
CA LEU A 639 -13.79 -12.06 29.98
C LEU A 639 -14.96 -11.50 30.81
N GLU A 640 -15.17 -10.19 30.77
CA GLU A 640 -16.12 -9.51 31.65
C GLU A 640 -16.77 -8.28 31.00
N SER A 641 -17.90 -7.87 31.58
CA SER A 641 -18.63 -6.64 31.25
C SER A 641 -18.71 -5.79 32.52
N ILE A 642 -18.03 -4.64 32.54
CA ILE A 642 -17.93 -3.74 33.69
C ILE A 642 -18.68 -2.43 33.39
N ASP A 643 -19.59 -2.05 34.29
CA ASP A 643 -20.20 -0.73 34.30
C ASP A 643 -19.26 0.31 34.94
N GLN A 644 -18.96 1.37 34.20
CA GLN A 644 -18.10 2.48 34.63
C GLN A 644 -18.83 3.49 35.54
N ARG A 645 -20.14 3.31 35.76
CA ARG A 645 -21.00 4.07 36.69
C ARG A 645 -20.94 5.58 36.46
N LEU A 646 -20.93 6.00 35.20
CA LEU A 646 -21.04 7.41 34.83
C LEU A 646 -22.49 7.87 35.01
N SER A 647 -22.69 9.16 35.28
CA SER A 647 -24.01 9.78 35.50
C SER A 647 -24.34 10.91 34.51
N ARG A 648 -23.56 11.02 33.43
CA ARG A 648 -23.61 12.12 32.45
C ARG A 648 -24.13 11.71 31.07
N GLY A 649 -24.48 10.43 30.87
CA GLY A 649 -25.09 9.94 29.63
C GLY A 649 -26.57 10.34 29.51
N PRO A 650 -27.22 10.07 28.36
CA PRO A 650 -26.73 9.24 27.25
C PRO A 650 -25.69 9.95 26.38
N PHE A 651 -24.70 9.17 25.94
CA PHE A 651 -23.68 9.62 25.00
C PHE A 651 -24.09 9.25 23.58
N THR A 652 -24.08 10.24 22.68
CA THR A 652 -24.39 10.09 21.26
C THR A 652 -23.17 9.68 20.44
N HIS A 653 -21.97 10.04 20.90
CA HIS A 653 -20.71 9.70 20.24
C HIS A 653 -19.69 9.26 21.31
N ILE A 654 -18.98 8.18 21.00
CA ILE A 654 -17.80 7.72 21.74
C ILE A 654 -16.68 7.61 20.72
N SER A 655 -15.58 8.30 20.95
CA SER A 655 -14.42 8.27 20.07
C SER A 655 -13.14 8.10 20.91
N PRO A 656 -12.45 6.96 20.85
CA PRO A 656 -11.17 6.77 21.52
C PRO A 656 -10.03 7.45 20.76
N SER A 657 -9.10 8.02 21.52
CA SER A 657 -7.88 8.61 20.96
C SER A 657 -7.00 7.55 20.26
N PRO A 658 -6.18 7.94 19.27
CA PRO A 658 -5.31 7.01 18.53
C PRO A 658 -4.32 6.23 19.40
N ASN A 659 -3.93 6.77 20.56
CA ASN A 659 -3.07 6.10 21.52
C ASN A 659 -3.82 5.26 22.59
N GLY A 660 -5.16 5.27 22.57
CA GLY A 660 -6.03 4.54 23.49
C GLY A 660 -6.09 5.09 24.93
N LYS A 661 -5.49 6.25 25.23
CA LYS A 661 -5.37 6.78 26.61
C LYS A 661 -6.47 7.76 27.01
N SER A 662 -7.07 8.41 26.02
CA SER A 662 -8.13 9.40 26.19
C SER A 662 -9.38 9.02 25.38
N LEU A 663 -10.56 9.45 25.83
CA LEU A 663 -11.87 9.25 25.23
C LEU A 663 -12.59 10.58 25.07
N ALA A 664 -13.16 10.79 23.89
CA ALA A 664 -14.04 11.91 23.58
C ALA A 664 -15.49 11.41 23.60
N LEU A 665 -16.29 11.97 24.49
CA LEU A 665 -17.69 11.60 24.71
C LEU A 665 -18.59 12.81 24.42
N LEU A 666 -19.56 12.66 23.53
CA LEU A 666 -20.55 13.70 23.28
C LEU A 666 -21.87 13.36 23.97
N THR A 667 -22.30 14.18 24.93
CA THR A 667 -23.60 14.00 25.58
C THR A 667 -24.75 14.42 24.67
N PHE A 668 -25.97 13.92 24.94
CA PHE A 668 -27.18 14.38 24.24
C PHE A 668 -27.46 15.88 24.42
N SER A 669 -26.94 16.50 25.49
CA SER A 669 -27.07 17.95 25.75
C SER A 669 -26.18 18.82 24.85
N GLY A 670 -25.30 18.24 24.03
CA GLY A 670 -24.34 18.98 23.21
C GLY A 670 -23.11 19.42 23.99
N THR A 671 -22.65 18.62 24.95
CA THR A 671 -21.39 18.85 25.67
C THR A 671 -20.38 17.79 25.27
N LEU A 672 -19.28 18.21 24.65
CA LEU A 672 -18.12 17.38 24.40
C LEU A 672 -17.33 17.26 25.71
N TRP A 673 -17.16 16.03 26.17
CA TRP A 673 -16.46 15.69 27.40
C TRP A 673 -15.27 14.79 27.09
N VAL A 674 -14.07 15.25 27.44
CA VAL A 674 -12.82 14.54 27.21
C VAL A 674 -12.31 13.99 28.53
N VAL A 675 -12.15 12.67 28.59
CA VAL A 675 -11.73 11.95 29.80
C VAL A 675 -10.58 10.99 29.48
N SER A 676 -9.83 10.57 30.49
CA SER A 676 -8.96 9.42 30.36
C SER A 676 -9.76 8.12 30.20
N THR A 677 -9.20 7.11 29.55
CA THR A 677 -9.87 5.81 29.31
C THR A 677 -10.24 5.07 30.60
N ASP A 678 -9.55 5.34 31.70
CA ASP A 678 -9.89 4.84 33.05
C ASP A 678 -10.99 5.66 33.74
N PHE A 679 -11.54 6.69 33.08
CA PHE A 679 -12.54 7.63 33.57
C PHE A 679 -12.17 8.39 34.86
N GLN A 680 -10.90 8.36 35.28
CA GLN A 680 -10.45 9.00 36.52
C GLN A 680 -10.16 10.49 36.35
N ARG A 681 -9.68 10.90 35.17
CA ARG A 681 -9.22 12.27 34.91
C ARG A 681 -10.10 12.91 33.85
N ASN A 682 -10.75 14.01 34.24
CA ASN A 682 -11.39 14.93 33.31
C ASN A 682 -10.33 15.85 32.69
N MET A 683 -10.28 15.93 31.36
CA MET A 683 -9.30 16.70 30.63
C MET A 683 -9.88 18.01 30.10
N ALA A 684 -11.02 17.95 29.40
CA ALA A 684 -11.66 19.12 28.81
C ALA A 684 -13.18 18.95 28.69
N GLU A 685 -13.89 20.07 28.78
CA GLU A 685 -15.34 20.18 28.53
C GLU A 685 -15.58 21.32 27.54
N PHE A 686 -16.37 21.07 26.50
CA PHE A 686 -16.66 22.04 25.46
C PHE A 686 -18.14 21.98 25.05
N GLU A 687 -18.82 23.13 25.05
CA GLU A 687 -20.23 23.21 24.67
C GLU A 687 -20.37 23.43 23.16
N THR A 688 -20.96 22.46 22.47
CA THR A 688 -21.13 22.50 21.00
C THR A 688 -22.22 23.48 20.57
N ASN A 689 -23.18 23.79 21.46
CA ASN A 689 -24.30 24.69 21.17
C ASN A 689 -23.88 26.16 21.03
N ASN A 690 -22.70 26.53 21.55
CA ASN A 690 -22.20 27.91 21.53
C ASN A 690 -21.35 28.22 20.29
N VAL A 691 -21.23 27.27 19.36
CA VAL A 691 -20.41 27.40 18.15
C VAL A 691 -21.17 28.19 17.09
N VAL A 692 -20.66 29.36 16.74
CA VAL A 692 -21.22 30.22 15.68
C VAL A 692 -21.10 29.52 14.32
N GLY A 693 -22.23 29.33 13.64
CA GLY A 693 -22.30 28.68 12.32
C GLY A 693 -22.54 27.17 12.34
N ALA A 694 -22.68 26.56 13.52
CA ALA A 694 -23.10 25.16 13.65
C ALA A 694 -24.62 25.03 13.51
N GLU A 695 -25.08 24.30 12.50
CA GLU A 695 -26.50 23.99 12.29
C GLU A 695 -26.74 22.49 12.46
N GLY A 696 -27.68 22.11 13.32
CA GLY A 696 -28.03 20.71 13.58
C GLY A 696 -27.09 19.94 14.53
N PRO A 697 -27.32 18.63 14.72
CA PRO A 697 -26.49 17.79 15.57
C PRO A 697 -25.11 17.56 14.94
N VAL A 698 -24.10 17.32 15.79
CA VAL A 698 -22.76 16.92 15.37
C VAL A 698 -22.83 15.63 14.55
N LYS A 699 -22.12 15.60 13.41
CA LYS A 699 -22.07 14.46 12.50
C LYS A 699 -20.97 13.47 12.85
N GLN A 700 -19.76 13.96 13.15
CA GLN A 700 -18.62 13.14 13.56
C GLN A 700 -17.82 13.82 14.68
N VAL A 701 -17.20 12.99 15.51
CA VAL A 701 -16.26 13.36 16.57
C VAL A 701 -14.98 12.55 16.35
N GLU A 702 -13.97 13.18 15.75
CA GLU A 702 -12.72 12.53 15.35
C GLU A 702 -11.53 13.17 16.04
N TRP A 703 -10.49 12.39 16.30
CA TRP A 703 -9.28 12.88 16.96
C TRP A 703 -8.28 13.42 15.94
N CYS A 704 -7.71 14.58 16.24
CA CYS A 704 -6.60 15.18 15.51
C CYS A 704 -5.32 14.96 16.29
N GLY A 705 -4.61 13.89 15.92
CA GLY A 705 -3.54 13.34 16.74
C GLY A 705 -4.08 12.83 18.07
N ASN A 706 -3.45 13.18 19.20
CA ASN A 706 -3.85 12.68 20.51
C ASN A 706 -4.46 13.73 21.44
N ASP A 707 -4.31 15.01 21.11
CA ASP A 707 -4.59 16.10 22.05
C ASP A 707 -5.75 17.02 21.60
N ALA A 708 -6.13 17.00 20.32
CA ALA A 708 -7.19 17.84 19.77
C ALA A 708 -8.33 17.01 19.16
N ILE A 709 -9.55 17.55 19.17
CA ILE A 709 -10.76 16.87 18.69
C ILE A 709 -11.43 17.72 17.62
N LEU A 710 -11.70 17.12 16.46
CA LEU A 710 -12.44 17.74 15.37
C LEU A 710 -13.92 17.35 15.46
N LEU A 711 -14.77 18.35 15.54
CA LEU A 711 -16.23 18.23 15.48
C LEU A 711 -16.71 18.68 14.10
N THR A 712 -17.59 17.91 13.46
CA THR A 712 -18.10 18.23 12.12
C THR A 712 -19.61 18.43 12.07
N TRP A 713 -20.01 19.37 11.22
CA TRP A 713 -21.38 19.71 10.81
C TRP A 713 -21.43 19.85 9.29
N ASP A 714 -22.63 20.06 8.75
CA ASP A 714 -22.83 20.32 7.33
C ASP A 714 -22.16 21.67 6.96
N GLY A 715 -21.00 21.62 6.28
CA GLY A 715 -20.24 22.79 5.86
C GLY A 715 -19.34 23.46 6.92
N LEU A 716 -19.23 22.90 8.13
CA LEU A 716 -18.37 23.42 9.20
C LEU A 716 -17.60 22.29 9.91
N ALA A 717 -16.29 22.49 10.12
CA ALA A 717 -15.49 21.67 11.02
C ALA A 717 -14.80 22.55 12.08
N VAL A 718 -14.91 22.18 13.35
CA VAL A 718 -14.31 22.91 14.47
C VAL A 718 -13.33 22.02 15.19
N LEU A 719 -12.07 22.45 15.22
CA LEU A 719 -11.00 21.80 15.95
C LEU A 719 -10.94 22.40 17.36
N VAL A 720 -11.15 21.56 18.37
CA VAL A 720 -11.13 21.88 19.79
C VAL A 720 -9.81 21.39 20.38
N GLY A 721 -9.01 22.31 20.91
CA GLY A 721 -7.75 21.99 21.58
C GLY A 721 -7.95 21.50 23.02
N PRO A 722 -6.89 20.97 23.66
CA PRO A 722 -6.93 20.42 25.00
C PRO A 722 -7.24 21.46 26.09
N PHE A 723 -7.02 22.75 25.80
CA PHE A 723 -7.28 23.87 26.71
C PHE A 723 -8.58 24.64 26.38
N GLY A 724 -9.40 24.14 25.45
CA GLY A 724 -10.65 24.79 25.04
C GLY A 724 -10.52 25.84 23.93
N ASP A 725 -9.31 26.07 23.42
CA ASP A 725 -9.10 26.89 22.23
C ASP A 725 -9.76 26.25 21.00
N THR A 726 -10.35 27.05 20.11
CA THR A 726 -11.07 26.56 18.94
C THR A 726 -10.58 27.18 17.64
N LEU A 727 -10.49 26.35 16.59
CA LEU A 727 -10.26 26.79 15.21
C LEU A 727 -11.40 26.30 14.32
N GLN A 728 -12.00 27.22 13.56
CA GLN A 728 -13.13 26.92 12.69
C GLN A 728 -12.71 26.87 11.21
N TYR A 729 -13.22 25.88 10.50
CA TYR A 729 -12.98 25.62 9.08
C TYR A 729 -14.31 25.50 8.35
N PHE A 730 -14.55 26.40 7.39
CA PHE A 730 -15.77 26.42 6.60
C PHE A 730 -15.54 25.72 5.26
N TYR A 731 -16.48 24.86 4.85
CA TYR A 731 -16.43 24.09 3.62
C TYR A 731 -17.76 24.15 2.86
N ALA A 732 -17.69 23.99 1.54
CA ALA A 732 -18.87 23.88 0.69
C ALA A 732 -19.25 22.39 0.56
N GLY A 733 -20.26 21.95 1.30
CA GLY A 733 -20.85 20.60 1.20
C GLY A 733 -20.62 19.70 2.42
N ALA A 734 -21.07 18.46 2.30
CA ALA A 734 -20.91 17.44 3.33
C ALA A 734 -19.43 17.09 3.54
N LEU A 735 -19.05 16.84 4.80
CA LEU A 735 -17.69 16.55 5.21
C LEU A 735 -17.60 15.16 5.80
N PHE A 736 -16.57 14.44 5.40
CA PHE A 736 -16.18 13.19 6.01
C PHE A 736 -14.77 13.31 6.57
N THR A 737 -14.58 12.88 7.81
CA THR A 737 -13.31 13.02 8.54
C THR A 737 -12.77 11.68 8.97
N VAL A 738 -11.44 11.55 8.90
CA VAL A 738 -10.71 10.33 9.27
C VAL A 738 -9.58 10.72 10.20
N THR A 739 -9.60 10.14 11.40
CA THR A 739 -8.52 10.24 12.38
C THR A 739 -7.24 9.60 11.81
N GLU A 740 -6.14 10.35 11.84
CA GLU A 740 -4.78 9.85 11.57
C GLU A 740 -3.89 10.08 12.80
N MET A 741 -2.74 9.40 12.86
CA MET A 741 -1.83 9.47 14.01
C MET A 741 -1.26 10.87 14.31
N ASP A 742 -1.21 11.74 13.30
CA ASP A 742 -0.58 13.06 13.31
C ASP A 742 -1.54 14.19 12.90
N GLY A 743 -2.83 13.88 12.70
CA GLY A 743 -3.86 14.87 12.35
C GLY A 743 -5.20 14.25 11.97
N VAL A 744 -6.08 15.04 11.36
CA VAL A 744 -7.32 14.56 10.74
C VAL A 744 -7.28 14.82 9.24
N ARG A 745 -7.66 13.82 8.45
CA ARG A 745 -7.97 14.02 7.03
C ARG A 745 -9.44 14.40 6.87
N VAL A 746 -9.68 15.57 6.29
CA VAL A 746 -11.00 16.06 5.92
C VAL A 746 -11.22 15.84 4.42
N ILE A 747 -12.32 15.19 4.09
CA ILE A 747 -12.73 14.82 2.74
C ILE A 747 -14.06 15.53 2.46
N GLY A 748 -14.06 16.43 1.48
CA GLY A 748 -15.27 17.04 0.93
C GLY A 748 -15.31 16.87 -0.60
N PRO A 749 -16.43 17.24 -1.24
CA PRO A 749 -16.68 17.00 -2.67
C PRO A 749 -15.61 17.63 -3.59
N ASP A 750 -15.07 18.79 -3.22
CA ASP A 750 -14.07 19.51 -4.03
C ASP A 750 -12.68 19.61 -3.38
N VAL A 751 -12.55 19.23 -2.10
CA VAL A 751 -11.35 19.49 -1.29
C VAL A 751 -10.99 18.29 -0.44
N ARG A 752 -9.74 17.84 -0.55
CA ARG A 752 -9.08 17.05 0.49
C ARG A 752 -8.07 17.92 1.20
N LEU A 753 -8.29 18.14 2.48
CA LEU A 753 -7.40 18.88 3.37
C LEU A 753 -6.97 17.95 4.50
N GLN A 754 -5.68 17.91 4.80
CA GLN A 754 -5.19 17.34 6.05
C GLN A 754 -5.04 18.50 7.04
N ILE A 755 -5.71 18.39 8.18
CA ILE A 755 -5.53 19.30 9.31
C ILE A 755 -4.53 18.62 10.24
N PRO A 756 -3.27 19.10 10.31
CA PRO A 756 -2.29 18.53 11.23
C PRO A 756 -2.62 18.89 12.68
N GLU A 757 -2.26 18.01 13.62
CA GLU A 757 -2.41 18.22 15.08
C GLU A 757 -1.74 19.52 15.56
N SER A 758 -0.73 19.99 14.84
CA SER A 758 0.06 21.18 15.15
C SER A 758 -0.61 22.53 14.91
N ASP A 759 -1.79 22.57 14.28
CA ASP A 759 -2.50 23.85 14.09
C ASP A 759 -3.00 24.42 15.44
N LEU A 760 -3.13 23.58 16.48
CA LEU A 760 -3.53 23.97 17.83
C LEU A 760 -2.56 23.53 18.94
N SER A 761 -1.84 22.40 18.78
CA SER A 761 -0.91 21.93 19.80
C SER A 761 0.48 22.55 19.62
N SER A 762 0.91 23.33 20.61
CA SER A 762 2.21 24.02 20.60
C SER A 762 3.40 23.11 20.87
N ASP A 763 3.21 21.82 21.20
CA ASP A 763 4.16 21.17 22.09
C ASP A 763 5.13 20.14 21.49
N LYS A 764 4.92 19.44 20.37
CA LYS A 764 5.91 18.38 19.99
C LYS A 764 6.27 18.17 18.51
N ASN A 765 5.33 18.05 17.56
CA ASN A 765 5.69 17.54 16.22
C ASN A 765 6.01 18.61 15.15
N THR A 766 5.55 19.85 15.32
CA THR A 766 5.82 20.98 14.38
C THR A 766 6.51 22.14 15.08
N ALA A 767 7.08 21.89 16.27
CA ALA A 767 7.87 22.88 16.99
C ALA A 767 9.02 23.43 16.13
N SER A 768 9.66 22.56 15.32
CA SER A 768 10.78 22.94 14.46
C SER A 768 10.37 23.88 13.33
N THR A 769 9.33 23.57 12.54
CA THR A 769 8.83 24.46 11.48
C THR A 769 8.30 25.78 12.04
N LEU A 770 7.51 25.73 13.13
CA LEU A 770 7.01 26.94 13.79
C LEU A 770 8.15 27.78 14.36
N SER A 771 9.19 27.17 14.93
CA SER A 771 10.34 27.90 15.44
C SER A 771 11.09 28.66 14.35
N ILE A 772 11.11 28.16 13.12
CA ILE A 772 11.82 28.78 11.98
C ILE A 772 10.97 29.88 11.34
N PHE A 773 9.70 29.60 11.03
CA PHE A 773 8.87 30.51 10.23
C PHE A 773 7.98 31.45 11.04
N ARG A 774 7.92 31.31 12.37
CA ARG A 774 7.14 32.24 13.20
C ARG A 774 7.68 33.66 13.03
N PRO A 775 6.83 34.64 12.66
CA PRO A 775 7.27 36.03 12.51
C PRO A 775 7.89 36.56 13.80
N GLY A 776 9.11 37.10 13.71
CA GLY A 776 9.85 37.60 14.87
C GLY A 776 10.45 36.50 15.76
N SER A 777 10.55 35.26 15.29
CA SER A 777 11.24 34.20 16.01
C SER A 777 12.71 34.56 16.25
N THR A 778 13.17 34.30 17.47
CA THR A 778 14.57 34.45 17.89
C THR A 778 15.22 33.10 18.14
N ALA A 779 14.57 32.01 17.69
CA ALA A 779 15.11 30.67 17.82
C ALA A 779 16.44 30.53 17.03
N PRO A 780 17.41 29.75 17.54
CA PRO A 780 18.67 29.51 16.83
C PRO A 780 18.49 28.97 15.40
N SER A 781 17.44 28.17 15.17
CA SER A 781 17.05 27.61 13.88
C SER A 781 16.51 28.67 12.90
N ALA A 782 15.71 29.62 13.36
CA ALA A 782 15.29 30.79 12.56
C ALA A 782 16.50 31.67 12.17
N ILE A 783 17.37 31.95 13.14
CA ILE A 783 18.59 32.75 12.92
C ILE A 783 19.54 32.04 11.94
N LEU A 784 19.65 30.71 12.01
CA LEU A 784 20.42 29.91 11.05
C LEU A 784 19.84 30.00 9.64
N TYR A 785 18.52 29.93 9.51
CA TYR A 785 17.82 30.08 8.23
C TYR A 785 18.05 31.47 7.61
N ASP A 786 17.92 32.53 8.41
CA ASP A 786 18.19 33.92 8.01
C ASP A 786 19.68 34.13 7.67
N ALA A 787 20.59 33.47 8.39
CA ALA A 787 22.01 33.50 8.10
C ALA A 787 22.32 32.85 6.75
N TRP A 788 21.66 31.74 6.42
CA TRP A 788 21.77 31.11 5.11
C TRP A 788 21.20 31.99 3.99
N GLU A 789 20.06 32.66 4.20
CA GLU A 789 19.49 33.59 3.22
C GLU A 789 20.40 34.81 3.00
N SER A 790 20.98 35.32 4.08
CA SER A 790 22.01 36.37 4.06
C SER A 790 23.27 35.92 3.31
N PHE A 791 23.68 34.66 3.48
CA PHE A 791 24.81 34.06 2.76
C PHE A 791 24.53 33.97 1.25
N ASN A 792 23.34 33.52 0.85
CA ASN A 792 22.92 33.50 -0.56
C ASN A 792 22.88 34.92 -1.17
N SER A 793 22.50 35.91 -0.36
CA SER A 793 22.51 37.33 -0.73
C SER A 793 23.91 37.96 -0.70
N ARG A 794 24.96 37.17 -0.43
CA ARG A 794 26.37 37.60 -0.30
C ARG A 794 26.60 38.69 0.76
N SER A 795 25.78 38.68 1.82
CA SER A 795 25.89 39.62 2.92
C SER A 795 26.88 39.11 3.98
N PRO A 796 27.79 39.95 4.49
CA PRO A 796 28.70 39.57 5.58
C PRO A 796 27.98 39.30 6.91
N LYS A 797 26.72 39.75 7.05
CA LYS A 797 25.88 39.50 8.23
C LYS A 797 25.68 38.01 8.52
N ALA A 798 25.81 37.15 7.51
CA ALA A 798 25.69 35.70 7.68
C ALA A 798 26.69 35.12 8.69
N ASP A 799 27.96 35.57 8.67
CA ASP A 799 28.99 35.06 9.58
C ASP A 799 28.76 35.58 11.02
N GLU A 800 28.28 36.82 11.17
CA GLU A 800 27.91 37.39 12.47
C GLU A 800 26.75 36.61 13.11
N SER A 801 25.70 36.31 12.33
CA SER A 801 24.54 35.53 12.78
C SER A 801 24.90 34.08 13.12
N VAL A 802 25.82 33.44 12.40
CA VAL A 802 26.26 32.06 12.74
C VAL A 802 27.12 32.05 14.01
N ARG A 803 27.96 33.07 14.21
CA ARG A 803 28.80 33.18 15.42
C ARG A 803 27.97 33.41 16.67
N SER A 804 26.86 34.16 16.59
CA SER A 804 25.98 34.40 17.74
C SER A 804 25.27 33.12 18.19
N ILE A 805 24.96 32.20 17.27
CA ILE A 805 24.28 30.92 17.56
C ILE A 805 25.22 29.72 17.74
N LYS A 806 26.54 29.92 17.66
CA LYS A 806 27.54 28.84 17.74
C LYS A 806 27.33 27.82 18.88
N PRO A 807 26.95 28.19 20.12
CA PRO A 807 26.74 27.20 21.19
C PRO A 807 25.55 26.25 20.94
N GLU A 808 24.53 26.69 20.21
CA GLU A 808 23.29 25.94 19.94
C GLU A 808 23.16 25.52 18.47
N LEU A 809 24.23 25.71 17.68
CA LEU A 809 24.21 25.50 16.23
C LEU A 809 23.92 24.05 15.84
N ALA A 810 24.39 23.07 16.62
CA ALA A 810 24.07 21.66 16.37
C ALA A 810 22.56 21.41 16.45
N LYS A 811 21.92 21.89 17.52
CA LYS A 811 20.46 21.81 17.70
C LYS A 811 19.71 22.56 16.59
N ALA A 812 20.20 23.73 16.17
CA ALA A 812 19.61 24.50 15.08
C ALA A 812 19.65 23.76 13.73
N VAL A 813 20.75 23.03 13.47
CA VAL A 813 20.90 22.19 12.28
C VAL A 813 19.93 21.02 12.32
N ASP A 814 19.81 20.33 13.46
CA ASP A 814 18.87 19.22 13.66
C ASP A 814 17.41 19.69 13.51
N GLU A 815 17.05 20.82 14.12
CA GLU A 815 15.71 21.44 13.99
C GLU A 815 15.41 21.81 12.51
N CYS A 816 16.40 22.28 11.75
CA CYS A 816 16.23 22.55 10.31
C CYS A 816 16.04 21.27 9.48
N ILE A 817 16.69 20.16 9.86
CA ILE A 817 16.53 18.84 9.22
C ILE A 817 15.13 18.29 9.52
N ASP A 818 14.69 18.37 10.78
CA ASP A 818 13.37 17.91 11.21
C ASP A 818 12.25 18.74 10.57
N ALA A 819 12.39 20.07 10.53
CA ALA A 819 11.45 20.95 9.85
C ALA A 819 11.33 20.58 8.36
N ALA A 820 12.44 20.24 7.69
CA ALA A 820 12.39 19.79 6.31
C ALA A 820 11.58 18.50 6.13
N GLY A 821 11.52 17.62 7.13
CA GLY A 821 10.70 16.41 7.14
C GLY A 821 9.19 16.68 7.16
N GLN A 822 8.78 17.74 7.85
CA GLN A 822 7.37 18.11 8.00
C GLN A 822 6.80 18.85 6.79
N GLU A 823 7.65 19.53 6.01
CA GLU A 823 7.22 20.23 4.81
C GLU A 823 6.77 19.28 3.68
N TRP A 824 5.71 19.67 2.97
CA TRP A 824 5.19 18.93 1.83
C TRP A 824 5.79 19.38 0.49
N GLU A 825 5.99 20.69 0.32
CA GLU A 825 6.52 21.25 -0.91
C GLU A 825 8.04 21.00 -1.04
N PRO A 826 8.50 20.43 -2.16
CA PRO A 826 9.93 20.25 -2.41
C PRO A 826 10.74 21.55 -2.42
N TYR A 827 10.08 22.70 -2.59
CA TYR A 827 10.71 24.02 -2.53
C TYR A 827 11.21 24.31 -1.10
N TRP A 828 10.34 24.23 -0.09
CA TRP A 828 10.70 24.51 1.31
C TRP A 828 11.66 23.48 1.90
N GLN A 829 11.43 22.18 1.61
CA GLN A 829 12.34 21.10 2.00
C GLN A 829 13.79 21.38 1.55
N ARG A 830 13.98 21.82 0.30
CA ARG A 830 15.32 22.15 -0.25
C ARG A 830 15.94 23.35 0.46
N ARG A 831 15.16 24.38 0.79
CA ARG A 831 15.67 25.57 1.50
C ARG A 831 16.15 25.22 2.91
N LEU A 832 15.33 24.48 3.66
CA LEU A 832 15.65 24.03 5.02
C LEU A 832 16.87 23.11 5.05
N LEU A 833 16.97 22.14 4.14
CA LEU A 833 18.17 21.29 4.02
C LEU A 833 19.42 22.07 3.59
N ASN A 834 19.28 23.11 2.76
CA ASN A 834 20.42 23.96 2.41
C ASN A 834 20.88 24.83 3.59
N ALA A 835 19.96 25.30 4.43
CA ALA A 835 20.28 25.99 5.68
C ALA A 835 21.00 25.05 6.67
N ALA A 836 20.51 23.82 6.84
CA ALA A 836 21.18 22.79 7.64
C ALA A 836 22.59 22.47 7.11
N LYS A 837 22.75 22.33 5.78
CA LYS A 837 24.05 22.13 5.13
C LYS A 837 25.01 23.29 5.37
N PHE A 838 24.50 24.53 5.38
CA PHE A 838 25.28 25.71 5.68
C PHE A 838 25.75 25.72 7.14
N GLY A 839 24.85 25.47 8.10
CA GLY A 839 25.19 25.38 9.53
C GLY A 839 26.19 24.28 9.86
N ARG A 840 26.06 23.11 9.23
CA ARG A 840 27.01 21.99 9.36
C ARG A 840 28.45 22.38 9.02
N GLY A 841 28.66 23.34 8.10
CA GLY A 841 30.00 23.80 7.72
C GLY A 841 30.80 24.44 8.86
N TYR A 842 30.15 24.82 9.96
CA TYR A 842 30.76 25.48 11.11
C TYR A 842 30.82 24.58 12.36
N LEU A 843 30.40 23.32 12.26
CA LEU A 843 30.45 22.33 13.35
C LEU A 843 31.71 21.45 13.21
N ASP A 844 32.48 21.34 14.30
CA ASP A 844 33.71 20.52 14.33
C ASP A 844 33.39 19.01 14.36
N PHE A 845 32.28 18.62 14.99
CA PHE A 845 31.80 17.24 15.08
C PHE A 845 30.28 17.20 14.84
N HIS A 846 29.85 16.61 13.73
CA HIS A 846 28.44 16.42 13.40
C HIS A 846 28.24 15.07 12.69
N ASN A 847 27.26 14.29 13.13
CA ASN A 847 26.91 13.03 12.49
C ASN A 847 26.14 13.31 11.18
N PRO A 848 26.69 13.00 9.98
CA PRO A 848 25.98 13.26 8.73
C PRO A 848 24.80 12.29 8.49
N ALA A 849 24.65 11.25 9.30
CA ALA A 849 23.64 10.21 9.08
C ALA A 849 22.23 10.78 9.01
N ASP A 850 21.85 11.69 9.92
CA ASP A 850 20.48 12.22 10.02
C ASP A 850 20.14 13.13 8.83
N PHE A 851 21.10 13.92 8.36
CA PHE A 851 20.96 14.70 7.13
C PHE A 851 20.77 13.82 5.89
N VAL A 852 21.55 12.73 5.79
CA VAL A 852 21.49 11.81 4.65
C VAL A 852 20.20 10.99 4.69
N SER A 853 19.81 10.49 5.85
CA SER A 853 18.58 9.71 6.05
C SER A 853 17.35 10.56 5.73
N MET A 854 17.29 11.81 6.21
CA MET A 854 16.20 12.73 5.87
C MET A 854 16.14 13.01 4.36
N GLY A 855 17.27 13.27 3.71
CA GLY A 855 17.33 13.44 2.25
C GLY A 855 16.88 12.19 1.47
N GLN A 856 17.18 10.98 1.98
CA GLN A 856 16.69 9.73 1.43
C GLN A 856 15.18 9.59 1.59
N THR A 857 14.66 9.83 2.79
CA THR A 857 13.23 9.75 3.12
C THR A 857 12.40 10.74 2.33
N LEU A 858 12.81 12.01 2.26
CA LEU A 858 12.11 13.04 1.49
C LEU A 858 12.05 12.72 0.00
N LYS A 859 13.09 12.11 -0.57
CA LYS A 859 13.07 11.67 -1.96
C LYS A 859 12.02 10.58 -2.20
N VAL A 860 11.88 9.64 -1.26
CA VAL A 860 10.84 8.60 -1.30
C VAL A 860 9.46 9.22 -1.12
N LEU A 861 9.26 10.05 -0.10
CA LEU A 861 8.00 10.74 0.16
C LEU A 861 7.54 11.57 -1.03
N ASN A 862 8.40 12.42 -1.60
CA ASN A 862 8.07 13.22 -2.77
C ASN A 862 7.74 12.38 -4.00
N SER A 863 8.40 11.22 -4.16
CA SER A 863 8.06 10.30 -5.25
C SER A 863 6.66 9.71 -5.09
N VAL A 864 6.29 9.34 -3.86
CA VAL A 864 5.01 8.68 -3.53
C VAL A 864 3.84 9.67 -3.48
N ARG A 865 4.12 10.92 -3.07
CA ARG A 865 3.18 12.05 -3.08
C ARG A 865 2.89 12.59 -4.49
N PHE A 866 3.70 12.24 -5.48
CA PHE A 866 3.52 12.71 -6.84
C PHE A 866 2.13 12.34 -7.37
N TYR A 867 1.51 13.24 -8.14
CA TYR A 867 0.09 13.17 -8.49
C TYR A 867 -0.33 11.88 -9.23
N GLU A 868 0.59 11.21 -9.93
CA GLU A 868 0.31 9.93 -10.62
C GLU A 868 0.19 8.74 -9.67
N ILE A 869 0.81 8.83 -8.50
CA ILE A 869 0.81 7.78 -7.47
C ILE A 869 -0.24 8.11 -6.40
N GLY A 870 -0.30 9.38 -5.98
CA GLY A 870 -1.40 9.93 -5.19
C GLY A 870 -1.52 9.36 -3.78
N ILE A 871 -0.41 8.98 -3.13
CA ILE A 871 -0.39 8.54 -1.73
C ILE A 871 0.10 9.71 -0.86
N PRO A 872 -0.80 10.40 -0.13
CA PRO A 872 -0.43 11.50 0.76
C PRO A 872 0.12 10.96 2.08
N LEU A 873 1.40 10.56 2.08
CA LEU A 873 2.07 10.03 3.28
C LEU A 873 2.87 11.13 4.00
N THR A 874 2.68 11.29 5.30
CA THR A 874 3.51 12.18 6.14
C THR A 874 4.82 11.52 6.57
N TYR A 875 5.77 12.31 7.07
CA TYR A 875 7.02 11.77 7.64
C TYR A 875 6.76 10.91 8.88
N SER A 876 5.86 11.35 9.77
CA SER A 876 5.46 10.60 10.97
C SER A 876 4.82 9.25 10.61
N GLN A 877 3.91 9.25 9.64
CA GLN A 877 3.27 8.03 9.14
C GLN A 877 4.26 7.09 8.45
N TYR A 878 5.25 7.63 7.73
CA TYR A 878 6.31 6.82 7.11
C TYR A 878 7.18 6.11 8.16
N ASN A 879 7.52 6.81 9.24
CA ASN A 879 8.30 6.23 10.34
C ASN A 879 7.50 5.17 11.10
N TYR A 880 6.20 5.37 11.30
CA TYR A 880 5.33 4.40 11.98
C TYR A 880 5.05 3.16 11.13
N ALA A 881 4.64 3.34 9.88
CA ALA A 881 4.25 2.24 9.00
C ALA A 881 5.45 1.37 8.57
N SER A 882 6.68 1.87 8.70
CA SER A 882 7.92 1.30 8.14
C SER A 882 8.03 1.38 6.61
N PRO A 883 9.25 1.48 6.06
CA PRO A 883 9.46 1.48 4.61
C PRO A 883 8.99 0.20 3.90
N SER A 884 8.97 -0.94 4.59
CA SER A 884 8.47 -2.22 4.07
C SER A 884 6.97 -2.19 3.79
N HIS A 885 6.19 -1.55 4.67
CA HIS A 885 4.74 -1.44 4.48
C HIS A 885 4.39 -0.55 3.29
N LEU A 886 5.15 0.54 3.11
CA LEU A 886 5.03 1.37 1.91
C LEU A 886 5.29 0.55 0.63
N ILE A 887 6.29 -0.33 0.64
CA ILE A 887 6.55 -1.22 -0.49
C ILE A 887 5.35 -2.13 -0.75
N THR A 888 4.75 -2.72 0.28
CA THR A 888 3.52 -3.53 0.17
C THR A 888 2.39 -2.71 -0.47
N ARG A 889 2.11 -1.50 0.03
CA ARG A 889 1.09 -0.57 -0.52
C ARG A 889 1.33 -0.22 -1.99
N LEU A 890 2.60 -0.04 -2.39
CA LEU A 890 2.95 0.21 -3.79
C LEU A 890 2.78 -1.03 -4.66
N THR A 891 3.11 -2.22 -4.16
CA THR A 891 2.90 -3.47 -4.88
C THR A 891 1.41 -3.80 -5.05
N SER A 892 0.58 -3.50 -4.04
CA SER A 892 -0.87 -3.61 -4.11
C SER A 892 -1.49 -2.65 -5.14
N ARG A 893 -0.81 -1.56 -5.51
CA ARG A 893 -1.22 -0.67 -6.62
C ARG A 893 -0.65 -1.08 -7.98
N ASN A 894 0.02 -2.22 -8.07
CA ASN A 894 0.77 -2.66 -9.26
C ASN A 894 1.93 -1.73 -9.69
N LEU A 895 2.45 -0.89 -8.78
CA LEU A 895 3.58 0.01 -9.04
C LEU A 895 4.93 -0.69 -8.77
N HIS A 896 5.12 -1.90 -9.32
CA HIS A 896 6.28 -2.76 -9.02
C HIS A 896 7.63 -2.12 -9.38
N LEU A 897 7.70 -1.32 -10.45
CA LEU A 897 8.95 -0.65 -10.85
C LEU A 897 9.38 0.41 -9.82
N LEU A 898 8.43 1.21 -9.34
CA LEU A 898 8.70 2.21 -8.32
C LEU A 898 9.10 1.54 -7.01
N ALA A 899 8.35 0.52 -6.59
CA ALA A 899 8.66 -0.28 -5.41
C ALA A 899 10.07 -0.90 -5.47
N LEU A 900 10.48 -1.43 -6.62
CA LEU A 900 11.82 -2.00 -6.81
C LEU A 900 12.91 -0.92 -6.74
N ARG A 901 12.69 0.25 -7.34
CA ARG A 901 13.62 1.38 -7.28
C ARG A 901 13.78 1.91 -5.85
N ILE A 902 12.68 2.07 -5.12
CA ILE A 902 12.68 2.52 -3.72
C ILE A 902 13.38 1.47 -2.85
N SER A 903 13.05 0.18 -3.01
CA SER A 903 13.69 -0.91 -2.28
C SER A 903 15.20 -0.95 -2.51
N SER A 904 15.64 -0.82 -3.76
CA SER A 904 17.06 -0.76 -4.12
C SER A 904 17.75 0.50 -3.57
N TYR A 905 17.03 1.64 -3.55
CA TYR A 905 17.55 2.90 -3.03
C TYR A 905 17.73 2.88 -1.50
N LEU A 906 16.82 2.21 -0.78
CA LEU A 906 16.87 2.05 0.67
C LEU A 906 17.66 0.81 1.12
N ASN A 907 18.29 0.07 0.20
CA ASN A 907 18.99 -1.20 0.46
C ASN A 907 18.12 -2.27 1.15
N LEU A 908 16.81 -2.26 0.89
CA LEU A 908 15.88 -3.30 1.36
C LEU A 908 15.93 -4.51 0.43
N LYS A 909 15.48 -5.68 0.91
CA LYS A 909 15.34 -6.87 0.06
C LYS A 909 14.07 -6.72 -0.83
N PRO A 910 14.16 -6.57 -2.17
CA PRO A 910 13.02 -6.53 -3.09
C PRO A 910 12.34 -7.89 -3.31
N ASP A 911 12.58 -8.89 -2.45
CA ASP A 911 12.06 -10.25 -2.62
C ASP A 911 10.53 -10.26 -2.65
N ALA A 912 9.90 -9.52 -1.74
CA ALA A 912 8.45 -9.33 -1.71
C ALA A 912 7.91 -8.66 -2.99
N VAL A 913 8.63 -7.68 -3.54
CA VAL A 913 8.24 -6.98 -4.77
C VAL A 913 8.29 -7.92 -5.97
N LEU A 914 9.33 -8.75 -6.06
CA LEU A 914 9.50 -9.70 -7.15
C LEU A 914 8.49 -10.84 -7.08
N LYS A 915 8.23 -11.38 -5.89
CA LYS A 915 7.17 -12.37 -5.66
C LYS A 915 5.81 -11.82 -6.08
N HIS A 916 5.43 -10.65 -5.58
CA HIS A 916 4.15 -10.02 -5.92
C HIS A 916 4.07 -9.68 -7.42
N TRP A 917 5.16 -9.19 -8.02
CA TRP A 917 5.21 -8.93 -9.47
C TRP A 917 4.99 -10.22 -10.29
N ALA A 918 5.64 -11.33 -9.91
CA ALA A 918 5.48 -12.61 -10.58
C ALA A 918 4.04 -13.13 -10.43
N CYS A 919 3.47 -13.11 -9.23
CA CYS A 919 2.08 -13.46 -8.96
C CYS A 919 1.10 -12.60 -9.78
N ALA A 920 1.30 -11.28 -9.81
CA ALA A 920 0.50 -10.38 -10.61
C ALA A 920 0.64 -10.68 -12.11
N LYS A 921 1.86 -10.95 -12.60
CA LYS A 921 2.11 -11.28 -14.00
C LYS A 921 1.41 -12.57 -14.42
N ILE A 922 1.42 -13.59 -13.56
CA ILE A 922 0.71 -14.85 -13.78
C ILE A 922 -0.79 -14.61 -13.86
N ALA A 923 -1.35 -13.84 -12.93
CA ALA A 923 -2.79 -13.53 -12.90
C ALA A 923 -3.26 -12.71 -14.12
N HIS A 924 -2.45 -11.75 -14.60
CA HIS A 924 -2.82 -10.88 -15.73
C HIS A 924 -2.63 -11.55 -17.10
N THR A 925 -1.77 -12.56 -17.19
CA THR A 925 -1.63 -13.33 -18.41
C THR A 925 -2.84 -14.26 -18.47
N ARG A 926 -3.73 -14.12 -19.45
CA ARG A 926 -4.86 -15.06 -19.63
C ARG A 926 -4.36 -16.36 -20.28
N PRO A 927 -4.90 -17.54 -19.92
CA PRO A 927 -4.52 -18.77 -20.59
C PRO A 927 -5.13 -18.78 -21.99
N THR A 928 -4.29 -18.77 -23.03
CA THR A 928 -4.74 -19.04 -24.40
C THR A 928 -4.84 -20.56 -24.56
N ALA A 929 -6.07 -21.09 -24.53
CA ALA A 929 -6.30 -22.50 -24.80
C ALA A 929 -6.12 -22.77 -26.30
N THR A 930 -5.05 -23.46 -26.67
CA THR A 930 -4.89 -24.07 -28.00
C THR A 930 -5.32 -25.53 -27.91
N GLY A 931 -6.62 -25.79 -28.06
CA GLY A 931 -7.19 -27.14 -28.11
C GLY A 931 -8.49 -27.28 -27.30
N ALA A 932 -9.37 -28.19 -27.75
CA ALA A 932 -10.57 -28.59 -27.04
C ALA A 932 -10.38 -30.01 -26.48
N GLY A 933 -10.15 -30.15 -25.18
CA GLY A 933 -9.95 -31.44 -24.50
C GLY A 933 -9.42 -31.30 -23.08
N LYS A 934 -9.42 -32.41 -22.30
CA LYS A 934 -8.85 -32.48 -20.94
C LYS A 934 -7.32 -32.30 -20.90
N ASP A 935 -6.65 -32.42 -22.06
CA ASP A 935 -5.20 -32.27 -22.25
C ASP A 935 -4.87 -31.00 -23.07
N ALA A 936 -5.64 -29.93 -22.93
CA ALA A 936 -5.34 -28.67 -23.58
C ALA A 936 -4.10 -28.04 -22.92
N GLU A 937 -2.92 -28.22 -23.52
CA GLU A 937 -1.71 -27.50 -23.14
C GLU A 937 -1.97 -25.99 -23.30
N LEU A 938 -1.83 -25.25 -22.20
CA LEU A 938 -1.93 -23.80 -22.18
C LEU A 938 -0.67 -23.22 -22.84
N SER A 939 -0.77 -22.95 -24.14
CA SER A 939 0.29 -22.29 -24.91
C SER A 939 0.58 -20.90 -24.30
N GLY A 940 1.78 -20.76 -23.73
CA GLY A 940 2.31 -19.51 -23.16
C GLY A 940 2.96 -19.65 -21.78
N ASP A 941 2.80 -20.80 -21.09
CA ASP A 941 3.39 -21.02 -19.76
C ASP A 941 4.94 -21.02 -19.80
N ASP A 942 5.55 -21.55 -20.85
CA ASP A 942 7.01 -21.54 -21.03
C ASP A 942 7.58 -20.14 -21.17
N GLU A 943 6.90 -19.26 -21.91
CA GLU A 943 7.33 -17.87 -22.11
C GLU A 943 7.23 -17.07 -20.81
N VAL A 944 6.15 -17.29 -20.04
CA VAL A 944 5.96 -16.65 -18.73
C VAL A 944 7.01 -17.13 -17.74
N CYS A 945 7.27 -18.44 -17.68
CA CYS A 945 8.32 -19.02 -16.83
C CYS A 945 9.69 -18.44 -17.18
N ALA A 946 10.07 -18.46 -18.47
CA ALA A 946 11.33 -17.91 -18.94
C ALA A 946 11.48 -16.43 -18.62
N MET A 947 10.41 -15.63 -18.75
CA MET A 947 10.42 -14.21 -18.41
C MET A 947 10.62 -13.95 -16.91
N ILE A 948 9.98 -14.75 -16.04
CA ILE A 948 10.15 -14.65 -14.59
C ILE A 948 11.58 -15.02 -14.19
N VAL A 949 12.07 -16.16 -14.68
CA VAL A 949 13.42 -16.68 -14.37
C VAL A 949 14.50 -15.74 -14.90
N GLU A 950 14.37 -15.23 -16.13
CA GLU A 950 15.32 -14.30 -16.71
C GLU A 950 15.38 -12.99 -15.93
N LYS A 951 14.24 -12.47 -15.48
CA LYS A 951 14.21 -11.26 -14.65
C LYS A 951 14.86 -11.47 -13.28
N PHE A 952 14.71 -12.65 -12.69
CA PHE A 952 15.35 -12.98 -11.41
C PHE A 952 16.87 -13.14 -11.58
N ARG A 953 17.29 -13.75 -12.71
CA ARG A 953 18.70 -13.88 -13.10
C ARG A 953 19.37 -12.54 -13.32
N GLN A 954 18.73 -11.61 -14.04
CA GLN A 954 19.26 -10.26 -14.28
C GLN A 954 19.51 -9.47 -13.00
N LEU A 955 18.72 -9.72 -11.96
CA LEU A 955 18.85 -9.07 -10.65
C LEU A 955 19.84 -9.80 -9.72
N GLY A 956 20.46 -10.89 -10.19
CA GLY A 956 21.51 -11.62 -9.46
C GLY A 956 21.03 -12.33 -8.20
N ARG A 957 19.76 -12.77 -8.14
CA ARG A 957 19.16 -13.36 -6.93
C ARG A 957 18.92 -14.85 -7.08
N THR A 958 19.64 -15.63 -6.27
CA THR A 958 19.53 -17.09 -6.18
C THR A 958 18.70 -17.58 -5.00
N ASP A 959 18.38 -16.70 -4.05
CA ASP A 959 17.83 -17.10 -2.74
C ASP A 959 16.31 -16.92 -2.65
N LEU A 960 15.65 -16.60 -3.78
CA LEU A 960 14.20 -16.43 -3.82
C LEU A 960 13.50 -17.78 -3.89
N SER A 961 12.60 -18.03 -2.93
CA SER A 961 11.70 -19.17 -3.04
C SER A 961 10.65 -18.93 -4.13
N TYR A 962 10.63 -19.85 -5.10
CA TYR A 962 9.67 -19.96 -6.18
C TYR A 962 8.38 -20.67 -5.73
N ALA A 963 8.39 -21.36 -4.59
CA ALA A 963 7.23 -22.11 -4.08
C ALA A 963 5.95 -21.26 -3.95
N ASP A 964 6.03 -20.04 -3.41
CA ASP A 964 4.87 -19.14 -3.29
C ASP A 964 4.30 -18.73 -4.66
N ILE A 965 5.20 -18.51 -5.63
CA ILE A 965 4.83 -18.11 -7.00
C ILE A 965 4.18 -19.30 -7.72
N ALA A 966 4.72 -20.51 -7.54
CA ALA A 966 4.17 -21.73 -8.08
C ALA A 966 2.80 -22.07 -7.47
N LYS A 967 2.63 -21.87 -6.16
CA LYS A 967 1.34 -22.02 -5.48
C LYS A 967 0.30 -21.07 -6.09
N ARG A 968 0.67 -19.81 -6.32
CA ARG A 968 -0.22 -18.85 -6.98
C ARG A 968 -0.55 -19.27 -8.41
N ALA A 969 0.42 -19.79 -9.17
CA ALA A 969 0.17 -20.32 -10.51
C ALA A 969 -0.85 -21.48 -10.49
N TRP A 970 -0.73 -22.39 -9.52
CA TRP A 970 -1.67 -23.48 -9.34
C TRP A 970 -3.08 -22.99 -8.96
N GLU A 971 -3.21 -22.05 -8.02
CA GLU A 971 -4.50 -21.43 -7.65
C GLU A 971 -5.17 -20.71 -8.83
N THR A 972 -4.38 -20.13 -9.74
CA THR A 972 -4.89 -19.54 -10.99
C THR A 972 -5.26 -20.57 -12.07
N GLY A 973 -5.17 -21.87 -11.77
CA GLY A 973 -5.52 -22.96 -12.67
C GLY A 973 -4.44 -23.33 -13.70
N ARG A 974 -3.17 -22.98 -13.45
CA ARG A 974 -2.02 -23.28 -14.32
C ARG A 974 -1.05 -24.28 -13.69
N PRO A 975 -1.39 -25.58 -13.64
CA PRO A 975 -0.53 -26.59 -13.01
C PRO A 975 0.81 -26.78 -13.74
N GLY A 976 0.83 -26.68 -15.08
CA GLY A 976 2.05 -26.83 -15.88
C GLY A 976 3.07 -25.70 -15.68
N LEU A 977 2.62 -24.47 -15.49
CA LEU A 977 3.50 -23.36 -15.09
C LEU A 977 4.03 -23.55 -13.66
N ALA A 978 3.18 -24.01 -12.75
CA ALA A 978 3.56 -24.24 -11.35
C ALA A 978 4.68 -25.28 -11.24
N THR A 979 4.58 -26.42 -11.93
CA THR A 979 5.63 -27.46 -11.93
C THR A 979 6.95 -26.96 -12.51
N LYS A 980 6.92 -26.20 -13.61
CA LYS A 980 8.12 -25.60 -14.22
C LYS A 980 8.79 -24.55 -13.32
N LEU A 981 8.01 -23.73 -12.62
CA LEU A 981 8.57 -22.78 -11.63
C LEU A 981 9.16 -23.51 -10.43
N LEU A 982 8.54 -24.61 -10.00
CA LEU A 982 9.04 -25.47 -8.92
C LEU A 982 10.38 -26.15 -9.27
N ASP A 983 10.67 -26.43 -10.54
CA ASP A 983 11.98 -26.97 -10.94
C ASP A 983 13.14 -26.01 -10.70
N HIS A 984 12.85 -24.70 -10.59
CA HIS A 984 13.83 -23.67 -10.25
C HIS A 984 13.95 -23.41 -8.74
N GLU A 985 13.09 -24.02 -7.93
CA GLU A 985 13.21 -23.97 -6.48
C GLU A 985 14.42 -24.79 -6.02
N THR A 986 15.27 -24.17 -5.20
CA THR A 986 16.47 -24.85 -4.67
C THR A 986 16.16 -25.65 -3.41
N GLN A 987 15.09 -25.27 -2.69
CA GLN A 987 14.68 -25.90 -1.43
C GLN A 987 13.64 -27.00 -1.66
N ALA A 988 14.04 -28.26 -1.43
CA ALA A 988 13.14 -29.40 -1.52
C ALA A 988 11.98 -29.35 -0.50
N SER A 989 12.19 -28.74 0.66
CA SER A 989 11.17 -28.56 1.69
C SER A 989 9.99 -27.68 1.26
N GLY A 990 10.22 -26.72 0.35
CA GLY A 990 9.16 -25.93 -0.27
C GLY A 990 8.52 -26.62 -1.48
N GLN A 991 9.31 -27.41 -2.21
CA GLN A 991 8.89 -28.06 -3.44
C GLN A 991 7.96 -29.25 -3.21
N VAL A 992 8.37 -30.15 -2.31
CA VAL A 992 7.76 -31.47 -2.14
C VAL A 992 6.34 -31.39 -1.55
N PRO A 993 6.06 -30.61 -0.48
CA PRO A 993 4.70 -30.46 0.04
C PRO A 993 3.73 -29.77 -0.94
N LEU A 994 4.23 -28.83 -1.74
CA LEU A 994 3.41 -28.16 -2.74
C LEU A 994 3.03 -29.11 -3.87
N LEU A 995 3.95 -29.95 -4.37
CA LEU A 995 3.65 -30.95 -5.39
C LEU A 995 2.63 -31.99 -4.91
N LEU A 996 2.67 -32.39 -3.64
CA LEU A 996 1.62 -33.24 -3.04
C LEU A 996 0.25 -32.55 -3.02
N THR A 997 0.23 -31.27 -2.65
CA THR A 997 -1.02 -30.47 -2.65
C THR A 997 -1.60 -30.38 -4.07
N MET A 998 -0.73 -30.31 -5.08
CA MET A 998 -1.08 -30.33 -6.50
C MET A 998 -1.49 -31.72 -7.03
N LYS A 999 -1.36 -32.78 -6.23
CA LYS A 999 -1.56 -34.20 -6.62
C LYS A 999 -0.58 -34.70 -7.68
N GLU A 1000 0.59 -34.10 -7.77
CA GLU A 1000 1.69 -34.52 -8.66
C GLU A 1000 2.63 -35.48 -7.93
N ASP A 1001 2.08 -36.62 -7.49
CA ASP A 1001 2.72 -37.57 -6.58
C ASP A 1001 4.04 -38.14 -7.12
N ARG A 1002 4.09 -38.45 -8.43
CA ARG A 1002 5.29 -38.98 -9.09
C ARG A 1002 6.45 -37.99 -9.07
N LEU A 1003 6.16 -36.72 -9.38
CA LEU A 1003 7.15 -35.66 -9.40
C LEU A 1003 7.60 -35.34 -7.97
N ALA A 1004 6.66 -35.24 -7.03
CA ALA A 1004 6.94 -35.01 -5.62
C ALA A 1004 7.91 -36.07 -5.06
N LEU A 1005 7.66 -37.36 -5.36
CA LEU A 1005 8.52 -38.44 -4.94
C LEU A 1005 9.91 -38.39 -5.59
N SER A 1006 9.99 -38.08 -6.89
CA SER A 1006 11.30 -37.94 -7.55
C SER A 1006 12.15 -36.82 -6.95
N LYS A 1007 11.54 -35.67 -6.65
CA LYS A 1007 12.23 -34.52 -6.05
C LYS A 1007 12.60 -34.75 -4.59
N ALA A 1008 11.78 -35.50 -3.85
CA ALA A 1008 12.13 -35.95 -2.50
C ALA A 1008 13.35 -36.90 -2.53
N VAL A 1009 13.44 -37.80 -3.50
CA VAL A 1009 14.61 -38.67 -3.64
C VAL A 1009 15.86 -37.86 -4.01
N ASP A 1010 15.74 -36.92 -4.94
CA ASP A 1010 16.84 -36.04 -5.35
C ASP A 1010 17.36 -35.16 -4.20
N SER A 1011 16.51 -34.81 -3.22
CA SER A 1011 16.93 -34.04 -2.05
C SER A 1011 17.77 -34.83 -1.05
N GLY A 1012 17.64 -36.17 -1.05
CA GLY A 1012 18.34 -37.05 -0.12
C GLY A 1012 17.89 -36.92 1.34
N ASP A 1013 16.75 -36.26 1.59
CA ASP A 1013 16.23 -36.05 2.94
C ASP A 1013 15.75 -37.38 3.57
N THR A 1014 16.14 -37.65 4.81
CA THR A 1014 15.75 -38.87 5.52
C THR A 1014 14.28 -38.87 5.96
N ASP A 1015 13.67 -37.68 6.07
CA ASP A 1015 12.24 -37.52 6.41
C ASP A 1015 11.30 -37.95 5.27
N MET A 1016 11.88 -38.39 4.14
CA MET A 1016 11.20 -39.02 3.01
C MET A 1016 10.32 -40.23 3.42
N GLY A 1017 10.60 -40.88 4.55
CA GLY A 1017 9.74 -41.94 5.10
C GLY A 1017 8.35 -41.44 5.51
N GLY A 1018 8.29 -40.28 6.18
CA GLY A 1018 7.02 -39.63 6.50
C GLY A 1018 6.30 -39.15 5.24
N PHE A 1019 7.07 -38.68 4.24
CA PHE A 1019 6.55 -38.29 2.94
C PHE A 1019 5.88 -39.46 2.20
N LEU A 1020 6.49 -40.65 2.18
CA LEU A 1020 5.90 -41.85 1.56
C LEU A 1020 4.54 -42.22 2.17
N TRP A 1021 4.37 -42.03 3.48
CA TRP A 1021 3.12 -42.29 4.17
C TRP A 1021 2.06 -41.21 3.93
N SER A 1022 2.48 -39.98 3.64
CA SER A 1022 1.56 -38.87 3.33
C SER A 1022 0.88 -39.02 1.97
N LEU A 1023 1.40 -39.88 1.09
CA LEU A 1023 0.76 -40.27 -0.17
C LEU A 1023 -0.46 -41.14 0.13
N GLN A 1024 -1.66 -40.53 0.18
CA GLN A 1024 -2.94 -41.22 0.41
C GLN A 1024 -3.40 -42.04 -0.81
N LEU A 1025 -2.49 -42.78 -1.44
CA LEU A 1025 -2.77 -43.60 -2.62
C LEU A 1025 -3.21 -45.02 -2.22
N PRO A 1026 -4.10 -45.65 -3.00
CA PRO A 1026 -4.35 -47.08 -2.86
C PRO A 1026 -3.07 -47.88 -3.03
N LEU A 1027 -2.89 -48.94 -2.22
CA LEU A 1027 -1.63 -49.67 -2.09
C LEU A 1027 -1.08 -50.20 -3.43
N GLY A 1028 -1.96 -50.71 -4.30
CA GLY A 1028 -1.56 -51.18 -5.62
C GLY A 1028 -1.07 -50.09 -6.59
N THR A 1029 -1.63 -48.88 -6.50
CA THR A 1029 -1.17 -47.72 -7.29
C THR A 1029 0.15 -47.19 -6.74
N PHE A 1030 0.30 -47.20 -5.42
CA PHE A 1030 1.53 -46.79 -4.74
C PHE A 1030 2.71 -47.71 -5.08
N PHE A 1031 2.53 -49.02 -5.06
CA PHE A 1031 3.59 -49.97 -5.44
C PHE A 1031 4.00 -49.81 -6.91
N ARG A 1032 3.02 -49.70 -7.81
CA ARG A 1032 3.30 -49.40 -9.24
C ARG A 1032 4.07 -48.10 -9.43
N LEU A 1033 3.73 -47.04 -8.68
CA LEU A 1033 4.44 -45.75 -8.76
C LEU A 1033 5.93 -45.89 -8.41
N ILE A 1034 6.25 -46.70 -7.39
CA ILE A 1034 7.63 -46.96 -6.95
C ILE A 1034 8.35 -47.86 -7.95
N GLU A 1035 7.68 -48.89 -8.47
CA GLU A 1035 8.21 -49.82 -9.47
C GLU A 1035 8.52 -49.12 -10.81
N ASP A 1036 7.57 -48.33 -11.33
CA ASP A 1036 7.69 -47.59 -12.61
C ASP A 1036 8.82 -46.55 -12.59
N GLY A 1037 9.26 -46.11 -11.40
CA GLY A 1037 10.37 -45.15 -11.26
C GLY A 1037 11.76 -45.77 -11.34
N GLY A 1038 11.88 -47.11 -11.35
CA GLY A 1038 13.13 -47.83 -11.59
C GLY A 1038 14.28 -47.41 -10.66
N GLU A 1039 15.48 -47.23 -11.22
CA GLU A 1039 16.70 -46.92 -10.46
C GLU A 1039 16.64 -45.59 -9.70
N LYS A 1040 15.91 -44.59 -10.23
CA LYS A 1040 15.79 -43.27 -9.59
C LYS A 1040 15.06 -43.35 -8.26
N LEU A 1041 14.07 -44.22 -8.13
CA LEU A 1041 13.30 -44.43 -6.90
C LEU A 1041 13.84 -45.58 -6.03
N ALA A 1042 15.00 -46.16 -6.37
CA ALA A 1042 15.60 -47.23 -5.59
C ALA A 1042 15.85 -46.86 -4.11
N PRO A 1043 16.25 -45.60 -3.75
CA PRO A 1043 16.34 -45.18 -2.36
C PRO A 1043 14.99 -45.21 -1.64
N ALA A 1044 13.92 -44.72 -2.29
CA ALA A 1044 12.57 -44.75 -1.73
C ALA A 1044 12.07 -46.20 -1.53
N ASN A 1045 12.37 -47.12 -2.46
CA ASN A 1045 12.04 -48.54 -2.33
C ASN A 1045 12.77 -49.18 -1.12
N LYS A 1046 14.06 -48.90 -0.94
CA LYS A 1046 14.82 -49.39 0.23
C LYS A 1046 14.29 -48.80 1.53
N LEU A 1047 13.97 -47.51 1.55
CA LEU A 1047 13.48 -46.82 2.74
C LEU A 1047 12.08 -47.31 3.13
N LEU A 1048 11.21 -47.56 2.15
CA LEU A 1048 9.92 -48.23 2.36
C LEU A 1048 10.11 -49.61 3.00
N GLN A 1049 11.05 -50.43 2.51
CA GLN A 1049 11.33 -51.75 3.10
C GLN A 1049 11.80 -51.65 4.56
N VAL A 1050 12.64 -50.67 4.89
CA VAL A 1050 13.10 -50.45 6.27
C VAL A 1050 11.93 -50.03 7.17
N TYR A 1051 11.16 -49.04 6.73
CA TYR A 1051 10.04 -48.50 7.50
C TYR A 1051 8.91 -49.53 7.68
N ALA A 1052 8.50 -50.22 6.62
CA ALA A 1052 7.48 -51.26 6.64
C ALA A 1052 7.92 -52.46 7.52
N ARG A 1053 9.23 -52.78 7.56
CA ARG A 1053 9.72 -53.84 8.45
C ARG A 1053 9.52 -53.53 9.94
N GLU A 1054 9.49 -52.25 10.31
CA GLU A 1054 9.30 -51.77 11.68
C GLU A 1054 7.82 -51.54 12.02
N GLN A 1055 7.05 -50.91 11.13
CA GLN A 1055 5.67 -50.48 11.38
C GLN A 1055 4.61 -51.46 10.87
N ASP A 1056 4.73 -51.94 9.62
CA ASP A 1056 3.70 -52.74 8.94
C ASP A 1056 4.30 -53.84 8.04
N ARG A 1057 4.36 -55.07 8.59
CA ARG A 1057 4.95 -56.24 7.92
C ARG A 1057 4.02 -56.88 6.91
N GLU A 1058 2.70 -56.64 6.99
CA GLU A 1058 1.74 -57.17 6.02
C GLU A 1058 1.86 -56.39 4.71
N MET A 1059 1.94 -55.06 4.79
CA MET A 1059 2.28 -54.21 3.64
C MET A 1059 3.57 -54.66 2.95
N LEU A 1060 4.60 -54.99 3.72
CA LEU A 1060 5.88 -55.45 3.17
C LEU A 1060 5.74 -56.79 2.42
N ARG A 1061 4.86 -57.68 2.90
CA ARG A 1061 4.56 -58.96 2.24
C ARG A 1061 3.82 -58.74 0.93
N ASP A 1062 2.84 -57.84 0.92
CA ASP A 1062 2.09 -57.47 -0.29
C ASP A 1062 3.01 -56.81 -1.32
N PHE A 1063 3.96 -55.99 -0.88
CA PHE A 1063 4.97 -55.37 -1.73
C PHE A 1063 5.91 -56.39 -2.37
N TYR A 1064 6.47 -57.34 -1.60
CA TYR A 1064 7.31 -58.38 -2.18
C TYR A 1064 6.54 -59.35 -3.09
N TYR A 1065 5.24 -59.51 -2.83
CA TYR A 1065 4.38 -60.30 -3.70
C TYR A 1065 4.07 -59.58 -5.02
N SER A 1066 3.83 -58.26 -5.01
CA SER A 1066 3.60 -57.48 -6.24
C SER A 1066 4.83 -57.43 -7.14
N ASP A 1067 6.01 -57.25 -6.54
CA ASP A 1067 7.30 -57.14 -7.24
C ASP A 1067 7.93 -58.52 -7.57
N ASP A 1068 7.21 -59.61 -7.30
CA ASP A 1068 7.65 -60.99 -7.56
C ASP A 1068 8.99 -61.37 -6.86
N ARG A 1069 9.32 -60.67 -5.77
CA ARG A 1069 10.53 -60.81 -4.94
C ARG A 1069 10.38 -61.94 -3.91
N ARG A 1070 10.43 -63.17 -4.44
CA ARG A 1070 10.23 -64.41 -3.67
C ARG A 1070 11.34 -64.66 -2.63
N VAL A 1071 12.58 -64.27 -2.92
CA VAL A 1071 13.72 -64.46 -2.02
C VAL A 1071 13.56 -63.61 -0.75
N GLU A 1072 13.19 -62.35 -0.89
CA GLU A 1072 12.99 -61.43 0.22
C GLU A 1072 11.75 -61.78 1.05
N SER A 1073 10.69 -62.27 0.39
CA SER A 1073 9.54 -62.87 1.08
C SER A 1073 9.94 -64.08 1.94
N ALA A 1074 10.83 -64.93 1.43
CA ALA A 1074 11.36 -66.06 2.18
C ALA A 1074 12.21 -65.62 3.38
N VAL A 1075 13.06 -64.61 3.21
CA VAL A 1075 13.87 -64.04 4.30
C VAL A 1075 12.99 -63.38 5.37
N LEU A 1076 11.90 -62.70 4.99
CA LEU A 1076 10.95 -62.12 5.93
C LEU A 1076 10.27 -63.22 6.76
N ALA A 1077 9.85 -64.31 6.14
CA ALA A 1077 9.29 -65.47 6.83
C ALA A 1077 10.30 -66.14 7.78
N LEU A 1078 11.60 -66.13 7.45
CA LEU A 1078 12.65 -66.61 8.36
C LEU A 1078 12.89 -65.68 9.56
N ASP A 1079 12.81 -64.35 9.36
CA ASP A 1079 12.86 -63.39 10.46
C ASP A 1079 11.65 -63.59 11.39
N GLU A 1080 10.44 -63.80 10.85
CA GLU A 1080 9.25 -64.17 11.63
C GLU A 1080 9.46 -65.49 12.39
N ALA A 1081 10.05 -66.51 11.76
CA ALA A 1081 10.38 -67.77 12.41
C ALA A 1081 11.39 -67.60 13.57
N SER A 1082 12.31 -66.63 13.46
CA SER A 1082 13.28 -66.34 14.52
C SER A 1082 12.63 -65.71 15.76
N ARG A 1083 11.58 -64.89 15.55
CA ARG A 1083 10.82 -64.18 16.59
C ARG A 1083 9.67 -65.01 17.17
N ALA A 1084 9.18 -66.01 16.43
CA ALA A 1084 8.12 -66.89 16.87
C ALA A 1084 8.54 -67.69 18.12
N THR A 1085 7.76 -67.54 19.20
CA THR A 1085 7.91 -68.29 20.45
C THR A 1085 7.23 -69.65 20.38
N ASP A 1086 6.13 -69.75 19.63
CA ASP A 1086 5.42 -71.01 19.42
C ASP A 1086 6.16 -71.92 18.43
N GLN A 1087 6.29 -73.20 18.80
CA GLN A 1087 6.96 -74.22 18.02
C GLN A 1087 6.24 -74.48 16.68
N ALA A 1088 4.92 -74.50 16.68
CA ALA A 1088 4.12 -74.79 15.48
C ALA A 1088 4.14 -73.60 14.50
N ALA A 1089 4.00 -72.37 15.01
CA ALA A 1089 4.14 -71.15 14.22
C ALA A 1089 5.53 -71.04 13.57
N LYS A 1090 6.59 -71.39 14.30
CA LYS A 1090 7.97 -71.40 13.79
C LYS A 1090 8.15 -72.40 12.65
N ILE A 1091 7.67 -73.64 12.81
CA ILE A 1091 7.72 -74.66 11.75
C ILE A 1091 6.93 -74.19 10.52
N THR A 1092 5.76 -73.58 10.72
CA THR A 1092 4.93 -73.07 9.63
C THR A 1092 5.63 -71.96 8.85
N SER A 1093 6.30 -71.04 9.54
CA SER A 1093 7.04 -69.92 8.95
C SER A 1093 8.29 -70.40 8.18
N VAL A 1094 8.99 -71.43 8.65
CA VAL A 1094 10.10 -72.02 7.88
C VAL A 1094 9.57 -72.79 6.66
N LYS A 1095 8.40 -73.43 6.77
CA LYS A 1095 7.75 -74.09 5.62
C LYS A 1095 7.31 -73.09 4.56
N THR A 1096 6.80 -71.92 4.92
CA THR A 1096 6.47 -70.87 3.95
C THR A 1096 7.72 -70.34 3.27
N ALA A 1097 8.81 -70.11 4.01
CA ALA A 1097 10.11 -69.75 3.42
C ALA A 1097 10.63 -70.80 2.43
N GLN A 1098 10.49 -72.09 2.76
CA GLN A 1098 10.87 -73.20 1.88
C GLN A 1098 10.12 -73.18 0.54
N LYS A 1099 8.81 -72.87 0.56
CA LYS A 1099 8.01 -72.75 -0.67
C LYS A 1099 8.53 -71.62 -1.55
N PHE A 1100 8.73 -70.44 -0.99
CA PHE A 1100 9.23 -69.29 -1.74
C PHE A 1100 10.63 -69.51 -2.33
N PHE A 1101 11.54 -70.17 -1.61
CA PHE A 1101 12.84 -70.55 -2.18
C PHE A 1101 12.74 -71.64 -3.25
N SER A 1102 11.72 -72.51 -3.21
CA SER A 1102 11.55 -73.56 -4.22
C SER A 1102 11.00 -73.06 -5.55
N ASP A 1103 10.33 -71.90 -5.53
CA ASP A 1103 9.82 -71.25 -6.73
C ASP A 1103 10.95 -70.61 -7.56
N ASP A 1104 12.10 -70.30 -6.93
CA ASP A 1104 13.30 -69.78 -7.60
C ASP A 1104 14.28 -70.91 -7.93
N LYS A 1105 14.63 -71.05 -9.22
CA LYS A 1105 15.52 -72.11 -9.72
C LYS A 1105 16.95 -71.98 -9.21
N ASP A 1106 17.42 -70.75 -8.97
CA ASP A 1106 18.81 -70.49 -8.56
C ASP A 1106 19.00 -70.75 -7.06
N ARG A 1107 17.91 -70.75 -6.27
CA ARG A 1107 17.91 -70.91 -4.80
C ARG A 1107 17.54 -72.31 -4.32
N GLY A 1108 17.78 -73.32 -5.15
CA GLY A 1108 17.49 -74.71 -4.83
C GLY A 1108 18.28 -75.27 -3.64
N PHE A 1109 19.42 -74.67 -3.27
CA PHE A 1109 20.16 -75.03 -2.08
C PHE A 1109 19.43 -74.56 -0.80
N GLU A 1110 19.00 -73.30 -0.76
CA GLU A 1110 18.28 -72.71 0.35
C GLU A 1110 16.96 -73.44 0.61
N ALA A 1111 16.22 -73.79 -0.45
CA ALA A 1111 15.00 -74.59 -0.35
C ALA A 1111 15.25 -75.96 0.33
N LYS A 1112 16.34 -76.65 -0.04
CA LYS A 1112 16.73 -77.93 0.58
C LYS A 1112 17.14 -77.75 2.04
N MET A 1113 17.90 -76.70 2.36
CA MET A 1113 18.32 -76.41 3.73
C MET A 1113 17.13 -76.05 4.62
N MET A 1114 16.12 -75.35 4.10
CA MET A 1114 14.89 -75.07 4.86
C MET A 1114 14.03 -76.33 5.07
N ASP A 1115 13.95 -77.22 4.08
CA ASP A 1115 13.31 -78.54 4.25
C ASP A 1115 14.04 -79.39 5.31
N GLU A 1116 15.38 -79.43 5.29
CA GLU A 1116 16.17 -80.09 6.32
C GLU A 1116 15.94 -79.45 7.70
N ASN A 1117 15.85 -78.11 7.80
CA ASN A 1117 15.56 -77.42 9.05
C ASN A 1117 14.15 -77.75 9.58
N VAL A 1118 13.14 -77.82 8.72
CA VAL A 1118 11.78 -78.24 9.11
C VAL A 1118 11.78 -79.67 9.63
N ARG A 1119 12.52 -80.57 8.97
CA ARG A 1119 12.68 -81.97 9.44
C ARG A 1119 13.37 -82.02 10.80
N LEU A 1120 14.39 -81.19 11.03
CA LEU A 1120 15.10 -81.11 12.31
C LEU A 1120 14.18 -80.62 13.42
N LEU A 1121 13.46 -79.52 13.21
CA LEU A 1121 12.53 -78.96 14.20
C LEU A 1121 11.41 -79.95 14.54
N THR A 1122 10.89 -80.68 13.53
CA THR A 1122 9.88 -81.73 13.74
C THR A 1122 10.45 -82.91 14.54
N ALA A 1123 11.68 -83.33 14.22
CA ALA A 1123 12.36 -84.40 14.96
C ALA A 1123 12.65 -83.98 16.41
N GLN A 1124 13.11 -82.74 16.63
CA GLN A 1124 13.33 -82.19 17.98
C GLN A 1124 12.03 -82.10 18.78
N GLN A 1125 10.94 -81.65 18.17
CA GLN A 1125 9.62 -81.62 18.82
C GLN A 1125 9.18 -83.02 19.26
N GLN A 1126 9.42 -84.04 18.43
CA GLN A 1126 9.15 -85.43 18.82
C GLN A 1126 10.07 -85.89 19.96
N LEU A 1127 11.35 -85.52 19.94
CA LEU A 1127 12.31 -85.85 21.00
C LEU A 1127 11.94 -85.22 22.35
N GLU A 1128 11.42 -83.99 22.36
CA GLU A 1128 10.92 -83.33 23.58
C GLU A 1128 9.66 -84.01 24.11
N LYS A 1129 8.72 -84.37 23.23
CA LYS A 1129 7.52 -85.14 23.61
C LYS A 1129 7.89 -86.49 24.21
N ASP A 1130 8.81 -87.21 23.58
CA ASP A 1130 9.29 -88.51 24.06
C ASP A 1130 10.11 -88.42 25.36
N ALA A 1131 10.55 -87.22 25.76
CA ALA A 1131 11.32 -86.95 26.97
C ALA A 1131 10.51 -86.24 28.07
N ASP A 1132 9.17 -86.24 27.95
CA ASP A 1132 8.22 -85.56 28.84
C ASP A 1132 8.53 -84.06 29.07
N GLY A 1133 9.17 -83.39 28.10
CA GLY A 1133 9.54 -81.97 28.20
C GLY A 1133 10.65 -81.64 29.21
N LYS A 1134 11.31 -82.64 29.82
CA LYS A 1134 12.38 -82.43 30.82
C LYS A 1134 13.67 -81.91 30.20
N ILE A 1135 13.87 -82.14 28.90
CA ILE A 1135 15.08 -81.77 28.17
C ILE A 1135 14.66 -80.95 26.96
N SER A 1136 15.25 -79.76 26.81
CA SER A 1136 15.03 -78.90 25.64
C SER A 1136 15.90 -79.36 24.47
N PHE A 1137 15.25 -79.68 23.34
CA PHE A 1137 15.90 -80.01 22.08
C PHE A 1137 15.56 -79.01 20.98
N PHE A 1138 14.41 -78.34 21.07
CA PHE A 1138 13.86 -77.49 20.03
C PHE A 1138 14.73 -76.24 19.80
N GLY A 1139 15.10 -76.00 18.54
CA GLY A 1139 15.92 -74.85 18.13
C GLY A 1139 17.44 -75.07 18.24
N LEU A 1140 17.89 -76.22 18.73
CA LEU A 1140 19.32 -76.56 18.70
C LEU A 1140 19.80 -76.86 17.27
N SER A 1141 21.09 -76.66 17.01
CA SER A 1141 21.71 -77.14 15.77
C SER A 1141 21.75 -78.67 15.75
N VAL A 1142 21.90 -79.29 14.56
CA VAL A 1142 22.06 -80.76 14.43
C VAL A 1142 23.15 -81.30 15.37
N ASN A 1143 24.29 -80.58 15.46
CA ASN A 1143 25.39 -80.94 16.36
C ASN A 1143 25.00 -80.80 17.84
N GLY A 1144 24.28 -79.72 18.18
CA GLY A 1144 23.76 -79.48 19.52
C GLY A 1144 22.76 -80.55 19.94
N THR A 1145 21.86 -80.96 19.05
CA THR A 1145 20.92 -82.06 19.27
C THR A 1145 21.65 -83.38 19.50
N ILE A 1146 22.65 -83.71 18.67
CA ILE A 1146 23.46 -84.92 18.85
C ILE A 1146 24.19 -84.91 20.20
N ARG A 1147 24.84 -83.79 20.55
CA ARG A 1147 25.51 -83.62 21.85
C ARG A 1147 24.52 -83.79 23.01
N GLN A 1148 23.38 -83.11 22.96
CA GLN A 1148 22.37 -83.20 24.01
C GLN A 1148 21.77 -84.61 24.12
N CYS A 1149 21.57 -85.31 23.01
CA CYS A 1149 21.16 -86.71 23.03
C CYS A 1149 22.21 -87.60 23.70
N ILE A 1150 23.51 -87.37 23.45
CA ILE A 1150 24.60 -88.14 24.06
C ILE A 1150 24.69 -87.85 25.58
N ILE A 1151 24.60 -86.57 25.98
CA ILE A 1151 24.62 -86.14 27.40
C ILE A 1151 23.50 -86.80 28.20
N ASN A 1152 22.31 -86.95 27.61
CA ASN A 1152 21.17 -87.56 28.28
C ASN A 1152 21.07 -89.09 28.06
N GLY A 1153 22.13 -89.75 27.57
CA GLY A 1153 22.16 -91.22 27.42
C GLY A 1153 21.37 -91.78 26.23
N LEU A 1154 20.82 -90.94 25.36
CA LEU A 1154 19.99 -91.31 24.20
C LEU A 1154 20.84 -91.65 22.96
N SER A 1155 21.82 -92.54 23.12
CA SER A 1155 22.81 -92.87 22.06
C SER A 1155 22.19 -93.38 20.75
N LYS A 1156 21.16 -94.23 20.82
CA LYS A 1156 20.46 -94.76 19.63
C LYS A 1156 19.77 -93.66 18.82
N ARG A 1157 19.26 -92.62 19.48
CA ARG A 1157 18.61 -91.48 18.82
C ARG A 1157 19.65 -90.55 18.20
N ALA A 1158 20.80 -90.37 18.84
CA ALA A 1158 21.93 -89.63 18.27
C ALA A 1158 22.45 -90.27 16.97
N ASP A 1159 22.55 -91.61 16.92
CA ASP A 1159 22.93 -92.34 15.70
C ASP A 1159 21.86 -92.22 14.59
N LYS A 1160 20.58 -92.17 14.96
CA LYS A 1160 19.48 -91.90 14.02
C LYS A 1160 19.58 -90.50 13.40
N ILE A 1161 19.77 -89.46 14.23
CA ILE A 1161 19.95 -88.07 13.74
C ILE A 1161 21.19 -87.97 12.85
N LYS A 1162 22.29 -88.65 13.19
CA LYS A 1162 23.48 -88.72 12.32
C LYS A 1162 23.15 -89.29 10.93
N ALA A 1163 22.37 -90.38 10.88
CA ALA A 1163 21.97 -91.01 9.63
C ALA A 1163 21.02 -90.13 8.81
N ASP A 1164 20.00 -89.56 9.46
CA ASP A 1164 18.97 -88.74 8.82
C ASP A 1164 19.55 -87.46 8.19
N PHE A 1165 20.51 -86.80 8.86
CA PHE A 1165 21.15 -85.56 8.39
C PHE A 1165 22.52 -85.76 7.73
N LYS A 1166 22.92 -87.02 7.44
CA LYS A 1166 24.18 -87.38 6.77
C LYS A 1166 25.42 -86.69 7.37
N VAL A 1167 25.49 -86.62 8.70
CA VAL A 1167 26.60 -85.97 9.40
C VAL A 1167 27.89 -86.76 9.17
N SER A 1168 28.95 -86.09 8.67
CA SER A 1168 30.23 -86.73 8.40
C SER A 1168 30.78 -87.47 9.62
N ASP A 1169 31.36 -88.65 9.39
CA ASP A 1169 31.92 -89.47 10.48
C ASP A 1169 32.95 -88.70 11.29
N LYS A 1170 33.83 -87.92 10.65
CA LYS A 1170 34.81 -87.08 11.36
C LYS A 1170 34.15 -86.14 12.38
N ARG A 1171 33.10 -85.42 11.97
CA ARG A 1171 32.38 -84.48 12.84
C ARG A 1171 31.65 -85.19 13.98
N PHE A 1172 30.99 -86.30 13.69
CA PHE A 1172 30.31 -87.09 14.71
C PHE A 1172 31.28 -87.63 15.78
N TRP A 1173 32.47 -88.06 15.36
CA TRP A 1173 33.51 -88.56 16.27
C TRP A 1173 34.04 -87.46 17.21
N TYR A 1174 34.26 -86.24 16.71
CA TYR A 1174 34.58 -85.10 17.57
C TYR A 1174 33.46 -84.80 18.57
N LEU A 1175 32.21 -84.74 18.11
CA LEU A 1175 31.06 -84.45 18.99
C LEU A 1175 30.93 -85.50 20.09
N LYS A 1176 31.08 -86.78 19.75
CA LYS A 1176 30.97 -87.87 20.72
C LYS A 1176 32.14 -87.88 21.70
N LEU A 1177 33.37 -87.60 21.26
CA LEU A 1177 34.52 -87.40 22.14
C LEU A 1177 34.27 -86.26 23.15
N HIS A 1178 33.89 -85.07 22.68
CA HIS A 1178 33.63 -83.92 23.54
C HIS A 1178 32.48 -84.19 24.52
N SER A 1179 31.37 -84.76 24.04
CA SER A 1179 30.19 -85.03 24.87
C SER A 1179 30.47 -86.09 25.94
N LEU A 1180 31.14 -87.20 25.59
CA LEU A 1180 31.47 -88.26 26.56
C LEU A 1180 32.50 -87.80 27.60
N THR A 1181 33.45 -86.97 27.18
CA THR A 1181 34.44 -86.37 28.10
C THR A 1181 33.76 -85.44 29.11
N GLU A 1182 32.76 -84.66 28.68
CA GLU A 1182 31.98 -83.78 29.55
C GLU A 1182 31.11 -84.53 30.57
N ILE A 1183 30.52 -85.66 30.16
CA ILE A 1183 29.78 -86.57 31.07
C ILE A 1183 30.73 -87.33 32.00
N ARG A 1184 32.04 -87.34 31.70
CA ARG A 1184 33.07 -88.19 32.33
C ARG A 1184 32.81 -89.69 32.20
N ASP A 1185 32.13 -90.09 31.11
CA ASP A 1185 31.90 -91.50 30.78
C ASP A 1185 33.06 -92.04 29.94
N PHE A 1186 34.18 -92.31 30.61
CA PHE A 1186 35.41 -92.80 29.99
C PHE A 1186 35.30 -94.27 29.52
N GLU A 1187 34.39 -95.05 30.11
CA GLU A 1187 34.14 -96.44 29.72
C GLU A 1187 33.42 -96.50 28.37
N ALA A 1188 32.39 -95.66 28.17
CA ALA A 1188 31.75 -95.51 26.88
C ALA A 1188 32.70 -94.91 25.84
N LEU A 1189 33.63 -94.03 26.23
CA LEU A 1189 34.65 -93.46 25.35
C LEU A 1189 35.64 -94.52 24.85
N ASP A 1190 36.16 -95.38 25.73
CA ASP A 1190 37.07 -96.46 25.32
C ASP A 1190 36.33 -97.50 24.45
N THR A 1191 35.09 -97.85 24.80
CA THR A 1191 34.24 -98.72 23.96
C THR A 1191 34.01 -98.11 22.58
N PHE A 1192 33.74 -96.80 22.51
CA PHE A 1192 33.57 -96.08 21.25
C PHE A 1192 34.86 -96.08 20.42
N SER A 1193 36.01 -95.86 21.06
CA SER A 1193 37.32 -95.83 20.41
C SER A 1193 37.73 -97.17 19.76
N LYS A 1194 37.20 -98.29 20.28
CA LYS A 1194 37.42 -99.66 19.78
C LYS A 1194 36.44 -100.07 18.68
N SER A 1195 35.29 -99.40 18.59
CA SER A 1195 34.20 -99.80 17.70
C SER A 1195 34.57 -99.77 16.21
N LYS A 1196 35.28 -98.72 15.77
CA LYS A 1196 35.81 -98.56 14.41
C LYS A 1196 37.12 -97.79 14.47
N ARG A 1197 37.95 -97.90 13.42
CA ARG A 1197 39.16 -97.07 13.28
C ARG A 1197 38.75 -95.59 13.22
N SER A 1198 39.30 -94.77 14.12
CA SER A 1198 38.95 -93.35 14.24
C SER A 1198 39.24 -92.58 12.94
N PRO A 1199 38.24 -91.94 12.31
CA PRO A 1199 38.42 -91.12 11.10
C PRO A 1199 39.11 -89.79 11.39
N ILE A 1200 39.23 -89.39 12.67
CA ILE A 1200 39.94 -88.19 13.12
C ILE A 1200 41.35 -88.50 13.63
N GLY A 1201 41.74 -89.79 13.66
CA GLY A 1201 42.93 -90.27 14.36
C GLY A 1201 42.71 -90.35 15.88
N TYR A 1202 43.73 -90.80 16.60
CA TYR A 1202 43.71 -90.85 18.07
C TYR A 1202 44.47 -89.66 18.71
N GLU A 1203 45.23 -88.90 17.92
CA GLU A 1203 45.94 -87.69 18.38
C GLU A 1203 44.98 -86.63 18.96
N PRO A 1204 43.80 -86.33 18.35
CA PRO A 1204 42.85 -85.40 18.95
C PRO A 1204 42.21 -85.90 20.25
N PHE A 1205 42.09 -87.22 20.45
CA PHE A 1205 41.61 -87.79 21.72
C PHE A 1205 42.59 -87.48 22.85
N VAL A 1206 43.88 -87.67 22.58
CA VAL A 1206 44.96 -87.41 23.55
C VAL A 1206 45.00 -85.93 23.91
N ARG A 1207 45.07 -85.04 22.92
CA ARG A 1207 45.12 -83.59 23.17
C ARG A 1207 43.91 -83.10 23.96
N HIS A 1208 42.70 -83.49 23.56
CA HIS A 1208 41.48 -83.05 24.23
C HIS A 1208 41.40 -83.53 25.69
N LEU A 1209 41.83 -84.78 25.97
CA LEU A 1209 41.86 -85.31 27.32
C LEU A 1209 42.94 -84.64 28.19
N VAL A 1210 44.11 -84.34 27.61
CA VAL A 1210 45.20 -83.62 28.29
C VAL A 1210 44.78 -82.18 28.61
N GLU A 1211 44.17 -81.47 27.66
CA GLU A 1211 43.63 -80.12 27.85
C GLU A 1211 42.61 -80.05 28.99
N ASN A 1212 41.76 -81.07 29.12
CA ASN A 1212 40.77 -81.18 30.20
C ASN A 1212 41.33 -81.76 31.52
N GLY A 1213 42.65 -81.99 31.62
CA GLY A 1213 43.31 -82.48 32.84
C GLY A 1213 43.20 -83.99 33.10
N HIS A 1214 42.67 -84.76 32.15
CA HIS A 1214 42.50 -86.22 32.24
C HIS A 1214 43.69 -86.97 31.60
N THR A 1215 44.90 -86.71 32.10
CA THR A 1215 46.15 -87.25 31.54
C THR A 1215 46.27 -88.77 31.62
N LYS A 1216 45.69 -89.39 32.66
CA LYS A 1216 45.73 -90.86 32.86
C LYS A 1216 44.95 -91.63 31.78
N GLU A 1217 43.78 -91.12 31.41
CA GLU A 1217 42.92 -91.72 30.39
C GLU A 1217 43.49 -91.48 28.98
N ALA A 1218 44.24 -90.38 28.78
CA ALA A 1218 44.87 -90.05 27.50
C ALA A 1218 45.93 -91.09 27.06
N ILE A 1219 46.67 -91.68 28.01
CA ILE A 1219 47.77 -92.64 27.78
C ILE A 1219 47.33 -93.84 26.92
N ALA A 1220 46.11 -94.35 27.16
CA ALA A 1220 45.57 -95.50 26.44
C ALA A 1220 45.38 -95.24 24.93
N TYR A 1221 45.19 -93.96 24.56
CA TYR A 1221 45.01 -93.54 23.16
C TYR A 1221 46.33 -93.20 22.48
N VAL A 1222 47.38 -92.81 23.22
CA VAL A 1222 48.73 -92.51 22.67
C VAL A 1222 49.32 -93.74 21.98
N ALA A 1223 49.16 -94.94 22.56
CA ALA A 1223 49.64 -96.19 21.97
C ALA A 1223 49.01 -96.49 20.60
N ARG A 1224 47.82 -95.92 20.32
CA ARG A 1224 47.07 -96.09 19.06
C ARG A 1224 47.35 -94.98 18.04
N CYS A 1225 48.16 -93.96 18.39
CA CYS A 1225 48.53 -92.86 17.50
C CYS A 1225 49.64 -93.27 16.52
N ASP A 1226 49.91 -92.42 15.53
CA ASP A 1226 50.96 -92.66 14.54
C ASP A 1226 52.34 -92.64 15.19
N SER A 1227 53.14 -93.63 14.78
CA SER A 1227 54.47 -93.95 15.27
C SER A 1227 55.33 -92.72 15.66
N PRO A 1228 55.70 -91.81 14.74
CA PRO A 1228 56.71 -90.77 15.01
C PRO A 1228 56.29 -89.70 16.02
N ARG A 1229 54.98 -89.53 16.28
CA ARG A 1229 54.44 -88.50 17.18
C ARG A 1229 54.15 -89.01 18.60
N ARG A 1230 54.19 -90.33 18.84
CA ARG A 1230 53.89 -90.93 20.15
C ARG A 1230 54.80 -90.41 21.26
N ALA A 1231 56.09 -90.25 20.97
CA ALA A 1231 57.05 -89.76 21.95
C ALA A 1231 56.72 -88.34 22.44
N ASP A 1232 56.30 -87.45 21.53
CA ASP A 1232 55.88 -86.09 21.89
C ASP A 1232 54.56 -86.09 22.67
N LEU A 1233 53.61 -86.93 22.25
CA LEU A 1233 52.31 -87.05 22.93
C LEU A 1233 52.42 -87.66 24.34
N TYR A 1234 53.33 -88.61 24.57
CA TYR A 1234 53.62 -89.12 25.92
C TYR A 1234 54.25 -88.05 26.81
N VAL A 1235 55.07 -87.16 26.24
CA VAL A 1235 55.61 -86.00 26.94
C VAL A 1235 54.50 -85.01 27.31
N GLU A 1236 53.56 -84.74 26.40
CA GLU A 1236 52.39 -83.90 26.67
C GLU A 1236 51.48 -84.50 27.77
N CYS A 1237 51.36 -85.84 27.86
CA CYS A 1237 50.64 -86.51 28.96
C CYS A 1237 51.41 -86.51 30.30
N GLY A 1238 52.64 -86.01 30.34
CA GLY A 1238 53.50 -86.02 31.53
C GLY A 1238 54.19 -87.37 31.82
N GLU A 1239 54.08 -88.33 30.90
CA GLU A 1239 54.63 -89.69 31.02
C GLU A 1239 55.94 -89.86 30.27
N TRP A 1240 56.96 -89.18 30.79
CA TRP A 1240 58.33 -89.15 30.26
C TRP A 1240 58.98 -90.54 30.16
N ARG A 1241 58.66 -91.46 31.07
CA ARG A 1241 59.21 -92.84 31.08
C ARG A 1241 58.77 -93.63 29.85
N LEU A 1242 57.49 -93.51 29.48
CA LEU A 1242 56.91 -94.17 28.31
C LEU A 1242 57.42 -93.52 27.01
N ALA A 1243 57.57 -92.19 27.00
CA ALA A 1243 58.18 -91.47 25.88
C ALA A 1243 59.61 -91.97 25.59
N GLY A 1244 60.43 -92.14 26.64
CA GLY A 1244 61.80 -92.67 26.52
C GLY A 1244 61.86 -94.11 26.03
N LYS A 1245 60.93 -94.97 26.48
CA LYS A 1245 60.82 -96.36 26.00
C LYS A 1245 60.46 -96.43 24.51
N GLU A 1246 59.51 -95.62 24.04
CA GLU A 1246 59.16 -95.55 22.61
C GLU A 1246 60.31 -95.02 21.74
N CYS A 1247 61.08 -94.03 22.22
CA CYS A 1247 62.31 -93.60 21.53
C CYS A 1247 63.35 -94.71 21.43
N LYS A 1248 63.48 -95.53 22.48
CA LYS A 1248 64.34 -96.71 22.50
C LYS A 1248 63.91 -97.78 21.51
N GLU A 1249 62.62 -98.10 21.47
CA GLU A 1249 62.06 -99.08 20.53
C GLU A 1249 62.24 -98.66 19.06
N ARG A 1250 62.32 -97.35 18.78
CA ARG A 1250 62.54 -96.78 17.44
C ARG A 1250 63.99 -96.59 17.03
N GLY A 1251 64.93 -96.61 17.97
CA GLY A 1251 66.32 -96.21 17.68
C GLY A 1251 66.52 -94.70 17.50
N ASP A 1252 65.56 -93.84 17.86
CA ASP A 1252 65.62 -92.39 17.61
C ASP A 1252 66.39 -91.65 18.73
N LYS A 1253 67.72 -91.66 18.61
CA LYS A 1253 68.64 -91.07 19.59
C LYS A 1253 68.51 -89.54 19.67
N ALA A 1254 68.26 -88.87 18.54
CA ALA A 1254 68.15 -87.41 18.49
C ALA A 1254 66.94 -86.90 19.28
N LYS A 1255 65.79 -87.57 19.14
CA LYS A 1255 64.56 -87.21 19.86
C LYS A 1255 64.64 -87.55 21.36
N LEU A 1256 65.35 -88.62 21.73
CA LEU A 1256 65.59 -88.95 23.13
C LEU A 1256 66.44 -87.88 23.85
N GLU A 1257 67.45 -87.32 23.17
CA GLU A 1257 68.22 -86.19 23.71
C GLU A 1257 67.38 -84.91 23.86
N GLU A 1258 66.44 -84.66 22.94
CA GLU A 1258 65.52 -83.54 23.05
C GLU A 1258 64.57 -83.68 24.26
N ILE A 1259 64.02 -84.88 24.47
CA ILE A 1259 63.15 -85.19 25.62
C ILE A 1259 63.94 -85.07 26.94
N ARG A 1260 65.20 -85.50 26.96
CA ARG A 1260 66.11 -85.35 28.10
C ARG A 1260 66.31 -83.87 28.46
N LYS A 1261 66.47 -82.99 27.48
CA LYS A 1261 66.60 -81.53 27.70
C LYS A 1261 65.30 -80.89 28.21
N LYS A 1262 64.14 -81.40 27.81
CA LYS A 1262 62.82 -80.87 28.20
C LYS A 1262 62.30 -81.42 29.54
N CYS A 1263 62.91 -82.46 30.10
CA CYS A 1263 62.42 -83.10 31.32
C CYS A 1263 62.65 -82.24 32.58
N PRO A 1264 61.60 -81.89 33.34
CA PRO A 1264 61.73 -81.05 34.54
C PRO A 1264 62.11 -81.82 35.82
N ASN A 1265 61.99 -83.15 35.84
CA ASN A 1265 62.13 -83.97 37.07
C ASN A 1265 63.43 -84.80 37.07
N ALA A 1266 64.29 -84.58 38.06
CA ALA A 1266 65.61 -85.20 38.17
C ALA A 1266 65.59 -86.74 38.33
N MET A 1267 64.53 -87.30 38.93
CA MET A 1267 64.36 -88.77 39.07
C MET A 1267 64.10 -89.43 37.70
N ILE A 1268 63.26 -88.79 36.89
CA ILE A 1268 62.88 -89.28 35.56
C ILE A 1268 64.04 -89.11 34.57
N LEU A 1269 64.82 -88.02 34.70
CA LEU A 1269 66.03 -87.79 33.93
C LEU A 1269 67.04 -88.95 34.08
N ARG A 1270 67.25 -89.44 35.32
CA ARG A 1270 68.12 -90.60 35.58
C ARG A 1270 67.66 -91.87 34.87
N GLU A 1271 66.36 -92.10 34.79
CA GLU A 1271 65.82 -93.27 34.10
C GLU A 1271 65.91 -93.12 32.58
N LEU A 1272 65.70 -91.92 32.04
CA LEU A 1272 65.94 -91.61 30.63
C LEU A 1272 67.43 -91.79 30.27
N ASP A 1273 68.34 -91.43 31.17
CA ASP A 1273 69.79 -91.64 31.01
C ASP A 1273 70.15 -93.13 30.93
N GLN A 1274 69.54 -93.94 31.80
CA GLN A 1274 69.69 -95.40 31.74
C GLN A 1274 69.17 -95.97 30.41
N ILE A 1275 68.00 -95.51 29.96
CA ILE A 1275 67.42 -95.90 28.66
C ILE A 1275 68.36 -95.50 27.51
N ALA A 1276 68.92 -94.29 27.53
CA ALA A 1276 69.87 -93.79 26.53
C ALA A 1276 71.16 -94.62 26.47
N THR A 1277 71.75 -94.96 27.62
CA THR A 1277 72.95 -95.83 27.66
C THR A 1277 72.69 -97.25 27.16
N SER A 1278 71.44 -97.73 27.23
CA SER A 1278 71.06 -99.05 26.74
C SER A 1278 70.79 -99.11 25.23
N MET A 1279 70.75 -97.97 24.53
CA MET A 1279 70.62 -97.87 23.08
C MET A 1279 72.01 -97.91 22.41
N LYS A 1280 72.60 -99.09 22.28
CA LYS A 1280 73.79 -99.27 21.43
C LYS A 1280 73.39 -99.17 19.96
#